data_AF-A0A914AIL1-F1
#
_entry.id   AF-A0A914AIL1-F1
#
_cell.length_a   1.000
_cell.length_b   1.000
_cell.length_c   1.000
_cell.angle_alpha   90.00
_cell.angle_beta   90.00
_cell.angle_gamma   90.00
#
_symmetry.space_group_name_H-M   'P 1'
#
loop_
_entity.id
_entity.type
_entity.pdbx_description
1 polymer ?
#
loop_
_entity_poly.entity_id
_entity_poly.type
_entity_poly.pdbx_seq_one_letter_code
_entity_poly.pdbx_strand_id
1 'polypeptide(L)'
;MTTLAEQRFTALRKRLDQLGYRQALGIESLPLVEKLFNDLVHTTSSLKNAKLQASRTVEDKPPVCTDEAYRSDNAKLVRENNDLHLQLIKLKEDSEATIKDLKAALRKVEHENADLRFLNSQFVHKVRSLEKESKAKGDRISQLQEKNFQAVVQTPGGRKRHIPFRRQRMDIDCTVPADDDPYSSPLAEQRGVRDTSDDPYVADLVKVADNRAESLRREAEQLSAEKERNEKAIKRLTKQVETRDNEITRLSRQLEGGRPFDVVSTEAKNRSNERLISHLNVQIDYLQQSNRDAERRLREATVARDNANQKALELSQKNEELAEELRNVDRLAHRLKADKDNVIRAADHDVIEAKVELQETSREVETLDRVLDQLRQENKNLVGDVDQLNLELSLQKQETGRVQDLLVRVQDDKRWLSDKVNRLTSNERELVLELERIRTKAGGKAKTKSPTKMDTYLKSLEEERDYYKGEVDVLNKVLKGQQLTQSASRGRSPTRAGRGTSPSRTPSKMDKKSASHYEAIIRVLEDERDFYKREYDTLRVIRSSGSPKKSTSSPPRKDRSVADEAEIIKLRRERDELQSLLDKFERHLAEIQANVKVLTNERDKTNILYEQANSELQRLRRDLVKSPKTSRASVAAQSILQRVELERDEALADLRRMVTERDSLRERLKISTDSHLGEKARLEQKVEDLERAVEHAEQDRSSLQSRVQSFQAMISTLEEQVRSQTLRIEEAYEESSQHKATSTQMRLLAEQAETSLGDHQRRLNQRSGELQAADERGARLEERITDLTISNNGLHDEVRQLRGTISSLDREKDVLQNALDDKTEKIAAFEHELASRGHTLSDTRATLEDLQERLERATDELGSKDREVRSLRRQLDSSRDELTETVRGRDATMRENRRLQEDLATMTRENQVVNIELEEAIEERESLKEQVQEYIGEVARIEDLLAAKEREHRDLLENYRTATSEAQRWETEASQRSGESSSFKVELMTKDADMKRLRDKVTLQDREMQQHISSVQAYELQVSSLTRSLASLEDTVRQLQDEKESLVQDLSAVRDLCVKLENTKEAMSRQLTTRNIDTEQLESTIEDLRREIEMLRNQVVTERTSVRNLETLLSNNREKEFQAQLDSQEQRSELQLIKDRLALADSKVQSQSREVQTLRSRAAQLEADLEKVRRQLTSERFDKERISQELRRSTLSPTTVENTSYTRTSLTNHSSRKSTSPLRSASPTLRSLSPGRSGRRSPERSILRSSPAYRSSSPERR
;
A
#
# COMPACT_ATOMS: atom_id res chain seq x y z
N MET A 1 -36.48 -72.60 -33.63
CA MET A 1 -36.03 -71.21 -33.48
C MET A 1 -35.21 -71.13 -32.20
N THR A 2 -33.91 -70.84 -32.28
CA THR A 2 -33.10 -70.52 -31.08
C THR A 2 -33.36 -69.09 -30.67
N THR A 3 -33.43 -68.81 -29.37
CA THR A 3 -33.63 -67.46 -28.83
C THR A 3 -32.39 -66.58 -29.06
N LEU A 4 -32.59 -65.27 -29.08
CA LEU A 4 -31.50 -64.29 -29.22
C LEU A 4 -30.48 -64.40 -28.07
N ALA A 5 -30.93 -64.81 -26.88
CA ALA A 5 -30.08 -65.03 -25.70
C ALA A 5 -29.10 -66.20 -25.90
N GLU A 6 -29.55 -67.34 -26.44
CA GLU A 6 -28.68 -68.51 -26.70
C GLU A 6 -27.61 -68.21 -27.76
N GLN A 7 -27.95 -67.41 -28.77
CA GLN A 7 -27.00 -66.96 -29.79
C GLN A 7 -25.93 -66.01 -29.21
N ARG A 8 -26.32 -65.06 -28.36
CA ARG A 8 -25.36 -64.21 -27.63
C ARG A 8 -24.53 -65.01 -26.63
N PHE A 9 -25.14 -65.95 -25.91
CA PHE A 9 -24.45 -66.84 -24.98
C PHE A 9 -23.35 -67.62 -25.69
N THR A 10 -23.67 -68.30 -26.79
CA THR A 10 -22.69 -69.08 -27.56
C THR A 10 -21.64 -68.20 -28.25
N ALA A 11 -21.97 -66.97 -28.66
CA ALA A 11 -21.01 -66.02 -29.22
C ALA A 11 -20.02 -65.47 -28.17
N LEU A 12 -20.51 -64.99 -27.02
CA LEU A 12 -19.67 -64.53 -25.91
C LEU A 12 -18.84 -65.69 -25.35
N ARG A 13 -19.45 -66.88 -25.22
CA ARG A 13 -18.77 -68.07 -24.73
C ARG A 13 -17.57 -68.43 -25.59
N LYS A 14 -17.71 -68.46 -26.92
CA LYS A 14 -16.59 -68.67 -27.84
C LYS A 14 -15.47 -67.63 -27.68
N ARG A 15 -15.80 -66.36 -27.47
CA ARG A 15 -14.81 -65.29 -27.18
C ARG A 15 -14.08 -65.49 -25.85
N LEU A 16 -14.79 -65.93 -24.80
CA LEU A 16 -14.22 -66.23 -23.49
C LEU A 16 -13.32 -67.48 -23.53
N ASP A 17 -13.75 -68.56 -24.19
CA ASP A 17 -12.96 -69.79 -24.39
C ASP A 17 -11.68 -69.54 -25.19
N GLN A 18 -11.73 -68.65 -26.20
CA GLN A 18 -10.56 -68.20 -26.98
C GLN A 18 -9.53 -67.44 -26.12
N LEU A 19 -9.96 -66.82 -25.03
CA LEU A 19 -9.11 -66.12 -24.06
C LEU A 19 -8.84 -66.96 -22.80
N GLY A 20 -9.18 -68.26 -22.81
CA GLY A 20 -8.88 -69.22 -21.75
C GLY A 20 -9.89 -69.28 -20.60
N TYR A 21 -10.92 -68.44 -20.59
CA TYR A 21 -11.94 -68.38 -19.51
C TYR A 21 -12.97 -69.50 -19.65
N ARG A 22 -12.57 -70.72 -19.26
CA ARG A 22 -13.36 -71.96 -19.47
C ARG A 22 -14.39 -72.28 -18.39
N GLN A 23 -14.46 -71.52 -17.30
CA GLN A 23 -15.39 -71.74 -16.17
C GLN A 23 -16.85 -71.65 -16.64
N ALA A 24 -17.76 -72.47 -16.09
CA ALA A 24 -19.16 -72.50 -16.51
C ALA A 24 -19.88 -71.15 -16.28
N LEU A 25 -20.65 -70.69 -17.26
CA LEU A 25 -21.37 -69.41 -17.24
C LEU A 25 -22.88 -69.66 -17.24
N GLY A 26 -23.63 -69.00 -16.35
CA GLY A 26 -25.09 -69.02 -16.36
C GLY A 26 -25.68 -68.05 -17.38
N ILE A 27 -26.86 -68.37 -17.94
CA ILE A 27 -27.54 -67.51 -18.92
C ILE A 27 -27.93 -66.16 -18.30
N GLU A 28 -28.31 -66.13 -17.01
CA GLU A 28 -28.64 -64.89 -16.30
C GLU A 28 -27.42 -63.95 -16.12
N SER A 29 -26.22 -64.52 -16.03
CA SER A 29 -24.96 -63.76 -15.93
C SER A 29 -24.55 -63.12 -17.26
N LEU A 30 -25.15 -63.54 -18.37
CA LEU A 30 -24.76 -63.15 -19.73
C LEU A 30 -24.68 -61.63 -19.95
N PRO A 31 -25.67 -60.79 -19.58
CA PRO A 31 -25.64 -59.37 -19.92
C PRO A 31 -24.55 -58.59 -19.17
N LEU A 32 -24.21 -59.02 -17.96
CA LEU A 32 -23.15 -58.41 -17.15
C LEU A 32 -21.77 -58.81 -17.68
N VAL A 33 -21.56 -60.10 -17.97
CA VAL A 33 -20.28 -60.58 -18.53
C VAL A 33 -20.09 -60.09 -19.98
N GLU A 34 -21.16 -59.96 -20.78
CA GLU A 34 -21.10 -59.34 -22.12
C GLU A 34 -20.64 -57.87 -22.04
N LYS A 35 -21.16 -57.09 -21.09
CA LYS A 35 -20.70 -55.71 -20.83
C LYS A 35 -19.25 -55.67 -20.36
N LEU A 36 -18.93 -56.32 -19.24
CA LEU A 36 -17.57 -56.32 -18.67
C LEU A 36 -16.52 -56.83 -19.66
N PHE A 37 -16.86 -57.79 -20.51
CA PHE A 37 -15.99 -58.26 -21.58
C PHE A 37 -15.79 -57.20 -22.68
N ASN A 38 -16.86 -56.56 -23.15
CA ASN A 38 -16.76 -55.49 -24.14
C ASN A 38 -16.03 -54.26 -23.56
N ASP A 39 -16.22 -53.93 -22.29
CA ASP A 39 -15.51 -52.85 -21.58
C ASP A 39 -14.02 -53.18 -21.41
N LEU A 40 -13.67 -54.44 -21.12
CA LEU A 40 -12.28 -54.89 -21.08
C LEU A 40 -11.63 -54.87 -22.48
N VAL A 41 -12.36 -55.25 -23.52
CA VAL A 41 -11.92 -55.15 -24.92
C VAL A 41 -11.77 -53.69 -25.35
N HIS A 42 -12.69 -52.80 -24.94
CA HIS A 42 -12.59 -51.36 -25.22
C HIS A 42 -11.43 -50.71 -24.46
N THR A 43 -11.23 -51.00 -23.18
CA THR A 43 -10.12 -50.44 -22.40
C THR A 43 -8.77 -50.96 -22.88
N THR A 44 -8.63 -52.25 -23.21
CA THR A 44 -7.38 -52.78 -23.81
C THR A 44 -7.15 -52.28 -25.23
N SER A 45 -8.21 -52.08 -26.04
CA SER A 45 -8.09 -51.48 -27.38
C SER A 45 -7.75 -49.99 -27.31
N SER A 46 -8.35 -49.24 -26.38
CA SER A 46 -8.00 -47.83 -26.13
C SER A 46 -6.59 -47.69 -25.53
N LEU A 47 -6.16 -48.61 -24.66
CA LEU A 47 -4.78 -48.65 -24.16
C LEU A 47 -3.79 -49.00 -25.27
N LYS A 48 -4.15 -49.89 -26.21
CA LYS A 48 -3.35 -50.22 -27.39
C LYS A 48 -3.31 -49.07 -28.40
N ASN A 49 -4.42 -48.34 -28.59
CA ASN A 49 -4.49 -47.16 -29.43
C ASN A 49 -3.76 -45.97 -28.81
N ALA A 50 -3.82 -45.77 -27.49
CA ALA A 50 -2.98 -44.83 -26.76
C ALA A 50 -1.50 -45.25 -26.83
N LYS A 51 -1.21 -46.55 -26.74
CA LYS A 51 0.03 -47.22 -27.19
C LYS A 51 0.58 -46.68 -28.51
N LEU A 52 -0.22 -46.88 -29.56
CA LEU A 52 0.13 -46.57 -30.95
C LEU A 52 0.16 -45.06 -31.23
N GLN A 53 -0.71 -44.27 -30.58
CA GLN A 53 -0.67 -42.81 -30.64
C GLN A 53 0.54 -42.26 -29.89
N ALA A 54 0.90 -42.79 -28.72
CA ALA A 54 2.12 -42.41 -28.01
C ALA A 54 3.36 -42.68 -28.86
N SER A 55 3.46 -43.89 -29.46
CA SER A 55 4.55 -44.25 -30.37
C SER A 55 4.59 -43.33 -31.61
N ARG A 56 3.44 -43.06 -32.25
CA ARG A 56 3.36 -42.09 -33.35
C ARG A 56 3.69 -40.66 -32.92
N THR A 57 3.41 -40.25 -31.69
CA THR A 57 3.87 -38.94 -31.19
C THR A 57 5.35 -38.89 -30.81
N VAL A 58 6.07 -40.02 -30.88
CA VAL A 58 7.53 -40.09 -30.78
C VAL A 58 8.18 -40.12 -32.17
N GLU A 59 7.53 -40.69 -33.20
CA GLU A 59 8.06 -40.80 -34.56
C GLU A 59 7.59 -39.68 -35.52
N ASP A 60 6.32 -39.27 -35.48
CA ASP A 60 5.71 -38.27 -36.39
C ASP A 60 5.65 -36.84 -35.81
N LYS A 61 6.43 -36.53 -34.76
CA LYS A 61 6.61 -35.14 -34.29
C LYS A 61 7.97 -34.60 -34.73
N PRO A 62 8.05 -33.48 -35.47
CA PRO A 62 9.32 -32.78 -35.65
C PRO A 62 9.83 -32.28 -34.29
N PRO A 63 11.16 -32.22 -34.06
CA PRO A 63 11.72 -31.82 -32.78
C PRO A 63 11.40 -30.34 -32.48
N VAL A 64 10.47 -30.11 -31.55
CA VAL A 64 10.04 -28.76 -31.14
C VAL A 64 11.12 -28.12 -30.25
N CYS A 65 12.13 -27.50 -30.87
CA CYS A 65 13.06 -26.51 -30.33
C CYS A 65 13.56 -26.72 -28.87
N THR A 66 13.76 -27.99 -28.50
CA THR A 66 14.17 -28.44 -27.16
C THR A 66 15.09 -29.64 -27.30
N ASP A 67 14.75 -30.56 -28.20
CA ASP A 67 15.62 -31.67 -28.58
C ASP A 67 16.95 -31.17 -29.19
N GLU A 68 16.94 -30.07 -29.97
CA GLU A 68 18.19 -29.44 -30.43
C GLU A 68 18.96 -28.75 -29.29
N ALA A 69 18.27 -28.15 -28.31
CA ALA A 69 18.92 -27.58 -27.13
C ALA A 69 19.58 -28.69 -26.29
N TYR A 70 18.84 -29.75 -25.92
CA TYR A 70 19.37 -30.89 -25.17
C TYR A 70 20.43 -31.69 -25.96
N ARG A 71 20.37 -31.79 -27.29
CA ARG A 71 21.46 -32.38 -28.09
C ARG A 71 22.68 -31.46 -28.16
N SER A 72 22.49 -30.15 -28.30
CA SER A 72 23.56 -29.16 -28.28
C SER A 72 24.25 -29.14 -26.92
N ASP A 73 23.49 -29.16 -25.83
CA ASP A 73 23.99 -29.12 -24.45
C ASP A 73 24.59 -30.46 -24.03
N ASN A 74 24.04 -31.61 -24.43
CA ASN A 74 24.76 -32.89 -24.27
C ASN A 74 26.04 -32.92 -25.13
N ALA A 75 26.05 -32.35 -26.33
CA ALA A 75 27.26 -32.24 -27.15
C ALA A 75 28.27 -31.22 -26.61
N LYS A 76 27.85 -30.21 -25.83
CA LYS A 76 28.73 -29.34 -25.04
C LYS A 76 29.29 -30.11 -23.85
N LEU A 77 28.42 -30.68 -23.00
CA LEU A 77 28.81 -31.47 -21.83
C LEU A 77 29.73 -32.65 -22.18
N VAL A 78 29.54 -33.33 -23.32
CA VAL A 78 30.45 -34.39 -23.78
C VAL A 78 31.79 -33.82 -24.26
N ARG A 79 31.82 -32.64 -24.90
CA ARG A 79 33.08 -31.95 -25.22
C ARG A 79 33.79 -31.48 -23.96
N GLU A 80 33.11 -30.75 -23.09
CA GLU A 80 33.61 -30.29 -21.79
C GLU A 80 34.09 -31.46 -20.92
N ASN A 81 33.37 -32.59 -20.89
CA ASN A 81 33.81 -33.78 -20.17
C ASN A 81 35.04 -34.43 -20.80
N ASN A 82 35.12 -34.53 -22.13
CA ASN A 82 36.31 -35.02 -22.84
C ASN A 82 37.52 -34.08 -22.67
N ASP A 83 37.31 -32.77 -22.72
CA ASP A 83 38.33 -31.74 -22.55
C ASP A 83 38.84 -31.72 -21.10
N LEU A 84 37.96 -31.87 -20.11
CA LEU A 84 38.32 -32.10 -18.71
C LEU A 84 39.04 -33.45 -18.54
N HIS A 85 38.65 -34.51 -19.25
CA HIS A 85 39.36 -35.79 -19.21
C HIS A 85 40.77 -35.68 -19.79
N LEU A 86 40.94 -34.93 -20.90
CA LEU A 86 42.23 -34.64 -21.51
C LEU A 86 43.10 -33.71 -20.63
N GLN A 87 42.49 -32.75 -19.93
CA GLN A 87 43.18 -31.93 -18.93
C GLN A 87 43.61 -32.77 -17.73
N LEU A 88 42.77 -33.67 -17.21
CA LEU A 88 43.12 -34.60 -16.13
C LEU A 88 44.20 -35.60 -16.55
N ILE A 89 44.19 -36.07 -17.80
CA ILE A 89 45.27 -36.91 -18.35
C ILE A 89 46.58 -36.11 -18.42
N LYS A 90 46.57 -34.90 -18.99
CA LYS A 90 47.77 -34.04 -19.05
C LYS A 90 48.32 -33.69 -17.67
N LEU A 91 47.48 -33.18 -16.77
CA LEU A 91 47.87 -32.89 -15.39
C LEU A 91 48.43 -34.12 -14.67
N LYS A 92 47.91 -35.32 -14.97
CA LYS A 92 48.46 -36.57 -14.47
C LYS A 92 49.83 -36.87 -15.10
N GLU A 93 49.98 -36.78 -16.43
CA GLU A 93 51.24 -37.01 -17.15
C GLU A 93 52.34 -36.03 -16.70
N ASP A 94 52.01 -34.74 -16.54
CA ASP A 94 52.88 -33.70 -15.99
C ASP A 94 53.27 -34.00 -14.53
N SER A 95 52.32 -34.50 -13.71
CA SER A 95 52.61 -34.94 -12.35
C SER A 95 53.51 -36.19 -12.30
N GLU A 96 53.32 -37.16 -13.20
CA GLU A 96 54.15 -38.36 -13.27
C GLU A 96 55.56 -38.05 -13.82
N ALA A 97 55.67 -37.08 -14.75
CA ALA A 97 56.94 -36.54 -15.23
C ALA A 97 57.71 -35.81 -14.11
N THR A 98 57.07 -34.85 -13.43
CA THR A 98 57.72 -34.13 -12.31
C THR A 98 58.07 -35.06 -11.14
N ILE A 99 57.23 -36.06 -10.81
CA ILE A 99 57.57 -37.10 -9.83
C ILE A 99 58.77 -37.95 -10.27
N LYS A 100 58.90 -38.25 -11.57
CA LYS A 100 60.03 -39.00 -12.13
C LYS A 100 61.32 -38.19 -12.09
N ASP A 101 61.26 -36.90 -12.42
CA ASP A 101 62.42 -36.01 -12.43
C ASP A 101 62.89 -35.68 -11.00
N LEU A 102 61.95 -35.46 -10.06
CA LEU A 102 62.27 -35.35 -8.63
C LEU A 102 62.92 -36.63 -8.07
N LYS A 103 62.48 -37.82 -8.52
CA LYS A 103 63.14 -39.10 -8.17
C LYS A 103 64.53 -39.25 -8.80
N ALA A 104 64.76 -38.70 -10.00
CA ALA A 104 66.08 -38.68 -10.62
C ALA A 104 67.04 -37.70 -9.91
N ALA A 105 66.55 -36.50 -9.57
CA ALA A 105 67.28 -35.51 -8.79
C ALA A 105 67.63 -36.03 -7.38
N LEU A 106 66.67 -36.64 -6.68
CA LEU A 106 66.89 -37.28 -5.38
C LEU A 106 68.03 -38.31 -5.46
N ARG A 107 67.97 -39.24 -6.42
CA ARG A 107 69.04 -40.23 -6.63
C ARG A 107 70.40 -39.60 -6.93
N LYS A 108 70.44 -38.54 -7.73
CA LYS A 108 71.68 -37.81 -8.03
C LYS A 108 72.28 -37.21 -6.75
N VAL A 109 71.47 -36.55 -5.92
CA VAL A 109 71.89 -36.02 -4.62
C VAL A 109 72.28 -37.14 -3.65
N GLU A 110 71.61 -38.29 -3.64
CA GLU A 110 72.00 -39.45 -2.84
C GLU A 110 73.39 -40.00 -3.22
N HIS A 111 73.71 -40.05 -4.51
CA HIS A 111 75.04 -40.47 -5.00
C HIS A 111 76.10 -39.42 -4.68
N GLU A 112 75.84 -38.14 -4.93
CA GLU A 112 76.75 -37.03 -4.58
C GLU A 112 77.03 -36.99 -3.07
N ASN A 113 76.03 -37.27 -2.23
CA ASN A 113 76.19 -37.38 -0.78
C ASN A 113 76.98 -38.63 -0.36
N ALA A 114 76.87 -39.75 -1.10
CA ALA A 114 77.71 -40.93 -0.89
C ALA A 114 79.18 -40.68 -1.28
N ASP A 115 79.43 -40.04 -2.42
CA ASP A 115 80.76 -39.66 -2.89
C ASP A 115 81.43 -38.65 -1.93
N LEU A 116 80.69 -37.64 -1.46
CA LEU A 116 81.16 -36.69 -0.45
C LEU A 116 81.48 -37.38 0.89
N ARG A 117 80.70 -38.39 1.31
CA ARG A 117 81.01 -39.20 2.51
C ARG A 117 82.26 -40.04 2.33
N PHE A 118 82.47 -40.62 1.14
CA PHE A 118 83.68 -41.37 0.82
C PHE A 118 84.92 -40.45 0.80
N LEU A 119 84.82 -39.29 0.15
CA LEU A 119 85.89 -38.29 0.10
C LEU A 119 86.24 -37.73 1.49
N ASN A 120 85.23 -37.38 2.29
CA ASN A 120 85.42 -36.97 3.68
C ASN A 120 86.09 -38.09 4.51
N SER A 121 85.66 -39.34 4.34
CA SER A 121 86.32 -40.49 4.98
C SER A 121 87.79 -40.61 4.58
N GLN A 122 88.14 -40.40 3.30
CA GLN A 122 89.54 -40.37 2.87
C GLN A 122 90.32 -39.20 3.47
N PHE A 123 89.75 -37.99 3.55
CA PHE A 123 90.40 -36.86 4.21
C PHE A 123 90.63 -37.12 5.71
N VAL A 124 89.65 -37.69 6.43
CA VAL A 124 89.81 -38.10 7.83
C VAL A 124 90.90 -39.16 7.99
N HIS A 125 91.01 -40.13 7.07
CA HIS A 125 92.11 -41.09 7.06
C HIS A 125 93.47 -40.44 6.75
N LYS A 126 93.54 -39.47 5.84
CA LYS A 126 94.77 -38.74 5.50
C LYS A 126 95.22 -37.84 6.65
N VAL A 127 94.31 -37.12 7.30
CA VAL A 127 94.56 -36.35 8.53
C VAL A 127 95.11 -37.26 9.62
N ARG A 128 94.43 -38.38 9.93
CA ARG A 128 94.93 -39.37 10.93
C ARG A 128 96.29 -39.98 10.58
N SER A 129 96.64 -40.07 9.30
CA SER A 129 97.98 -40.49 8.87
C SER A 129 99.03 -39.41 9.13
N LEU A 130 98.71 -38.15 8.82
CA LEU A 130 99.58 -37.00 9.05
C LEU A 130 99.73 -36.68 10.55
N GLU A 131 98.68 -36.86 11.36
CA GLU A 131 98.72 -36.79 12.82
C GLU A 131 99.66 -37.84 13.40
N LYS A 132 99.59 -39.10 12.93
CA LYS A 132 100.51 -40.17 13.34
C LYS A 132 101.95 -39.88 12.92
N GLU A 133 102.17 -39.37 11.72
CA GLU A 133 103.50 -39.01 11.23
C GLU A 133 104.09 -37.80 11.98
N SER A 134 103.26 -36.77 12.24
CA SER A 134 103.60 -35.60 13.04
C SER A 134 103.92 -36.00 14.48
N LYS A 135 103.11 -36.88 15.09
CA LYS A 135 103.41 -37.44 16.41
C LYS A 135 104.71 -38.25 16.40
N ALA A 136 104.94 -39.13 15.42
CA ALA A 136 106.19 -39.88 15.32
C ALA A 136 107.41 -38.98 15.16
N LYS A 137 107.30 -37.86 14.42
CA LYS A 137 108.32 -36.81 14.33
C LYS A 137 108.50 -36.08 15.67
N GLY A 138 107.41 -35.76 16.37
CA GLY A 138 107.43 -35.19 17.72
C GLY A 138 108.13 -36.08 18.74
N ASP A 139 107.67 -37.34 18.87
CA ASP A 139 108.27 -38.38 19.71
C ASP A 139 109.76 -38.57 19.37
N ARG A 140 110.15 -38.50 18.09
CA ARG A 140 111.56 -38.57 17.66
C ARG A 140 112.35 -37.31 18.01
N ILE A 141 111.76 -36.12 17.92
CA ILE A 141 112.38 -34.87 18.36
C ILE A 141 112.60 -34.92 19.89
N SER A 142 111.61 -35.38 20.67
CA SER A 142 111.75 -35.58 22.11
C SER A 142 112.85 -36.58 22.45
N GLN A 143 112.92 -37.75 21.77
CA GLN A 143 114.04 -38.69 21.95
C GLN A 143 115.42 -38.09 21.62
N LEU A 144 115.51 -37.23 20.60
CA LEU A 144 116.76 -36.58 20.21
C LEU A 144 117.15 -35.46 21.19
N GLN A 145 116.17 -34.75 21.77
CA GLN A 145 116.37 -33.77 22.84
C GLN A 145 116.79 -34.46 24.14
N GLU A 146 116.09 -35.51 24.56
CA GLU A 146 116.39 -36.31 25.76
C GLU A 146 117.81 -36.87 25.73
N LYS A 147 118.26 -37.39 24.57
CA LYS A 147 119.65 -37.82 24.36
C LYS A 147 120.67 -36.67 24.28
N ASN A 148 120.23 -35.45 23.98
CA ASN A 148 121.09 -34.26 24.02
C ASN A 148 121.40 -33.83 25.47
N PHE A 149 120.46 -34.02 26.40
CA PHE A 149 120.60 -33.61 27.80
C PHE A 149 121.61 -34.43 28.63
N GLN A 150 122.30 -35.41 28.05
CA GLN A 150 123.18 -36.36 28.77
C GLN A 150 124.68 -36.25 28.39
N ALA A 151 125.08 -35.18 27.69
CA ALA A 151 126.49 -34.87 27.41
C ALA A 151 127.17 -34.09 28.57
N VAL A 152 127.75 -34.80 29.53
CA VAL A 152 128.48 -34.19 30.67
C VAL A 152 129.99 -34.16 30.41
N VAL A 153 130.50 -33.03 29.91
CA VAL A 153 131.96 -32.79 29.78
C VAL A 153 132.51 -32.26 31.10
N GLN A 154 133.43 -33.00 31.71
CA GLN A 154 134.05 -32.65 32.99
C GLN A 154 135.43 -32.00 32.76
N THR A 155 135.55 -30.70 33.05
CA THR A 155 136.82 -29.97 32.95
C THR A 155 137.51 -29.79 34.33
N PRO A 156 138.86 -29.83 34.41
CA PRO A 156 139.58 -29.55 35.65
C PRO A 156 139.37 -28.08 36.08
N GLY A 157 138.61 -27.85 37.16
CA GLY A 157 138.30 -26.48 37.62
C GLY A 157 137.14 -26.34 38.62
N GLY A 158 136.32 -27.38 38.82
CA GLY A 158 135.48 -27.52 40.02
C GLY A 158 134.30 -26.55 40.20
N ARG A 159 134.01 -25.66 39.23
CA ARG A 159 132.87 -24.70 39.30
C ARG A 159 131.79 -25.03 38.28
N LYS A 160 130.65 -25.56 38.74
CA LYS A 160 129.44 -25.71 37.92
C LYS A 160 128.91 -24.32 37.52
N ARG A 161 128.79 -24.06 36.22
CA ARG A 161 128.01 -22.95 35.65
C ARG A 161 127.08 -23.51 34.58
N HIS A 162 125.80 -23.15 34.64
CA HIS A 162 124.83 -23.51 33.61
C HIS A 162 124.98 -22.55 32.44
N ILE A 163 125.34 -23.06 31.26
CA ILE A 163 125.42 -22.27 30.02
C ILE A 163 124.13 -22.52 29.23
N PRO A 164 123.36 -21.50 28.83
CA PRO A 164 122.27 -21.67 27.88
C PRO A 164 122.83 -22.02 26.50
N PHE A 165 122.40 -23.13 25.91
CA PHE A 165 122.87 -23.58 24.60
C PHE A 165 122.39 -22.64 23.49
N ARG A 166 123.28 -21.75 23.03
CA ARG A 166 123.14 -21.06 21.73
C ARG A 166 123.26 -22.12 20.63
N ARG A 167 122.29 -22.20 19.71
CA ARG A 167 122.25 -23.23 18.66
C ARG A 167 123.58 -23.30 17.90
N GLN A 168 124.26 -24.43 18.04
CA GLN A 168 125.41 -24.82 17.23
C GLN A 168 124.95 -25.02 15.79
N ARG A 169 125.63 -24.40 14.82
CA ARG A 169 125.54 -24.83 13.42
C ARG A 169 126.33 -26.13 13.31
N MET A 170 125.76 -27.14 12.66
CA MET A 170 126.58 -28.19 12.07
C MET A 170 126.94 -27.71 10.67
N ASP A 171 128.23 -27.55 10.42
CA ASP A 171 128.75 -27.69 9.08
C ASP A 171 128.82 -29.22 8.81
N ILE A 172 128.35 -29.65 7.65
CA ILE A 172 128.32 -31.08 7.27
C ILE A 172 129.27 -31.24 6.09
N ASP A 173 130.42 -31.86 6.35
CA ASP A 173 131.41 -32.15 5.32
C ASP A 173 130.97 -33.30 4.41
N CYS A 174 131.28 -33.12 3.11
CA CYS A 174 131.37 -34.12 2.06
C CYS A 174 130.07 -34.79 1.54
N THR A 175 130.19 -35.19 0.28
CA THR A 175 129.13 -35.68 -0.61
C THR A 175 129.24 -37.17 -0.91
N VAL A 176 128.09 -37.79 -1.20
CA VAL A 176 127.85 -38.93 -2.14
C VAL A 176 128.98 -39.98 -2.28
N PRO A 177 128.74 -41.26 -1.90
CA PRO A 177 129.62 -42.37 -2.26
C PRO A 177 129.71 -42.58 -3.77
N ALA A 178 130.91 -42.84 -4.28
CA ALA A 178 131.15 -43.28 -5.66
C ALA A 178 131.17 -44.83 -5.76
N ASP A 179 131.13 -45.33 -6.99
CA ASP A 179 130.80 -46.72 -7.34
C ASP A 179 131.84 -47.80 -6.93
N ASP A 180 131.37 -49.04 -6.85
CA ASP A 180 132.18 -50.24 -6.69
C ASP A 180 132.99 -50.55 -7.97
N ASP A 181 134.30 -50.82 -7.81
CA ASP A 181 135.00 -51.89 -8.56
C ASP A 181 136.22 -52.38 -7.74
N PRO A 182 136.67 -53.65 -7.85
CA PRO A 182 137.54 -54.27 -6.85
C PRO A 182 139.05 -54.22 -7.17
N TYR A 183 139.83 -55.02 -6.43
CA TYR A 183 141.28 -55.27 -6.51
C TYR A 183 142.21 -54.32 -5.72
N SER A 184 142.48 -54.70 -4.48
CA SER A 184 143.84 -54.66 -3.92
C SER A 184 144.03 -55.79 -2.89
N SER A 185 145.22 -56.39 -2.89
CA SER A 185 145.47 -57.70 -2.25
C SER A 185 145.72 -57.64 -0.74
N PRO A 186 145.36 -58.71 -0.01
CA PRO A 186 146.06 -59.09 1.22
C PRO A 186 147.15 -60.13 0.92
N LEU A 187 148.36 -59.88 1.40
CA LEU A 187 149.16 -60.80 2.25
C LEU A 187 150.60 -60.26 2.40
N ALA A 188 151.13 -60.34 3.61
CA ALA A 188 152.49 -59.91 3.97
C ALA A 188 153.23 -61.06 4.68
N GLU A 189 154.53 -60.85 4.95
CA GLU A 189 155.46 -61.74 5.66
C GLU A 189 155.84 -63.02 4.87
N GLN A 190 157.13 -63.32 4.63
CA GLN A 190 158.20 -63.43 5.63
C GLN A 190 159.62 -63.10 5.10
N ARG A 191 160.60 -63.21 6.02
CA ARG A 191 162.06 -63.05 5.91
C ARG A 191 162.69 -63.87 4.75
N GLY A 192 163.89 -63.56 4.23
CA GLY A 192 164.75 -62.39 4.46
C GLY A 192 166.26 -62.69 4.58
N VAL A 193 167.05 -62.07 3.69
CA VAL A 193 168.42 -61.51 3.92
C VAL A 193 169.67 -62.44 3.85
N ARG A 194 170.64 -62.02 3.00
CA ARG A 194 172.12 -62.31 2.98
C ARG A 194 172.67 -63.63 2.40
N ASP A 195 173.85 -63.69 1.76
CA ASP A 195 174.67 -62.66 1.04
C ASP A 195 175.86 -63.29 0.25
N THR A 196 176.68 -62.42 -0.39
CA THR A 196 178.08 -62.60 -0.86
C THR A 196 178.40 -63.35 -2.17
N SER A 197 179.25 -62.70 -2.97
CA SER A 197 180.31 -63.32 -3.77
C SER A 197 181.44 -62.30 -3.99
N ASP A 198 182.59 -62.49 -3.33
CA ASP A 198 183.82 -61.71 -3.58
C ASP A 198 184.61 -62.25 -4.78
N ASP A 199 185.45 -61.41 -5.38
CA ASP A 199 186.40 -61.77 -6.46
C ASP A 199 187.81 -62.01 -5.92
N PRO A 200 188.41 -63.19 -6.20
CA PRO A 200 189.86 -63.30 -6.28
C PRO A 200 190.37 -64.00 -7.57
N TYR A 201 191.38 -63.41 -8.17
CA TYR A 201 191.95 -63.74 -9.48
C TYR A 201 192.76 -65.06 -9.55
N VAL A 202 192.32 -65.97 -10.44
CA VAL A 202 193.06 -67.04 -11.17
C VAL A 202 193.71 -68.21 -10.39
N ALA A 203 193.12 -69.41 -10.56
CA ALA A 203 193.82 -70.69 -10.73
C ALA A 203 192.92 -71.78 -11.39
N ASP A 204 193.49 -72.68 -12.19
CA ASP A 204 192.93 -73.95 -12.71
C ASP A 204 191.45 -74.00 -13.16
N LEU A 205 191.16 -73.44 -14.34
CA LEU A 205 189.84 -73.50 -15.00
C LEU A 205 189.30 -74.92 -15.23
N VAL A 206 190.18 -75.94 -15.33
CA VAL A 206 189.78 -77.35 -15.57
C VAL A 206 189.07 -77.95 -14.35
N LYS A 207 189.58 -77.73 -13.13
CA LYS A 207 188.96 -78.25 -11.89
C LYS A 207 187.59 -77.62 -11.63
N VAL A 208 187.39 -76.38 -12.07
CA VAL A 208 186.08 -75.70 -12.02
C VAL A 208 185.09 -76.39 -12.98
N ALA A 209 185.54 -76.82 -14.16
CA ALA A 209 184.70 -77.56 -15.11
C ALA A 209 184.31 -78.94 -14.57
N ASP A 210 185.25 -79.72 -14.03
CA ASP A 210 184.98 -81.06 -13.47
C ASP A 210 184.03 -81.00 -12.27
N ASN A 211 184.29 -80.10 -11.31
CA ASN A 211 183.41 -79.90 -10.15
C ASN A 211 182.00 -79.46 -10.58
N ARG A 212 181.88 -78.63 -11.61
CA ARG A 212 180.58 -78.21 -12.16
C ARG A 212 179.88 -79.33 -12.91
N ALA A 213 180.62 -80.19 -13.61
CA ALA A 213 180.08 -81.39 -14.26
C ALA A 213 179.57 -82.41 -13.24
N GLU A 214 180.25 -82.62 -12.12
CA GLU A 214 179.70 -83.42 -11.01
C GLU A 214 178.48 -82.78 -10.36
N SER A 215 178.49 -81.46 -10.12
CA SER A 215 177.36 -80.76 -9.52
C SER A 215 176.10 -80.89 -10.37
N LEU A 216 176.21 -80.68 -11.68
CA LEU A 216 175.12 -80.85 -12.64
C LEU A 216 174.60 -82.29 -12.73
N ARG A 217 175.46 -83.31 -12.52
CA ARG A 217 175.02 -84.71 -12.41
C ARG A 217 174.20 -84.96 -11.15
N ARG A 218 174.66 -84.46 -9.99
CA ARG A 218 173.92 -84.57 -8.72
C ARG A 218 172.57 -83.85 -8.77
N GLU A 219 172.52 -82.69 -9.42
CA GLU A 219 171.31 -81.91 -9.65
C GLU A 219 170.32 -82.65 -10.59
N ALA A 220 170.82 -83.28 -11.67
CA ALA A 220 170.00 -84.12 -12.55
C ALA A 220 169.46 -85.39 -11.84
N GLU A 221 170.25 -86.01 -10.96
CA GLU A 221 169.80 -87.14 -10.13
C GLU A 221 168.72 -86.72 -9.13
N GLN A 222 168.86 -85.54 -8.50
CA GLN A 222 167.84 -84.98 -7.61
C GLN A 222 166.53 -84.67 -8.36
N LEU A 223 166.59 -83.99 -9.50
CA LEU A 223 165.41 -83.69 -10.33
C LEU A 223 164.71 -84.97 -10.83
N SER A 224 165.48 -86.02 -11.16
CA SER A 224 164.93 -87.34 -11.51
C SER A 224 164.18 -87.99 -10.34
N ALA A 225 164.74 -87.93 -9.13
CA ALA A 225 164.10 -88.43 -7.91
C ALA A 225 162.83 -87.64 -7.54
N GLU A 226 162.80 -86.32 -7.76
CA GLU A 226 161.61 -85.49 -7.56
C GLU A 226 160.52 -85.78 -8.60
N LYS A 227 160.88 -85.96 -9.88
CA LYS A 227 159.95 -86.40 -10.92
C LYS A 227 159.28 -87.73 -10.55
N GLU A 228 160.04 -88.70 -10.05
CA GLU A 228 159.49 -90.01 -9.65
C GLU A 228 158.56 -89.89 -8.43
N ARG A 229 158.87 -89.02 -7.46
CA ARG A 229 157.97 -88.69 -6.33
C ARG A 229 156.66 -88.06 -6.82
N ASN A 230 156.74 -87.13 -7.78
CA ASN A 230 155.58 -86.43 -8.33
C ASN A 230 154.69 -87.36 -9.17
N GLU A 231 155.26 -88.24 -9.99
CA GLU A 231 154.48 -89.29 -10.69
C GLU A 231 153.76 -90.24 -9.72
N LYS A 232 154.41 -90.60 -8.59
CA LYS A 232 153.79 -91.37 -7.50
C LYS A 232 152.72 -90.58 -6.74
N ALA A 233 152.79 -89.25 -6.68
CA ALA A 233 151.74 -88.39 -6.11
C ALA A 233 150.51 -88.32 -7.04
N ILE A 234 150.72 -88.03 -8.33
CA ILE A 234 149.65 -87.96 -9.34
C ILE A 234 148.83 -89.27 -9.37
N LYS A 235 149.50 -90.43 -9.44
CA LYS A 235 148.83 -91.75 -9.44
C LYS A 235 147.97 -92.03 -8.21
N ARG A 236 148.21 -91.37 -7.07
CA ARG A 236 147.35 -91.45 -5.88
C ARG A 236 146.13 -90.52 -5.97
N LEU A 237 146.31 -89.31 -6.50
CA LEU A 237 145.22 -88.35 -6.70
C LEU A 237 144.21 -88.83 -7.75
N THR A 238 144.66 -89.37 -8.89
CA THR A 238 143.75 -89.91 -9.93
C THR A 238 142.81 -90.96 -9.36
N LYS A 239 143.33 -91.90 -8.57
CA LYS A 239 142.54 -92.96 -7.93
C LYS A 239 141.55 -92.44 -6.90
N GLN A 240 141.82 -91.29 -6.29
CA GLN A 240 140.89 -90.63 -5.37
C GLN A 240 139.72 -89.95 -6.11
N VAL A 241 139.95 -89.42 -7.32
CA VAL A 241 138.89 -88.87 -8.18
C VAL A 241 137.94 -89.99 -8.63
N GLU A 242 138.47 -91.12 -9.12
CA GLU A 242 137.66 -92.29 -9.51
C GLU A 242 136.70 -92.73 -8.39
N THR A 243 137.13 -92.71 -7.12
CA THR A 243 136.27 -93.08 -5.98
C THR A 243 135.15 -92.07 -5.69
N ARG A 244 135.28 -90.80 -6.12
CA ARG A 244 134.23 -89.78 -5.95
C ARG A 244 133.17 -89.86 -7.03
N ASP A 245 133.57 -90.09 -8.29
CA ASP A 245 132.63 -90.08 -9.42
C ASP A 245 131.66 -91.28 -9.37
N ASN A 246 132.14 -92.41 -8.86
CA ASN A 246 131.30 -93.57 -8.54
C ASN A 246 130.23 -93.25 -7.45
N GLU A 247 130.57 -92.43 -6.45
CA GLU A 247 129.64 -92.02 -5.39
C GLU A 247 128.58 -91.02 -5.90
N ILE A 248 129.00 -90.05 -6.74
CA ILE A 248 128.09 -89.12 -7.42
C ILE A 248 127.07 -89.89 -8.26
N THR A 249 127.54 -90.87 -9.04
CA THR A 249 126.70 -91.72 -9.90
C THR A 249 125.65 -92.49 -9.09
N ARG A 250 125.98 -92.92 -7.85
CA ARG A 250 125.00 -93.57 -6.95
C ARG A 250 123.93 -92.57 -6.47
N LEU A 251 124.32 -91.35 -6.12
CA LEU A 251 123.41 -90.34 -5.57
C LEU A 251 122.44 -89.78 -6.62
N SER A 252 122.91 -89.48 -7.84
CA SER A 252 122.04 -89.00 -8.93
C SER A 252 120.87 -89.94 -9.21
N ARG A 253 121.12 -91.26 -9.17
CA ARG A 253 120.10 -92.30 -9.42
C ARG A 253 119.02 -92.40 -8.34
N GLN A 254 119.16 -91.71 -7.20
CA GLN A 254 118.13 -91.65 -6.15
C GLN A 254 117.17 -90.45 -6.31
N LEU A 255 117.33 -89.60 -7.32
CA LEU A 255 116.60 -88.32 -7.45
C LEU A 255 115.61 -88.24 -8.63
N GLU A 256 115.56 -89.25 -9.51
CA GLU A 256 114.76 -89.24 -10.75
C GLU A 256 113.25 -89.55 -10.52
N GLY A 257 112.59 -88.85 -9.59
CA GLY A 257 111.20 -89.13 -9.18
C GLY A 257 110.22 -87.93 -9.14
N GLY A 258 110.65 -86.72 -9.51
CA GLY A 258 109.84 -85.49 -9.39
C GLY A 258 109.11 -85.06 -10.68
N ARG A 259 108.03 -84.27 -10.54
CA ARG A 259 107.40 -83.57 -11.69
C ARG A 259 108.27 -82.38 -12.15
N PRO A 260 108.35 -82.07 -13.47
CA PRO A 260 109.12 -80.94 -13.98
C PRO A 260 108.57 -79.57 -13.51
N PHE A 261 109.50 -78.64 -13.25
CA PHE A 261 109.23 -77.30 -12.73
C PHE A 261 108.51 -76.38 -13.73
N ASP A 262 108.82 -76.49 -15.03
CA ASP A 262 108.37 -75.53 -16.05
C ASP A 262 106.85 -75.52 -16.27
N VAL A 263 106.20 -76.66 -16.05
CA VAL A 263 104.73 -76.80 -16.13
C VAL A 263 104.04 -76.00 -15.02
N VAL A 264 104.63 -75.99 -13.81
CA VAL A 264 104.10 -75.22 -12.67
C VAL A 264 104.32 -73.72 -12.89
N SER A 265 105.49 -73.35 -13.43
CA SER A 265 105.86 -71.97 -13.77
C SER A 265 104.95 -71.36 -14.85
N THR A 266 104.56 -72.14 -15.87
CA THR A 266 103.69 -71.68 -16.96
C THR A 266 102.22 -71.55 -16.52
N GLU A 267 101.68 -72.51 -15.77
CA GLU A 267 100.33 -72.37 -15.18
C GLU A 267 100.20 -71.12 -14.29
N ALA A 268 101.22 -70.81 -13.46
CA ALA A 268 101.20 -69.65 -12.57
C ALA A 268 101.11 -68.32 -13.34
N LYS A 269 101.82 -68.22 -14.48
CA LYS A 269 101.80 -67.03 -15.35
C LYS A 269 100.44 -66.86 -16.05
N ASN A 270 99.85 -67.94 -16.57
CA ASN A 270 98.56 -67.88 -17.25
C ASN A 270 97.44 -67.38 -16.31
N ARG A 271 97.39 -67.91 -15.08
CA ARG A 271 96.45 -67.44 -14.02
C ARG A 271 96.65 -65.97 -13.61
N SER A 272 97.82 -65.38 -13.88
CA SER A 272 98.07 -63.95 -13.68
C SER A 272 97.51 -63.12 -14.84
N ASN A 273 97.75 -63.56 -16.07
CA ASN A 273 97.28 -62.89 -17.30
C ASN A 273 95.74 -62.85 -17.40
N GLU A 274 95.06 -63.95 -17.05
CA GLU A 274 93.59 -64.02 -17.02
C GLU A 274 92.97 -62.96 -16.09
N ARG A 275 93.58 -62.72 -14.92
CA ARG A 275 93.13 -61.70 -13.97
C ARG A 275 93.33 -60.29 -14.50
N LEU A 276 94.45 -60.03 -15.20
CA LEU A 276 94.71 -58.73 -15.82
C LEU A 276 93.71 -58.45 -16.94
N ILE A 277 93.43 -59.43 -17.81
CA ILE A 277 92.42 -59.31 -18.87
C ILE A 277 91.03 -59.04 -18.27
N SER A 278 90.65 -59.77 -17.22
CA SER A 278 89.38 -59.55 -16.52
C SER A 278 89.27 -58.15 -15.90
N HIS A 279 90.37 -57.57 -15.39
CA HIS A 279 90.38 -56.22 -14.83
C HIS A 279 90.27 -55.15 -15.93
N LEU A 280 91.01 -55.31 -17.03
CA LEU A 280 90.96 -54.40 -18.18
C LEU A 280 89.58 -54.38 -18.84
N ASN A 281 88.90 -55.52 -18.95
CA ASN A 281 87.53 -55.58 -19.49
C ASN A 281 86.54 -54.76 -18.64
N VAL A 282 86.58 -54.91 -17.30
CA VAL A 282 85.73 -54.12 -16.39
C VAL A 282 86.04 -52.61 -16.50
N GLN A 283 87.30 -52.23 -16.69
CA GLN A 283 87.69 -50.84 -16.93
C GLN A 283 87.17 -50.32 -18.28
N ILE A 284 87.22 -51.13 -19.34
CA ILE A 284 86.67 -50.80 -20.66
C ILE A 284 85.15 -50.61 -20.59
N ASP A 285 84.42 -51.51 -19.92
CA ASP A 285 82.97 -51.41 -19.77
C ASP A 285 82.56 -50.14 -19.00
N TYR A 286 83.28 -49.83 -17.91
CA TYR A 286 83.08 -48.59 -17.15
C TYR A 286 83.33 -47.34 -18.01
N LEU A 287 84.42 -47.30 -18.79
CA LEU A 287 84.74 -46.18 -19.68
C LEU A 287 83.72 -46.04 -20.83
N GLN A 288 83.25 -47.16 -21.40
CA GLN A 288 82.20 -47.13 -22.41
C GLN A 288 80.87 -46.62 -21.83
N GLN A 289 80.50 -47.03 -20.62
CA GLN A 289 79.28 -46.55 -19.96
C GLN A 289 79.39 -45.07 -19.60
N SER A 290 80.54 -44.63 -19.07
CA SER A 290 80.85 -43.22 -18.81
C SER A 290 80.75 -42.37 -20.09
N ASN A 291 81.25 -42.86 -21.23
CA ASN A 291 81.10 -42.16 -22.52
C ASN A 291 79.63 -42.11 -22.98
N ARG A 292 78.87 -43.21 -22.89
CA ARG A 292 77.44 -43.21 -23.24
C ARG A 292 76.62 -42.24 -22.39
N ASP A 293 76.92 -42.14 -21.11
CA ASP A 293 76.24 -41.20 -20.20
C ASP A 293 76.72 -39.76 -20.40
N ALA A 294 77.99 -39.51 -20.74
CA ALA A 294 78.50 -38.21 -21.15
C ALA A 294 77.87 -37.73 -22.48
N GLU A 295 77.75 -38.60 -23.49
CA GLU A 295 77.03 -38.30 -24.72
C GLU A 295 75.55 -38.02 -24.46
N ARG A 296 74.88 -38.76 -23.55
CA ARG A 296 73.47 -38.50 -23.22
C ARG A 296 73.31 -37.13 -22.58
N ARG A 297 74.14 -36.80 -21.59
CA ARG A 297 74.19 -35.47 -20.96
C ARG A 297 74.47 -34.36 -21.97
N LEU A 298 75.34 -34.60 -22.96
CA LEU A 298 75.62 -33.63 -24.02
C LEU A 298 74.40 -33.42 -24.93
N ARG A 299 73.70 -34.50 -25.32
CA ARG A 299 72.44 -34.41 -26.11
C ARG A 299 71.34 -33.69 -25.33
N GLU A 300 71.14 -34.06 -24.07
CA GLU A 300 70.20 -33.41 -23.14
C GLU A 300 70.52 -31.92 -22.98
N ALA A 301 71.80 -31.56 -22.80
CA ALA A 301 72.24 -30.17 -22.73
C ALA A 301 72.04 -29.40 -24.04
N THR A 302 72.25 -30.02 -25.21
CA THR A 302 71.95 -29.36 -26.49
C THR A 302 70.45 -29.12 -26.68
N VAL A 303 69.59 -30.08 -26.36
CA VAL A 303 68.12 -29.91 -26.43
C VAL A 303 67.64 -28.87 -25.42
N ALA A 304 68.18 -28.86 -24.19
CA ALA A 304 67.87 -27.84 -23.20
C ALA A 304 68.32 -26.43 -23.64
N ARG A 305 69.52 -26.30 -24.23
CA ARG A 305 70.03 -25.05 -24.82
C ARG A 305 69.15 -24.59 -25.97
N ASP A 306 68.75 -25.48 -26.87
CA ASP A 306 68.02 -25.11 -28.08
C ASP A 306 66.56 -24.76 -27.75
N ASN A 307 65.95 -25.44 -26.77
CA ASN A 307 64.67 -25.03 -26.17
C ASN A 307 64.78 -23.67 -25.42
N ALA A 308 65.90 -23.42 -24.72
CA ALA A 308 66.14 -22.14 -24.06
C ALA A 308 66.35 -21.01 -25.08
N ASN A 309 67.04 -21.26 -26.19
CA ASN A 309 67.22 -20.33 -27.31
C ASN A 309 65.87 -20.01 -27.98
N GLN A 310 65.03 -21.03 -28.24
CA GLN A 310 63.68 -20.84 -28.79
C GLN A 310 62.82 -20.00 -27.85
N LYS A 311 62.82 -20.31 -26.54
CA LYS A 311 62.10 -19.54 -25.53
C LYS A 311 62.63 -18.11 -25.37
N ALA A 312 63.95 -17.91 -25.51
CA ALA A 312 64.57 -16.58 -25.52
C ALA A 312 64.17 -15.78 -26.77
N LEU A 313 64.05 -16.42 -27.94
CA LEU A 313 63.56 -15.79 -29.16
C LEU A 313 62.08 -15.38 -29.03
N GLU A 314 61.22 -16.25 -28.50
CA GLU A 314 59.80 -15.95 -28.23
C GLU A 314 59.63 -14.84 -27.18
N LEU A 315 60.48 -14.80 -26.16
CA LEU A 315 60.50 -13.71 -25.18
C LEU A 315 61.06 -12.42 -25.79
N SER A 316 62.04 -12.49 -26.69
CA SER A 316 62.55 -11.32 -27.42
C SER A 316 61.48 -10.72 -28.34
N GLN A 317 60.72 -11.57 -29.05
CA GLN A 317 59.60 -11.14 -29.89
C GLN A 317 58.51 -10.47 -29.04
N LYS A 318 58.10 -11.09 -27.94
CA LYS A 318 57.11 -10.50 -27.01
C LYS A 318 57.60 -9.21 -26.36
N ASN A 319 58.90 -9.10 -26.04
CA ASN A 319 59.47 -7.86 -25.53
C ASN A 319 59.51 -6.75 -26.59
N GLU A 320 59.67 -7.09 -27.87
CA GLU A 320 59.61 -6.12 -28.97
C GLU A 320 58.15 -5.70 -29.28
N GLU A 321 57.20 -6.64 -29.28
CA GLU A 321 55.75 -6.36 -29.32
C GLU A 321 55.33 -5.42 -28.17
N LEU A 322 55.69 -5.76 -26.93
CA LEU A 322 55.43 -4.90 -25.76
C LEU A 322 56.15 -3.55 -25.84
N ALA A 323 57.35 -3.48 -26.44
CA ALA A 323 58.01 -2.21 -26.69
C ALA A 323 57.29 -1.36 -27.76
N GLU A 324 56.67 -1.97 -28.77
CA GLU A 324 55.80 -1.25 -29.71
C GLU A 324 54.48 -0.81 -29.06
N GLU A 325 53.87 -1.63 -28.20
CA GLU A 325 52.71 -1.24 -27.40
C GLU A 325 53.03 -0.07 -26.48
N LEU A 326 54.15 -0.11 -25.75
CA LEU A 326 54.62 1.00 -24.90
C LEU A 326 54.87 2.27 -25.73
N ARG A 327 55.57 2.18 -26.87
CA ARG A 327 55.75 3.31 -27.81
C ARG A 327 54.40 3.86 -28.29
N ASN A 328 53.37 3.03 -28.45
CA ASN A 328 52.02 3.46 -28.83
C ASN A 328 51.26 4.11 -27.66
N VAL A 329 51.44 3.64 -26.43
CA VAL A 329 50.96 4.28 -25.20
C VAL A 329 51.63 5.64 -25.01
N ASP A 330 52.94 5.77 -25.22
CA ASP A 330 53.66 7.06 -25.18
C ASP A 330 53.11 8.02 -26.24
N ARG A 331 52.91 7.56 -27.48
CA ARG A 331 52.27 8.34 -28.56
C ARG A 331 50.84 8.76 -28.21
N LEU A 332 50.11 8.02 -27.37
CA LEU A 332 48.79 8.40 -26.87
C LEU A 332 48.89 9.40 -25.71
N ALA A 333 49.79 9.17 -24.76
CA ALA A 333 50.06 10.06 -23.63
C ALA A 333 50.54 11.45 -24.08
N HIS A 334 51.42 11.52 -25.09
CA HIS A 334 51.84 12.78 -25.70
C HIS A 334 50.70 13.53 -26.41
N ARG A 335 49.78 12.82 -27.07
CA ARG A 335 48.58 13.43 -27.67
C ARG A 335 47.63 13.95 -26.59
N LEU A 336 47.27 13.11 -25.61
CA LEU A 336 46.44 13.52 -24.48
C LEU A 336 47.05 14.69 -23.68
N LYS A 337 48.37 14.76 -23.56
CA LYS A 337 49.06 15.91 -22.97
C LYS A 337 48.93 17.16 -23.86
N ALA A 338 49.18 17.06 -25.16
CA ALA A 338 49.01 18.19 -26.08
C ALA A 338 47.55 18.69 -26.12
N ASP A 339 46.57 17.79 -26.10
CA ASP A 339 45.14 18.12 -26.06
C ASP A 339 44.75 18.76 -24.72
N LYS A 340 45.28 18.26 -23.59
CA LYS A 340 45.16 18.92 -22.28
C LYS A 340 45.77 20.33 -22.29
N ASP A 341 46.97 20.48 -22.84
CA ASP A 341 47.67 21.77 -22.92
C ASP A 341 46.99 22.73 -23.92
N ASN A 342 46.19 22.22 -24.88
CA ASN A 342 45.29 23.02 -25.71
C ASN A 342 44.06 23.49 -24.93
N VAL A 343 43.39 22.58 -24.19
CA VAL A 343 42.22 22.90 -23.37
C VAL A 343 42.56 23.87 -22.23
N ILE A 344 43.72 23.71 -21.59
CA ILE A 344 44.22 24.67 -20.59
C ILE A 344 44.46 26.03 -21.22
N ARG A 345 45.10 26.12 -22.38
CA ARG A 345 45.32 27.41 -23.07
C ARG A 345 44.03 28.09 -23.53
N ALA A 346 42.99 27.32 -23.87
CA ALA A 346 41.66 27.87 -24.11
C ALA A 346 41.05 28.42 -22.81
N ALA A 347 41.00 27.61 -21.74
CA ALA A 347 40.46 28.04 -20.45
C ALA A 347 41.22 29.23 -19.84
N ASP A 348 42.54 29.31 -19.99
CA ASP A 348 43.35 30.48 -19.60
C ASP A 348 43.01 31.72 -20.43
N HIS A 349 42.71 31.56 -21.73
CA HIS A 349 42.28 32.65 -22.59
C HIS A 349 40.89 33.17 -22.18
N ASP A 350 39.92 32.27 -22.01
CA ASP A 350 38.55 32.58 -21.56
C ASP A 350 38.58 33.27 -20.18
N VAL A 351 39.44 32.80 -19.26
CA VAL A 351 39.65 33.40 -17.93
C VAL A 351 40.35 34.76 -18.00
N ILE A 352 41.18 35.02 -19.02
CA ILE A 352 41.76 36.35 -19.27
C ILE A 352 40.70 37.30 -19.84
N GLU A 353 39.89 36.84 -20.80
CA GLU A 353 38.80 37.63 -21.40
C GLU A 353 37.75 38.01 -20.34
N ALA A 354 37.26 37.04 -19.56
CA ALA A 354 36.34 37.29 -18.44
C ALA A 354 36.95 38.22 -17.36
N LYS A 355 38.27 38.22 -17.17
CA LYS A 355 38.95 39.19 -16.28
C LYS A 355 39.01 40.60 -16.88
N VAL A 356 39.09 40.74 -18.20
CA VAL A 356 39.00 42.05 -18.87
C VAL A 356 37.58 42.57 -18.76
N GLU A 357 36.57 41.77 -19.10
CA GLU A 357 35.15 42.15 -18.94
C GLU A 357 34.80 42.51 -17.48
N LEU A 358 35.29 41.75 -16.50
CA LEU A 358 35.09 42.06 -15.08
C LEU A 358 35.76 43.38 -14.68
N GLN A 359 36.94 43.70 -15.25
CA GLN A 359 37.59 44.99 -15.00
C GLN A 359 36.87 46.15 -15.70
N GLU A 360 36.31 45.95 -16.88
CA GLU A 360 35.57 46.98 -17.61
C GLU A 360 34.23 47.28 -16.92
N THR A 361 33.44 46.25 -16.61
CA THR A 361 32.22 46.39 -15.79
C THR A 361 32.51 46.98 -14.41
N SER A 362 33.65 46.63 -13.77
CA SER A 362 34.05 47.29 -12.51
C SER A 362 34.32 48.79 -12.69
N ARG A 363 35.01 49.19 -13.77
CA ARG A 363 35.23 50.62 -14.08
C ARG A 363 33.92 51.34 -14.38
N GLU A 364 32.98 50.70 -15.08
CA GLU A 364 31.65 51.25 -15.32
C GLU A 364 30.90 51.46 -14.01
N VAL A 365 30.86 50.46 -13.11
CA VAL A 365 30.28 50.59 -11.76
C VAL A 365 30.93 51.74 -10.99
N GLU A 366 32.26 51.83 -10.94
CA GLU A 366 32.92 52.98 -10.29
C GLU A 366 32.55 54.33 -10.93
N THR A 367 32.30 54.41 -12.24
CA THR A 367 31.82 55.66 -12.87
C THR A 367 30.37 55.96 -12.52
N LEU A 368 29.51 54.95 -12.42
CA LEU A 368 28.12 55.09 -11.98
C LEU A 368 28.04 55.51 -10.51
N ASP A 369 28.87 54.95 -9.62
CA ASP A 369 28.96 55.38 -8.22
C ASP A 369 29.42 56.85 -8.10
N ARG A 370 30.43 57.27 -8.88
CA ARG A 370 30.87 58.67 -8.94
C ARG A 370 29.76 59.62 -9.44
N VAL A 371 28.88 59.16 -10.33
CA VAL A 371 27.70 59.92 -10.79
C VAL A 371 26.60 59.91 -9.72
N LEU A 372 26.35 58.80 -9.04
CA LEU A 372 25.40 58.71 -7.94
C LEU A 372 25.80 59.63 -6.77
N ASP A 373 27.09 59.71 -6.43
CA ASP A 373 27.57 60.63 -5.38
C ASP A 373 27.52 62.10 -5.80
N GLN A 374 27.73 62.41 -7.08
CA GLN A 374 27.45 63.76 -7.62
C GLN A 374 25.97 64.09 -7.48
N LEU A 375 25.06 63.21 -7.94
CA LEU A 375 23.62 63.40 -7.82
C LEU A 375 23.13 63.46 -6.36
N ARG A 376 23.74 62.70 -5.44
CA ARG A 376 23.47 62.79 -3.99
C ARG A 376 23.89 64.15 -3.43
N GLN A 377 25.06 64.66 -3.82
CA GLN A 377 25.54 65.97 -3.37
C GLN A 377 24.73 67.12 -3.98
N GLU A 378 24.31 67.01 -5.25
CA GLU A 378 23.38 67.96 -5.88
C GLU A 378 22.01 67.95 -5.20
N ASN A 379 21.43 66.79 -4.92
CA ASN A 379 20.18 66.70 -4.13
C ASN A 379 20.34 67.31 -2.73
N LYS A 380 21.48 67.07 -2.06
CA LYS A 380 21.78 67.67 -0.75
C LYS A 380 21.89 69.19 -0.81
N ASN A 381 22.48 69.74 -1.87
CA ASN A 381 22.53 71.19 -2.10
C ASN A 381 21.10 71.73 -2.33
N LEU A 382 20.33 71.12 -3.23
CA LEU A 382 18.95 71.51 -3.54
C LEU A 382 18.01 71.45 -2.33
N VAL A 383 18.18 70.47 -1.43
CA VAL A 383 17.45 70.42 -0.15
C VAL A 383 17.85 71.61 0.75
N GLY A 384 19.13 71.95 0.82
CA GLY A 384 19.61 73.15 1.53
C GLY A 384 19.05 74.46 0.95
N ASP A 385 19.00 74.57 -0.38
CA ASP A 385 18.40 75.72 -1.07
C ASP A 385 16.89 75.81 -0.79
N VAL A 386 16.17 74.67 -0.77
CA VAL A 386 14.74 74.61 -0.40
C VAL A 386 14.52 74.98 1.07
N ASP A 387 15.36 74.52 1.99
CA ASP A 387 15.27 74.90 3.41
C ASP A 387 15.56 76.39 3.62
N GLN A 388 16.54 76.97 2.90
CA GLN A 388 16.79 78.41 2.92
C GLN A 388 15.60 79.20 2.35
N LEU A 389 15.05 78.79 1.20
CA LEU A 389 13.88 79.44 0.59
C LEU A 389 12.63 79.33 1.50
N ASN A 390 12.48 78.22 2.23
CA ASN A 390 11.42 78.06 3.24
C ASN A 390 11.61 79.01 4.43
N LEU A 391 12.85 79.21 4.89
CA LEU A 391 13.18 80.17 5.94
C LEU A 391 12.93 81.62 5.49
N GLU A 392 13.37 81.99 4.29
CA GLU A 392 13.11 83.30 3.68
C GLU A 392 11.60 83.55 3.50
N LEU A 393 10.85 82.54 3.01
CA LEU A 393 9.39 82.58 2.91
C LEU A 393 8.71 82.71 4.29
N SER A 394 9.26 82.09 5.34
CA SER A 394 8.76 82.23 6.71
C SER A 394 9.00 83.63 7.28
N LEU A 395 10.15 84.25 6.97
CA LEU A 395 10.43 85.64 7.33
C LEU A 395 9.52 86.61 6.57
N GLN A 396 9.36 86.43 5.26
CA GLN A 396 8.39 87.16 4.42
C GLN A 396 6.95 87.03 4.95
N LYS A 397 6.54 85.84 5.43
CA LYS A 397 5.23 85.64 6.09
C LYS A 397 5.10 86.42 7.40
N GLN A 398 6.18 86.55 8.18
CA GLN A 398 6.17 87.33 9.42
C GLN A 398 6.15 88.84 9.13
N GLU A 399 6.85 89.30 8.09
CA GLU A 399 6.84 90.70 7.66
C GLU A 399 5.51 91.10 7.02
N THR A 400 4.94 90.29 6.13
CA THR A 400 3.59 90.53 5.60
C THR A 400 2.53 90.50 6.68
N GLY A 401 2.66 89.63 7.69
CA GLY A 401 1.86 89.68 8.91
C GLY A 401 1.96 91.02 9.66
N ARG A 402 3.18 91.51 9.94
CA ARG A 402 3.39 92.84 10.57
C ARG A 402 2.82 93.99 9.75
N VAL A 403 2.95 93.94 8.41
CA VAL A 403 2.37 94.94 7.51
C VAL A 403 0.85 94.88 7.54
N GLN A 404 0.26 93.69 7.65
CA GLN A 404 -1.19 93.52 7.77
C GLN A 404 -1.73 93.98 9.13
N ASP A 405 -1.02 93.74 10.23
CA ASP A 405 -1.33 94.33 11.56
C ASP A 405 -1.30 95.87 11.52
N LEU A 406 -0.28 96.46 10.86
CA LEU A 406 -0.19 97.90 10.65
C LEU A 406 -1.33 98.42 9.76
N LEU A 407 -1.71 97.68 8.72
CA LEU A 407 -2.84 98.02 7.86
C LEU A 407 -4.17 97.97 8.62
N VAL A 408 -4.38 97.01 9.52
CA VAL A 408 -5.55 96.95 10.40
C VAL A 408 -5.59 98.16 11.32
N ARG A 409 -4.48 98.51 11.99
CA ARG A 409 -4.39 99.73 12.82
C ARG A 409 -4.71 101.00 12.04
N VAL A 410 -4.14 101.15 10.83
CA VAL A 410 -4.44 102.29 9.94
C VAL A 410 -5.90 102.29 9.46
N GLN A 411 -6.53 101.12 9.29
CA GLN A 411 -7.97 101.02 9.01
C GLN A 411 -8.83 101.40 10.21
N ASP A 412 -8.43 101.07 11.43
CA ASP A 412 -9.13 101.44 12.66
C ASP A 412 -8.95 102.92 13.02
N ASP A 413 -7.75 103.48 12.84
CA ASP A 413 -7.50 104.93 12.88
C ASP A 413 -8.35 105.65 11.81
N LYS A 414 -8.44 105.11 10.59
CA LYS A 414 -9.31 105.64 9.53
C LYS A 414 -10.79 105.54 9.90
N ARG A 415 -11.24 104.45 10.54
CA ARG A 415 -12.62 104.30 11.04
C ARG A 415 -12.89 105.35 12.12
N TRP A 416 -12.00 105.49 13.11
CA TRP A 416 -12.11 106.47 14.19
C TRP A 416 -12.11 107.91 13.67
N LEU A 417 -11.23 108.25 12.72
CA LEU A 417 -11.22 109.55 12.05
C LEU A 417 -12.49 109.77 11.22
N SER A 418 -12.97 108.76 10.49
CA SER A 418 -14.23 108.84 9.73
C SER A 418 -15.43 109.05 10.65
N ASP A 419 -15.46 108.39 11.81
CA ASP A 419 -16.47 108.58 12.84
C ASP A 419 -16.40 109.95 13.49
N LYS A 420 -15.18 110.47 13.71
CA LYS A 420 -14.95 111.82 14.23
C LYS A 420 -15.43 112.87 13.24
N VAL A 421 -15.12 112.70 11.95
CA VAL A 421 -15.63 113.54 10.85
C VAL A 421 -17.16 113.43 10.77
N ASN A 422 -17.72 112.22 10.73
CA ASN A 422 -19.18 112.02 10.67
C ASN A 422 -19.92 112.71 11.83
N ARG A 423 -19.37 112.67 13.06
CA ARG A 423 -19.93 113.40 14.21
C ARG A 423 -19.80 114.92 14.04
N LEU A 424 -18.64 115.41 13.61
CA LEU A 424 -18.47 116.85 13.34
C LEU A 424 -19.42 117.34 12.23
N THR A 425 -19.59 116.59 11.15
CA THR A 425 -20.54 116.89 10.07
C THR A 425 -22.01 116.72 10.51
N SER A 426 -22.32 115.87 11.49
CA SER A 426 -23.67 115.82 12.09
C SER A 426 -23.94 117.08 12.90
N ASN A 427 -23.01 117.46 13.78
CA ASN A 427 -23.11 118.72 14.55
C ASN A 427 -23.18 119.94 13.64
N GLU A 428 -22.42 119.95 12.54
CA GLU A 428 -22.45 121.00 11.52
C GLU A 428 -23.81 121.05 10.79
N ARG A 429 -24.39 119.90 10.41
CA ARG A 429 -25.75 119.82 9.86
C ARG A 429 -26.80 120.29 10.85
N GLU A 430 -26.68 119.95 12.14
CA GLU A 430 -27.60 120.41 13.18
C GLU A 430 -27.50 121.92 13.39
N LEU A 431 -26.29 122.49 13.43
CA LEU A 431 -26.06 123.93 13.48
C LEU A 431 -26.59 124.65 12.22
N VAL A 432 -26.39 124.07 11.02
CA VAL A 432 -26.94 124.60 9.77
C VAL A 432 -28.47 124.55 9.76
N LEU A 433 -29.09 123.44 10.20
CA LEU A 433 -30.54 123.32 10.29
C LEU A 433 -31.16 124.29 11.30
N GLU A 434 -30.46 124.58 12.41
CA GLU A 434 -30.92 125.57 13.39
C GLU A 434 -30.74 127.02 12.88
N LEU A 435 -29.64 127.31 12.15
CA LEU A 435 -29.47 128.57 11.40
C LEU A 435 -30.56 128.75 10.33
N GLU A 436 -30.94 127.70 9.61
CA GLU A 436 -32.00 127.76 8.59
C GLU A 436 -33.41 127.85 9.20
N ARG A 437 -33.66 127.27 10.37
CA ARG A 437 -34.89 127.50 11.15
C ARG A 437 -35.02 128.96 11.61
N ILE A 438 -33.93 129.61 12.00
CA ILE A 438 -33.93 131.04 12.32
C ILE A 438 -34.18 131.89 11.05
N ARG A 439 -33.84 131.39 9.84
CA ARG A 439 -34.07 132.07 8.55
C ARG A 439 -35.49 131.92 7.98
N THR A 440 -36.50 131.63 8.81
CA THR A 440 -37.91 131.42 8.42
C THR A 440 -38.70 132.69 8.00
N LYS A 441 -38.03 133.79 7.58
CA LYS A 441 -38.67 135.12 7.42
C LYS A 441 -38.43 135.88 6.11
N ALA A 442 -37.88 135.27 5.06
CA ALA A 442 -37.78 135.91 3.74
C ALA A 442 -37.96 134.91 2.58
N GLY A 443 -39.11 134.94 1.92
CA GLY A 443 -39.36 134.19 0.67
C GLY A 443 -39.12 135.08 -0.55
N GLY A 444 -38.23 134.66 -1.47
CA GLY A 444 -37.85 135.44 -2.65
C GLY A 444 -37.30 134.57 -3.78
N LYS A 445 -37.74 134.85 -5.01
CA LYS A 445 -37.47 134.06 -6.24
C LYS A 445 -36.17 134.48 -6.95
N ALA A 446 -35.86 133.75 -8.03
CA ALA A 446 -34.97 134.13 -9.16
C ALA A 446 -33.47 133.81 -8.96
N LYS A 447 -32.77 133.24 -9.97
CA LYS A 447 -32.00 133.90 -11.07
C LYS A 447 -31.03 134.97 -10.54
N THR A 448 -29.77 135.00 -10.94
CA THR A 448 -29.30 135.04 -12.35
C THR A 448 -27.94 134.35 -12.62
N LYS A 449 -27.73 133.94 -13.89
CA LYS A 449 -26.40 133.81 -14.54
C LYS A 449 -26.14 135.15 -15.28
N SER A 450 -24.92 135.55 -15.69
CA SER A 450 -23.63 134.86 -15.81
C SER A 450 -22.45 135.85 -15.58
N PRO A 451 -21.31 135.45 -14.99
CA PRO A 451 -20.19 136.36 -14.72
C PRO A 451 -19.03 136.26 -15.73
N THR A 452 -18.88 137.26 -16.61
CA THR A 452 -17.83 137.30 -17.66
C THR A 452 -16.43 137.69 -17.13
N LYS A 453 -15.97 136.97 -16.12
CA LYS A 453 -14.53 136.73 -15.82
C LYS A 453 -14.21 135.23 -15.74
N MET A 454 -15.22 134.38 -15.95
CA MET A 454 -15.08 132.93 -15.86
C MET A 454 -14.27 132.36 -17.03
N ASP A 455 -14.27 132.98 -18.22
CA ASP A 455 -13.64 132.42 -19.42
C ASP A 455 -12.10 132.36 -19.36
N THR A 456 -11.44 133.30 -18.66
CA THR A 456 -9.98 133.24 -18.44
C THR A 456 -9.61 132.20 -17.39
N TYR A 457 -10.44 132.02 -16.35
CA TYR A 457 -10.21 131.02 -15.31
C TYR A 457 -10.63 129.61 -15.76
N LEU A 458 -11.59 129.52 -16.69
CA LEU A 458 -11.90 128.31 -17.43
C LEU A 458 -10.70 127.93 -18.29
N LYS A 459 -10.09 128.83 -19.06
CA LYS A 459 -8.89 128.45 -19.84
C LYS A 459 -7.74 127.91 -18.97
N SER A 460 -7.43 128.53 -17.83
CA SER A 460 -6.43 127.94 -16.91
C SER A 460 -6.89 126.61 -16.32
N LEU A 461 -8.17 126.45 -15.96
CA LEU A 461 -8.73 125.17 -15.49
C LEU A 461 -8.91 124.13 -16.61
N GLU A 462 -8.95 124.51 -17.88
CA GLU A 462 -8.99 123.60 -19.03
C GLU A 462 -7.58 123.13 -19.39
N GLU A 463 -6.59 124.02 -19.33
CA GLU A 463 -5.16 123.68 -19.42
C GLU A 463 -4.72 122.81 -18.23
N GLU A 464 -5.14 123.14 -17.00
CA GLU A 464 -4.94 122.27 -15.81
C GLU A 464 -5.74 120.97 -15.90
N ARG A 465 -7.00 120.99 -16.36
CA ARG A 465 -7.79 119.76 -16.58
C ARG A 465 -7.09 118.87 -17.59
N ASP A 466 -6.63 119.40 -18.71
CA ASP A 466 -6.05 118.60 -19.77
C ASP A 466 -4.60 118.18 -19.45
N TYR A 467 -3.88 118.96 -18.62
CA TYR A 467 -2.69 118.50 -17.89
C TYR A 467 -3.01 117.31 -16.98
N TYR A 468 -3.95 117.46 -16.03
CA TYR A 468 -4.34 116.39 -15.10
C TYR A 468 -5.02 115.21 -15.80
N LYS A 469 -5.60 115.38 -16.99
CA LYS A 469 -6.14 114.31 -17.82
C LYS A 469 -5.03 113.55 -18.54
N GLY A 470 -4.01 114.24 -19.05
CA GLY A 470 -2.77 113.62 -19.51
C GLY A 470 -2.04 112.90 -18.37
N GLU A 471 -1.99 113.50 -17.19
CA GLU A 471 -1.43 112.90 -15.98
C GLU A 471 -2.29 111.72 -15.49
N VAL A 472 -3.61 111.74 -15.66
CA VAL A 472 -4.52 110.60 -15.42
C VAL A 472 -4.42 109.52 -16.49
N ASP A 473 -4.08 109.82 -17.74
CA ASP A 473 -3.81 108.81 -18.78
C ASP A 473 -2.40 108.18 -18.61
N VAL A 474 -1.44 108.94 -18.09
CA VAL A 474 -0.16 108.40 -17.59
C VAL A 474 -0.40 107.58 -16.32
N LEU A 475 -1.15 108.08 -15.35
CA LEU A 475 -1.47 107.38 -14.11
C LEU A 475 -2.38 106.17 -14.33
N ASN A 476 -3.22 106.11 -15.38
CA ASN A 476 -3.94 104.88 -15.75
C ASN A 476 -3.01 103.84 -16.39
N LYS A 477 -1.93 104.27 -17.08
CA LYS A 477 -0.85 103.36 -17.51
C LYS A 477 -0.01 102.89 -16.34
N VAL A 478 0.20 103.72 -15.31
CA VAL A 478 0.92 103.36 -14.06
C VAL A 478 0.04 102.55 -13.09
N LEU A 479 -1.27 102.78 -13.01
CA LEU A 479 -2.19 101.95 -12.20
C LEU A 479 -2.44 100.57 -12.83
N LYS A 480 -2.30 100.45 -14.16
CA LYS A 480 -2.14 99.15 -14.83
C LYS A 480 -0.73 98.56 -14.69
N GLY A 481 0.13 99.17 -13.86
CA GLY A 481 1.57 98.94 -13.88
C GLY A 481 2.34 99.14 -12.58
N GLN A 482 1.72 99.14 -11.38
CA GLN A 482 2.37 98.67 -10.12
C GLN A 482 1.49 98.68 -8.85
N GLN A 483 1.42 97.51 -8.23
CA GLN A 483 1.40 97.27 -6.78
C GLN A 483 2.48 96.18 -6.52
N LEU A 484 3.33 96.13 -5.49
CA LEU A 484 3.96 97.07 -4.52
C LEU A 484 5.30 96.37 -4.10
N THR A 485 6.36 96.92 -3.50
CA THR A 485 6.71 98.25 -2.96
C THR A 485 8.26 98.38 -2.84
N GLN A 486 8.78 99.59 -2.58
CA GLN A 486 10.08 99.86 -1.88
C GLN A 486 11.40 99.45 -2.59
N SER A 487 12.60 99.99 -2.29
CA SER A 487 13.01 101.39 -1.98
C SER A 487 14.55 101.52 -1.95
N ALA A 488 15.12 102.66 -2.42
CA ALA A 488 16.35 103.36 -1.98
C ALA A 488 17.63 102.57 -1.49
N SER A 489 18.89 102.94 -1.80
CA SER A 489 19.50 104.06 -2.57
C SER A 489 21.05 103.90 -2.71
N ARG A 490 21.71 104.75 -3.54
CA ARG A 490 23.13 105.25 -3.48
C ARG A 490 24.27 104.30 -3.03
N GLY A 491 25.41 104.14 -3.74
CA GLY A 491 25.93 104.72 -4.99
C GLY A 491 27.48 104.85 -5.00
N ARG A 492 28.06 105.46 -6.06
CA ARG A 492 29.47 105.94 -6.24
C ARG A 492 30.53 104.95 -6.80
N SER A 493 31.44 105.51 -7.63
CA SER A 493 32.59 104.89 -8.36
C SER A 493 33.93 105.19 -7.62
N PRO A 494 35.19 105.00 -8.15
CA PRO A 494 35.68 104.56 -9.48
C PRO A 494 36.97 103.66 -9.55
N THR A 495 37.48 103.41 -10.78
CA THR A 495 38.80 102.83 -11.17
C THR A 495 39.00 101.31 -10.92
N ARG A 496 39.93 100.56 -11.57
CA ARG A 496 41.20 100.87 -12.29
C ARG A 496 41.50 99.86 -13.43
N ALA A 497 42.41 100.20 -14.37
CA ALA A 497 42.88 99.36 -15.50
C ALA A 497 43.75 98.15 -15.07
N GLY A 498 44.11 97.15 -15.90
CA GLY A 498 43.99 96.94 -17.37
C GLY A 498 44.20 95.44 -17.72
N ARG A 499 44.78 94.97 -18.86
CA ARG A 499 45.44 95.57 -20.03
C ARG A 499 45.64 94.48 -21.14
N GLY A 500 45.54 94.84 -22.43
CA GLY A 500 45.86 93.97 -23.60
C GLY A 500 44.66 93.17 -24.13
N THR A 501 44.16 93.23 -25.37
CA THR A 501 44.63 93.56 -26.75
C THR A 501 45.44 92.47 -27.49
N SER A 502 44.72 91.66 -28.29
CA SER A 502 44.95 91.33 -29.73
C SER A 502 46.30 90.72 -30.19
N PRO A 503 46.36 89.92 -31.30
CA PRO A 503 45.39 89.90 -32.42
C PRO A 503 44.97 88.54 -33.03
N SER A 504 43.71 88.50 -33.47
CA SER A 504 43.21 87.99 -34.77
C SER A 504 44.05 86.96 -35.58
N ARG A 505 43.55 85.71 -35.70
CA ARG A 505 42.86 85.20 -36.92
C ARG A 505 42.28 83.78 -36.74
N THR A 506 41.11 83.59 -37.37
CA THR A 506 40.36 82.38 -37.77
C THR A 506 41.12 81.03 -37.93
N PRO A 507 40.47 79.84 -37.83
CA PRO A 507 39.09 79.54 -37.36
C PRO A 507 39.01 78.30 -36.42
N SER A 508 37.79 77.78 -36.21
CA SER A 508 37.45 76.44 -35.67
C SER A 508 37.75 76.13 -34.20
N LYS A 509 36.75 76.38 -33.34
CA LYS A 509 36.24 75.48 -32.29
C LYS A 509 34.96 76.10 -31.70
N MET A 510 33.84 75.37 -31.77
CA MET A 510 32.61 75.72 -31.04
C MET A 510 32.65 74.99 -29.70
N ASP A 511 32.53 75.73 -28.60
CA ASP A 511 32.68 75.14 -27.26
C ASP A 511 31.49 74.26 -26.87
N LYS A 512 31.81 73.08 -26.31
CA LYS A 512 30.87 72.05 -25.85
C LYS A 512 30.07 72.44 -24.59
N LYS A 513 29.83 73.73 -24.36
CA LYS A 513 28.91 74.25 -23.32
C LYS A 513 27.73 75.07 -23.85
N SER A 514 27.76 75.53 -25.12
CA SER A 514 26.58 76.14 -25.75
C SER A 514 25.71 75.09 -26.45
N ALA A 515 26.31 74.10 -27.11
CA ALA A 515 25.58 73.08 -27.87
C ALA A 515 24.60 72.28 -26.98
N SER A 516 25.05 71.81 -25.81
CA SER A 516 24.25 70.99 -24.89
C SER A 516 22.99 71.69 -24.36
N HIS A 517 22.97 73.01 -24.29
CA HIS A 517 21.80 73.76 -23.81
C HIS A 517 20.74 73.90 -24.91
N TYR A 518 21.18 74.23 -26.13
CA TYR A 518 20.27 74.30 -27.27
C TYR A 518 19.77 72.93 -27.72
N GLU A 519 20.57 71.86 -27.65
CA GLU A 519 20.12 70.51 -27.97
C GLU A 519 19.08 69.98 -26.96
N ALA A 520 19.21 70.32 -25.67
CA ALA A 520 18.20 70.01 -24.66
C ALA A 520 16.87 70.75 -24.90
N ILE A 521 16.94 72.06 -25.22
CA ILE A 521 15.74 72.86 -25.56
C ILE A 521 15.09 72.36 -26.84
N ILE A 522 15.87 71.98 -27.86
CA ILE A 522 15.36 71.39 -29.09
C ILE A 522 14.61 70.10 -28.79
N ARG A 523 15.17 69.14 -28.04
CA ARG A 523 14.48 67.88 -27.71
C ARG A 523 13.13 68.11 -27.01
N VAL A 524 13.06 69.02 -26.03
CA VAL A 524 11.79 69.34 -25.36
C VAL A 524 10.76 69.93 -26.36
N LEU A 525 11.18 70.85 -27.24
CA LEU A 525 10.30 71.41 -28.26
C LEU A 525 9.93 70.39 -29.36
N GLU A 526 10.76 69.38 -29.63
CA GLU A 526 10.45 68.28 -30.54
C GLU A 526 9.48 67.27 -29.91
N ASP A 527 9.63 66.95 -28.62
CA ASP A 527 8.71 66.10 -27.86
C ASP A 527 7.35 66.79 -27.65
N GLU A 528 7.30 68.10 -27.36
CA GLU A 528 6.05 68.87 -27.32
C GLU A 528 5.38 68.94 -28.70
N ARG A 529 6.16 69.24 -29.76
CA ARG A 529 5.67 69.21 -31.15
C ARG A 529 5.07 67.86 -31.50
N ASP A 530 5.76 66.77 -31.17
CA ASP A 530 5.31 65.43 -31.51
C ASP A 530 4.20 64.92 -30.58
N PHE A 531 4.12 65.39 -29.33
CA PHE A 531 2.98 65.18 -28.44
C PHE A 531 1.72 65.83 -29.03
N TYR A 532 1.74 67.13 -29.31
CA TYR A 532 0.59 67.83 -29.90
C TYR A 532 0.27 67.35 -31.32
N LYS A 533 1.25 66.87 -32.09
CA LYS A 533 1.02 66.23 -33.40
C LYS A 533 0.31 64.88 -33.26
N ARG A 534 0.70 64.03 -32.30
CA ARG A 534 0.01 62.77 -31.98
C ARG A 534 -1.41 63.03 -31.50
N GLU A 535 -1.61 64.01 -30.61
CA GLU A 535 -2.93 64.39 -30.10
C GLU A 535 -3.83 65.03 -31.18
N TYR A 536 -3.26 65.89 -32.03
CA TYR A 536 -3.96 66.47 -33.18
C TYR A 536 -4.38 65.39 -34.18
N ASP A 537 -3.51 64.43 -34.50
CA ASP A 537 -3.86 63.35 -35.42
C ASP A 537 -4.89 62.36 -34.83
N THR A 538 -4.90 62.09 -33.51
CA THR A 538 -6.01 61.32 -32.89
C THR A 538 -7.34 62.08 -32.91
N LEU A 539 -7.34 63.39 -32.61
CA LEU A 539 -8.54 64.23 -32.67
C LEU A 539 -9.05 64.45 -34.10
N ARG A 540 -8.15 64.49 -35.09
CA ARG A 540 -8.44 64.57 -36.53
C ARG A 540 -9.11 63.30 -37.06
N VAL A 541 -8.69 62.12 -36.61
CA VAL A 541 -9.34 60.84 -36.95
C VAL A 541 -10.76 60.76 -36.40
N ILE A 542 -11.01 61.31 -35.21
CA ILE A 542 -12.34 61.30 -34.56
C ILE A 542 -13.34 62.30 -35.19
N ARG A 543 -12.89 63.26 -36.03
CA ARG A 543 -13.75 64.29 -36.65
C ARG A 543 -13.70 64.37 -38.18
N SER A 544 -13.52 63.25 -38.91
CA SER A 544 -13.81 63.23 -40.35
C SER A 544 -14.08 61.83 -40.95
N SER A 545 -15.36 61.41 -41.03
CA SER A 545 -15.89 60.48 -42.07
C SER A 545 -17.37 60.13 -41.87
N GLY A 546 -18.28 61.02 -42.26
CA GLY A 546 -19.73 60.75 -42.24
C GLY A 546 -20.28 60.15 -43.54
N SER A 547 -20.28 58.82 -43.69
CA SER A 547 -20.98 58.05 -44.77
C SER A 547 -20.48 58.31 -46.22
N PRO A 548 -20.96 57.61 -47.29
CA PRO A 548 -21.90 56.47 -47.35
C PRO A 548 -21.48 55.23 -48.23
N LYS A 549 -22.09 54.06 -47.91
CA LYS A 549 -22.50 52.94 -48.82
C LYS A 549 -21.46 51.98 -49.49
N LYS A 550 -21.88 50.70 -49.53
CA LYS A 550 -21.55 49.58 -50.46
C LYS A 550 -20.20 48.81 -50.34
N SER A 551 -20.23 47.78 -49.48
CA SER A 551 -20.14 46.33 -49.83
C SER A 551 -18.88 45.67 -50.44
N THR A 552 -18.57 44.47 -49.89
CA THR A 552 -17.82 43.29 -50.41
C THR A 552 -16.34 43.07 -50.05
N SER A 553 -15.99 41.77 -49.93
CA SER A 553 -14.66 41.11 -49.80
C SER A 553 -13.71 41.44 -48.62
N SER A 554 -13.52 40.43 -47.76
CA SER A 554 -12.42 40.21 -46.80
C SER A 554 -11.18 39.59 -47.51
N PRO A 555 -10.11 39.09 -46.84
CA PRO A 555 -9.57 39.23 -45.46
C PRO A 555 -8.05 39.65 -45.52
N PRO A 556 -7.06 39.26 -44.66
CA PRO A 556 -7.07 38.68 -43.29
C PRO A 556 -6.07 39.30 -42.24
N ARG A 557 -6.35 39.02 -40.95
CA ARG A 557 -5.43 38.69 -39.80
C ARG A 557 -4.10 39.47 -39.63
N LYS A 558 -3.74 39.96 -38.43
CA LYS A 558 -3.55 39.16 -37.18
C LYS A 558 -3.70 39.98 -35.86
N ASP A 559 -4.05 39.25 -34.81
CA ASP A 559 -3.75 39.42 -33.37
C ASP A 559 -3.95 40.78 -32.65
N ARG A 560 -5.02 40.84 -31.82
CA ARG A 560 -5.12 41.63 -30.58
C ARG A 560 -5.79 40.80 -29.46
N SER A 561 -5.81 41.32 -28.23
CA SER A 561 -6.07 40.55 -27.01
C SER A 561 -7.51 40.06 -26.84
N VAL A 562 -7.66 38.91 -26.18
CA VAL A 562 -8.95 38.30 -25.80
C VAL A 562 -9.73 39.16 -24.78
N ALA A 563 -9.06 40.07 -24.06
CA ALA A 563 -9.70 40.98 -23.12
C ALA A 563 -10.62 41.99 -23.83
N ASP A 564 -10.12 42.68 -24.86
CA ASP A 564 -10.79 43.76 -25.59
C ASP A 564 -12.11 43.28 -26.23
N GLU A 565 -12.12 42.05 -26.74
CA GLU A 565 -13.25 41.48 -27.48
C GLU A 565 -14.45 41.14 -26.58
N ALA A 566 -14.21 40.80 -25.31
CA ALA A 566 -15.27 40.56 -24.32
C ALA A 566 -15.99 41.85 -23.88
N GLU A 567 -15.26 42.97 -23.80
CA GLU A 567 -15.81 44.27 -23.39
C GLU A 567 -16.66 44.90 -24.51
N ILE A 568 -16.21 44.80 -25.77
CA ILE A 568 -16.98 45.22 -26.96
C ILE A 568 -18.34 44.49 -27.03
N ILE A 569 -18.41 43.23 -26.58
CA ILE A 569 -19.67 42.45 -26.54
C ILE A 569 -20.63 42.96 -25.46
N LYS A 570 -20.13 43.42 -24.30
CA LYS A 570 -20.98 44.03 -23.24
C LYS A 570 -21.57 45.36 -23.70
N LEU A 571 -20.72 46.29 -24.13
CA LEU A 571 -21.12 47.63 -24.57
C LEU A 571 -22.11 47.60 -25.76
N ARG A 572 -22.03 46.58 -26.61
CA ARG A 572 -23.03 46.37 -27.68
C ARG A 572 -24.41 46.02 -27.13
N ARG A 573 -24.50 45.13 -26.12
CA ARG A 573 -25.77 44.72 -25.48
C ARG A 573 -26.43 45.88 -24.74
N GLU A 574 -25.67 46.58 -23.90
CA GLU A 574 -26.16 47.75 -23.16
C GLU A 574 -26.76 48.81 -24.09
N ARG A 575 -26.12 49.05 -25.24
CA ARG A 575 -26.62 49.96 -26.27
C ARG A 575 -27.85 49.43 -27.03
N ASP A 576 -27.97 48.12 -27.28
CA ASP A 576 -29.20 47.52 -27.84
C ASP A 576 -30.37 47.53 -26.84
N GLU A 577 -30.10 47.33 -25.55
CA GLU A 577 -31.09 47.38 -24.47
C GLU A 577 -31.63 48.80 -24.24
N LEU A 578 -30.75 49.81 -24.23
CA LEU A 578 -31.14 51.22 -24.19
C LEU A 578 -31.97 51.64 -25.41
N GLN A 579 -31.62 51.14 -26.61
CA GLN A 579 -32.41 51.36 -27.82
C GLN A 579 -33.82 50.76 -27.67
N SER A 580 -33.93 49.52 -27.16
CA SER A 580 -35.22 48.86 -26.88
C SER A 580 -36.07 49.59 -25.83
N LEU A 581 -35.44 50.33 -24.92
CA LEU A 581 -36.14 51.14 -23.92
C LEU A 581 -36.72 52.42 -24.52
N LEU A 582 -35.95 53.11 -25.38
CA LEU A 582 -36.39 54.31 -26.10
C LEU A 582 -37.63 54.02 -26.96
N ASP A 583 -37.57 52.94 -27.73
CA ASP A 583 -38.65 52.36 -28.54
C ASP A 583 -39.96 52.14 -27.76
N LYS A 584 -39.90 51.86 -26.45
CA LYS A 584 -41.09 51.66 -25.59
C LYS A 584 -41.68 52.99 -25.14
N PHE A 585 -40.84 53.98 -24.82
CA PHE A 585 -41.30 55.32 -24.46
C PHE A 585 -42.00 56.04 -25.61
N GLU A 586 -41.49 55.93 -26.85
CA GLU A 586 -42.14 56.53 -28.03
C GLU A 586 -43.57 55.98 -28.25
N ARG A 587 -43.78 54.66 -28.06
CA ARG A 587 -45.11 54.04 -28.16
C ARG A 587 -46.07 54.53 -27.07
N HIS A 588 -45.62 54.62 -25.82
CA HIS A 588 -46.43 55.16 -24.72
C HIS A 588 -46.82 56.63 -24.95
N LEU A 589 -45.94 57.44 -25.53
CA LEU A 589 -46.23 58.84 -25.83
C LEU A 589 -47.36 58.98 -26.89
N ALA A 590 -47.39 58.09 -27.89
CA ALA A 590 -48.43 58.05 -28.89
C ALA A 590 -49.80 57.60 -28.33
N GLU A 591 -49.81 56.66 -27.39
CA GLU A 591 -51.02 56.17 -26.72
C GLU A 591 -51.69 57.26 -25.86
N ILE A 592 -50.91 58.01 -25.09
CA ILE A 592 -51.41 59.16 -24.29
C ILE A 592 -52.07 60.21 -25.20
N GLN A 593 -51.51 60.48 -26.37
CA GLN A 593 -52.08 61.43 -27.35
C GLN A 593 -53.41 60.93 -27.98
N ALA A 594 -53.67 59.63 -28.00
CA ALA A 594 -54.96 59.07 -28.43
C ALA A 594 -56.03 59.29 -27.35
N ASN A 595 -55.72 58.98 -26.09
CA ASN A 595 -56.69 59.04 -24.98
C ASN A 595 -57.24 60.46 -24.74
N VAL A 596 -56.40 61.50 -24.87
CA VAL A 596 -56.85 62.91 -24.74
C VAL A 596 -57.93 63.29 -25.76
N LYS A 597 -57.90 62.72 -26.98
CA LYS A 597 -58.93 62.98 -28.00
C LYS A 597 -60.28 62.36 -27.65
N VAL A 598 -60.29 61.19 -27.00
CA VAL A 598 -61.52 60.51 -26.56
C VAL A 598 -62.22 61.33 -25.48
N LEU A 599 -61.49 61.70 -24.42
CA LEU A 599 -62.02 62.49 -23.29
C LEU A 599 -62.58 63.86 -23.73
N THR A 600 -62.00 64.46 -24.78
CA THR A 600 -62.51 65.73 -25.36
C THR A 600 -63.91 65.56 -25.97
N ASN A 601 -64.16 64.47 -26.70
CA ASN A 601 -65.47 64.17 -27.30
C ASN A 601 -66.54 63.88 -26.23
N GLU A 602 -66.18 63.24 -25.12
CA GLU A 602 -67.12 62.91 -24.05
C GLU A 602 -67.63 64.16 -23.32
N ARG A 603 -66.72 65.09 -23.00
CA ARG A 603 -67.07 66.40 -22.42
C ARG A 603 -68.13 67.12 -23.24
N ASP A 604 -67.89 67.27 -24.55
CA ASP A 604 -68.76 68.07 -25.42
C ASP A 604 -70.14 67.42 -25.61
N LYS A 605 -70.22 66.09 -25.52
CA LYS A 605 -71.48 65.35 -25.51
C LYS A 605 -72.32 65.58 -24.24
N THR A 606 -71.69 65.80 -23.09
CA THR A 606 -72.42 66.05 -21.82
C THR A 606 -73.08 67.44 -21.76
N ASN A 607 -72.47 68.47 -22.35
CA ASN A 607 -73.06 69.82 -22.39
C ASN A 607 -74.41 69.87 -23.12
N ILE A 608 -74.54 69.15 -24.24
CA ILE A 608 -75.76 69.13 -25.07
C ILE A 608 -76.98 68.62 -24.27
N LEU A 609 -76.78 67.66 -23.36
CA LEU A 609 -77.86 67.10 -22.54
C LEU A 609 -78.34 68.09 -21.45
N TYR A 610 -77.46 68.96 -20.96
CA TYR A 610 -77.79 69.94 -19.92
C TYR A 610 -78.71 71.06 -20.43
N GLU A 611 -78.52 71.51 -21.68
CA GLU A 611 -79.36 72.54 -22.31
C GLU A 611 -80.79 72.05 -22.58
N GLN A 612 -80.96 70.76 -22.89
CA GLN A 612 -82.27 70.15 -23.16
C GLN A 612 -83.15 70.15 -21.90
N ALA A 613 -82.63 69.68 -20.76
CA ALA A 613 -83.39 69.59 -19.51
C ALA A 613 -83.88 70.96 -18.99
N ASN A 614 -83.11 72.02 -19.22
CA ASN A 614 -83.43 73.38 -18.76
C ASN A 614 -84.63 73.99 -19.52
N SER A 615 -84.94 73.47 -20.73
CA SER A 615 -86.03 73.94 -21.58
C SER A 615 -87.42 73.47 -21.09
N GLU A 616 -87.52 72.26 -20.55
CA GLU A 616 -88.81 71.68 -20.13
C GLU A 616 -89.35 72.30 -18.84
N LEU A 617 -88.47 72.62 -17.88
CA LEU A 617 -88.82 73.26 -16.62
C LEU A 617 -89.52 74.62 -16.79
N GLN A 618 -89.23 75.32 -17.89
CA GLN A 618 -89.91 76.58 -18.22
C GLN A 618 -91.32 76.39 -18.79
N ARG A 619 -91.70 75.19 -19.26
CA ARG A 619 -93.04 74.93 -19.80
C ARG A 619 -94.08 74.82 -18.69
N LEU A 620 -93.78 74.05 -17.63
CA LEU A 620 -94.71 73.68 -16.56
C LEU A 620 -95.13 74.82 -15.62
N ARG A 621 -94.52 76.02 -15.72
CA ARG A 621 -94.81 77.16 -14.84
C ARG A 621 -95.94 78.10 -15.33
N ARG A 622 -96.63 77.81 -16.44
CA ARG A 622 -97.62 78.74 -17.04
C ARG A 622 -99.10 78.41 -16.83
N ASP A 623 -99.46 77.19 -16.43
CA ASP A 623 -100.84 76.69 -16.60
C ASP A 623 -101.76 76.73 -15.36
N LEU A 624 -101.36 77.37 -14.25
CA LEU A 624 -102.02 77.19 -12.93
C LEU A 624 -102.58 78.48 -12.25
N VAL A 625 -103.25 79.40 -12.97
CA VAL A 625 -104.00 80.52 -12.32
C VAL A 625 -105.27 80.96 -13.09
N LYS A 626 -106.47 80.42 -12.78
CA LYS A 626 -107.80 81.03 -13.11
C LYS A 626 -108.96 80.57 -12.17
N SER A 627 -109.34 81.40 -11.17
CA SER A 627 -110.71 81.85 -10.70
C SER A 627 -112.00 80.96 -10.76
N PRO A 628 -113.18 81.33 -10.13
CA PRO A 628 -113.48 82.24 -8.98
C PRO A 628 -114.70 81.89 -8.02
N LYS A 629 -114.63 82.34 -6.74
CA LYS A 629 -115.61 83.10 -5.87
C LYS A 629 -117.15 82.77 -5.69
N THR A 630 -117.66 83.20 -4.50
CA THR A 630 -119.02 83.74 -4.09
C THR A 630 -120.05 82.85 -3.33
N SER A 631 -121.21 83.36 -2.82
CA SER A 631 -121.44 84.19 -1.58
C SER A 631 -122.95 84.43 -1.23
N ARG A 632 -123.26 84.75 0.06
CA ARG A 632 -124.48 85.43 0.68
C ARG A 632 -125.71 84.66 1.26
N ALA A 633 -125.84 84.77 2.60
CA ALA A 633 -126.95 85.34 3.43
C ALA A 633 -128.42 84.82 3.41
N SER A 634 -129.02 84.58 4.60
CA SER A 634 -130.08 85.45 5.20
C SER A 634 -130.52 85.05 6.64
N VAL A 635 -131.09 86.03 7.36
CA VAL A 635 -131.35 86.22 8.81
C VAL A 635 -132.14 85.13 9.59
N ALA A 636 -132.61 84.05 8.97
CA ALA A 636 -133.08 82.87 9.74
C ALA A 636 -131.94 82.18 10.56
N ALA A 637 -130.70 82.59 10.33
CA ALA A 637 -129.49 81.93 10.83
C ALA A 637 -129.11 82.17 12.30
N GLN A 638 -129.75 83.09 13.04
CA GLN A 638 -129.27 83.46 14.38
C GLN A 638 -129.37 82.36 15.45
N SER A 639 -130.24 81.36 15.29
CA SER A 639 -130.27 80.15 16.12
C SER A 639 -129.30 79.05 15.66
N ILE A 640 -128.84 79.10 14.41
CA ILE A 640 -127.90 78.12 13.83
C ILE A 640 -126.45 78.53 14.12
N LEU A 641 -126.15 79.83 14.13
CA LEU A 641 -124.79 80.37 14.32
C LEU A 641 -124.11 79.85 15.60
N GLN A 642 -124.80 79.89 16.76
CA GLN A 642 -124.22 79.40 18.03
C GLN A 642 -123.84 77.90 18.01
N ARG A 643 -124.46 77.10 17.13
CA ARG A 643 -124.11 75.68 16.99
C ARG A 643 -122.87 75.49 16.12
N VAL A 644 -122.78 76.24 15.02
CA VAL A 644 -121.63 76.23 14.10
C VAL A 644 -120.37 76.82 14.74
N GLU A 645 -120.51 77.80 15.65
CA GLU A 645 -119.37 78.39 16.36
C GLU A 645 -118.69 77.40 17.31
N LEU A 646 -119.45 76.52 17.98
CA LEU A 646 -118.88 75.42 18.78
C LEU A 646 -118.18 74.37 17.90
N GLU A 647 -118.82 73.92 16.83
CA GLU A 647 -118.27 72.94 15.87
C GLU A 647 -116.98 73.46 15.20
N ARG A 648 -116.85 74.77 14.97
CA ARG A 648 -115.62 75.43 14.48
C ARG A 648 -114.48 75.34 15.48
N ASP A 649 -114.75 75.65 16.75
CA ASP A 649 -113.69 75.79 17.76
C ASP A 649 -113.16 74.44 18.24
N GLU A 650 -113.99 73.39 18.19
CA GLU A 650 -113.57 71.99 18.38
C GLU A 650 -112.62 71.54 17.26
N ALA A 651 -112.96 71.80 15.98
CA ALA A 651 -112.08 71.51 14.84
C ALA A 651 -110.73 72.26 14.88
N LEU A 652 -110.70 73.48 15.45
CA LEU A 652 -109.46 74.23 15.67
C LEU A 652 -108.59 73.65 16.79
N ALA A 653 -109.15 72.90 17.75
CA ALA A 653 -108.39 72.21 18.77
C ALA A 653 -107.66 70.97 18.21
N ASP A 654 -108.34 70.16 17.40
CA ASP A 654 -107.73 68.97 16.79
C ASP A 654 -106.68 69.32 15.73
N LEU A 655 -106.87 70.40 14.96
CA LEU A 655 -105.83 70.90 14.05
C LEU A 655 -104.53 71.27 14.81
N ARG A 656 -104.64 71.80 16.04
CA ARG A 656 -103.48 72.10 16.89
C ARG A 656 -102.79 70.83 17.39
N ARG A 657 -103.54 69.79 17.78
CA ARG A 657 -102.98 68.47 18.14
C ARG A 657 -102.19 67.86 16.98
N MET A 658 -102.80 67.78 15.79
CA MET A 658 -102.17 67.27 14.56
C MET A 658 -100.86 67.99 14.22
N VAL A 659 -100.80 69.31 14.43
CA VAL A 659 -99.57 70.10 14.27
C VAL A 659 -98.50 69.69 15.30
N THR A 660 -98.85 69.57 16.58
CA THR A 660 -97.87 69.15 17.62
C THR A 660 -97.38 67.72 17.41
N GLU A 661 -98.23 66.80 16.95
CA GLU A 661 -97.86 65.42 16.67
C GLU A 661 -96.89 65.34 15.48
N ARG A 662 -97.21 66.02 14.37
CA ARG A 662 -96.33 66.17 13.19
C ARG A 662 -94.95 66.67 13.59
N ASP A 663 -94.87 67.70 14.41
CA ASP A 663 -93.59 68.30 14.80
C ASP A 663 -92.82 67.41 15.80
N SER A 664 -93.52 66.68 16.68
CA SER A 664 -92.90 65.63 17.52
C SER A 664 -92.32 64.45 16.71
N LEU A 665 -92.89 64.15 15.54
CA LEU A 665 -92.41 63.10 14.64
C LEU A 665 -91.22 63.58 13.81
N ARG A 666 -91.24 64.84 13.36
CA ARG A 666 -90.10 65.49 12.69
C ARG A 666 -88.87 65.57 13.60
N GLU A 667 -89.04 65.99 14.86
CA GLU A 667 -87.91 66.09 15.77
C GLU A 667 -87.37 64.70 16.18
N ARG A 668 -88.24 63.69 16.34
CA ARG A 668 -87.79 62.29 16.54
C ARG A 668 -87.03 61.73 15.33
N LEU A 669 -87.50 61.99 14.11
CA LEU A 669 -86.79 61.59 12.89
C LEU A 669 -85.43 62.28 12.79
N LYS A 670 -85.38 63.59 13.08
CA LYS A 670 -84.13 64.37 13.12
C LYS A 670 -83.14 63.84 14.16
N ILE A 671 -83.57 63.58 15.40
CA ILE A 671 -82.71 62.97 16.43
C ILE A 671 -82.17 61.60 15.97
N SER A 672 -82.98 60.79 15.29
CA SER A 672 -82.54 59.51 14.73
C SER A 672 -81.52 59.68 13.59
N THR A 673 -81.73 60.62 12.66
CA THR A 673 -80.75 60.88 11.59
C THR A 673 -79.46 61.47 12.12
N ASP A 674 -79.54 62.41 13.08
CA ASP A 674 -78.37 63.05 13.69
C ASP A 674 -77.55 62.03 14.49
N SER A 675 -78.22 61.09 15.18
CA SER A 675 -77.57 59.96 15.86
C SER A 675 -76.85 59.03 14.87
N HIS A 676 -77.53 58.59 13.80
CA HIS A 676 -76.91 57.69 12.82
C HIS A 676 -75.79 58.36 12.02
N LEU A 677 -75.86 59.66 11.75
CA LEU A 677 -74.75 60.42 11.15
C LEU A 677 -73.55 60.50 12.12
N GLY A 678 -73.80 60.70 13.42
CA GLY A 678 -72.75 60.68 14.45
C GLY A 678 -72.12 59.29 14.66
N GLU A 679 -72.90 58.22 14.55
CA GLU A 679 -72.40 56.83 14.55
C GLU A 679 -71.58 56.53 13.30
N LYS A 680 -72.09 56.89 12.11
CA LYS A 680 -71.40 56.72 10.83
C LYS A 680 -70.05 57.44 10.83
N ALA A 681 -70.02 58.71 11.22
CA ALA A 681 -68.78 59.50 11.27
C ALA A 681 -67.74 58.89 12.24
N ARG A 682 -68.16 58.32 13.38
CA ARG A 682 -67.26 57.60 14.31
C ARG A 682 -66.71 56.30 13.72
N LEU A 683 -67.49 55.59 12.90
CA LEU A 683 -67.03 54.39 12.22
C LEU A 683 -66.07 54.74 11.08
N GLU A 684 -66.34 55.80 10.30
CA GLU A 684 -65.46 56.29 9.24
C GLU A 684 -64.12 56.76 9.81
N GLN A 685 -64.13 57.61 10.85
CA GLN A 685 -62.95 58.01 11.62
C GLN A 685 -62.12 56.78 12.07
N LYS A 686 -62.78 55.75 12.61
CA LYS A 686 -62.11 54.54 13.10
C LYS A 686 -61.54 53.66 11.96
N VAL A 687 -62.14 53.69 10.77
CA VAL A 687 -61.57 53.01 9.59
C VAL A 687 -60.30 53.72 9.16
N GLU A 688 -60.31 55.05 9.00
CA GLU A 688 -59.10 55.81 8.65
C GLU A 688 -57.98 55.63 9.70
N ASP A 689 -58.32 55.62 11.00
CA ASP A 689 -57.36 55.44 12.08
C ASP A 689 -56.71 54.04 12.05
N LEU A 690 -57.42 53.01 11.56
CA LEU A 690 -56.90 51.66 11.34
C LEU A 690 -56.10 51.55 10.04
N GLU A 691 -56.54 52.20 8.96
CA GLU A 691 -55.81 52.25 7.69
C GLU A 691 -54.45 52.92 7.87
N ARG A 692 -54.40 54.09 8.52
CA ARG A 692 -53.16 54.80 8.86
C ARG A 692 -52.23 53.98 9.77
N ALA A 693 -52.78 53.11 10.62
CA ALA A 693 -51.99 52.18 11.44
C ALA A 693 -51.42 51.00 10.63
N VAL A 694 -52.16 50.50 9.64
CA VAL A 694 -51.67 49.46 8.70
C VAL A 694 -50.57 50.02 7.81
N GLU A 695 -50.75 51.21 7.22
CA GLU A 695 -49.73 51.86 6.40
C GLU A 695 -48.40 52.03 7.15
N HIS A 696 -48.45 52.46 8.42
CA HIS A 696 -47.26 52.61 9.24
C HIS A 696 -46.58 51.26 9.52
N ALA A 697 -47.36 50.20 9.83
CA ALA A 697 -46.82 48.85 10.04
C ALA A 697 -46.21 48.25 8.76
N GLU A 698 -46.76 48.56 7.57
CA GLU A 698 -46.17 48.14 6.29
C GLU A 698 -44.88 48.90 5.96
N GLN A 699 -44.81 50.20 6.27
CA GLN A 699 -43.58 51.00 6.16
C GLN A 699 -42.48 50.43 7.07
N ASP A 700 -42.79 50.17 8.35
CA ASP A 700 -41.86 49.56 9.30
C ASP A 700 -41.38 48.18 8.80
N ARG A 701 -42.30 47.32 8.34
CA ARG A 701 -41.99 46.01 7.75
C ARG A 701 -41.03 46.15 6.56
N SER A 702 -41.24 47.12 5.67
CA SER A 702 -40.36 47.37 4.52
C SER A 702 -38.96 47.86 4.92
N SER A 703 -38.87 48.70 5.97
CA SER A 703 -37.60 49.19 6.51
C SER A 703 -36.78 48.07 7.16
N LEU A 704 -37.45 47.16 7.88
CA LEU A 704 -36.82 45.97 8.46
C LEU A 704 -36.39 44.98 7.38
N GLN A 705 -37.22 44.77 6.35
CA GLN A 705 -36.91 43.85 5.25
C GLN A 705 -35.70 44.30 4.42
N SER A 706 -35.59 45.59 4.09
CA SER A 706 -34.42 46.16 3.42
C SER A 706 -33.16 46.12 4.30
N ARG A 707 -33.29 46.32 5.62
CA ARG A 707 -32.16 46.17 6.56
C ARG A 707 -31.69 44.72 6.68
N VAL A 708 -32.59 43.74 6.64
CA VAL A 708 -32.24 42.30 6.58
C VAL A 708 -31.51 41.96 5.28
N GLN A 709 -31.97 42.46 4.13
CA GLN A 709 -31.28 42.28 2.84
C GLN A 709 -29.87 42.87 2.85
N SER A 710 -29.69 44.05 3.45
CA SER A 710 -28.37 44.67 3.65
C SER A 710 -27.44 43.80 4.50
N PHE A 711 -27.92 43.26 5.63
CA PHE A 711 -27.13 42.33 6.44
C PHE A 711 -26.84 40.99 5.72
N GLN A 712 -27.76 40.47 4.90
CA GLN A 712 -27.51 39.27 4.08
C GLN A 712 -26.41 39.51 3.04
N ALA A 713 -26.39 40.67 2.38
CA ALA A 713 -25.31 41.07 1.48
C ALA A 713 -23.96 41.24 2.20
N MET A 714 -23.98 41.83 3.41
CA MET A 714 -22.79 41.94 4.26
C MET A 714 -22.26 40.58 4.72
N ILE A 715 -23.13 39.65 5.13
CA ILE A 715 -22.73 38.28 5.48
C ILE A 715 -22.14 37.57 4.26
N SER A 716 -22.80 37.63 3.09
CA SER A 716 -22.31 37.01 1.86
C SER A 716 -20.92 37.53 1.46
N THR A 717 -20.67 38.84 1.56
CA THR A 717 -19.34 39.42 1.28
C THR A 717 -18.28 39.09 2.32
N LEU A 718 -18.63 38.95 3.60
CA LEU A 718 -17.72 38.46 4.64
C LEU A 718 -17.39 36.97 4.46
N GLU A 719 -18.36 36.13 4.06
CA GLU A 719 -18.10 34.74 3.70
C GLU A 719 -17.19 34.63 2.47
N GLU A 720 -17.41 35.44 1.43
CA GLU A 720 -16.53 35.50 0.24
C GLU A 720 -15.09 35.87 0.65
N GLN A 721 -14.94 36.83 1.57
CA GLN A 721 -13.64 37.21 2.12
C GLN A 721 -13.00 36.06 2.91
N VAL A 722 -13.73 35.39 3.81
CA VAL A 722 -13.22 34.23 4.56
C VAL A 722 -12.81 33.08 3.63
N ARG A 723 -13.62 32.77 2.61
CA ARG A 723 -13.29 31.77 1.58
C ARG A 723 -12.00 32.16 0.84
N SER A 724 -11.85 33.42 0.44
CA SER A 724 -10.62 33.92 -0.22
C SER A 724 -9.38 33.94 0.69
N GLN A 725 -9.55 34.15 2.00
CA GLN A 725 -8.45 34.09 2.96
C GLN A 725 -8.05 32.64 3.27
N THR A 726 -9.01 31.71 3.31
CA THR A 726 -8.75 30.28 3.48
C THR A 726 -7.91 29.75 2.32
N LEU A 727 -8.32 30.02 1.08
CA LEU A 727 -7.56 29.66 -0.12
C LEU A 727 -6.12 30.20 -0.08
N ARG A 728 -5.92 31.47 0.28
CA ARG A 728 -4.57 32.05 0.41
C ARG A 728 -3.71 31.43 1.50
N ILE A 729 -4.33 30.91 2.56
CA ILE A 729 -3.62 30.18 3.64
C ILE A 729 -3.25 28.77 3.16
N GLU A 730 -4.11 28.13 2.37
CA GLU A 730 -3.81 26.84 1.73
C GLU A 730 -2.69 26.97 0.68
N GLU A 731 -2.79 27.96 -0.22
CA GLU A 731 -1.74 28.31 -1.20
C GLU A 731 -0.39 28.55 -0.49
N ALA A 732 -0.35 29.43 0.52
CA ALA A 732 0.88 29.71 1.27
C ALA A 732 1.40 28.50 2.10
N TYR A 733 0.52 27.58 2.50
CA TYR A 733 0.91 26.34 3.16
C TYR A 733 1.54 25.35 2.16
N GLU A 734 0.97 25.22 0.96
CA GLU A 734 1.54 24.42 -0.13
C GLU A 734 2.89 24.98 -0.58
N GLU A 735 3.02 26.29 -0.80
CA GLU A 735 4.31 26.95 -1.07
C GLU A 735 5.32 26.68 0.06
N SER A 736 4.91 26.82 1.33
CA SER A 736 5.77 26.51 2.48
C SER A 736 6.18 25.03 2.54
N SER A 737 5.32 24.13 2.09
CA SER A 737 5.60 22.69 1.98
C SER A 737 6.61 22.40 0.86
N GLN A 738 6.39 22.98 -0.32
CA GLN A 738 7.31 22.87 -1.47
C GLN A 738 8.69 23.48 -1.16
N HIS A 739 8.76 24.60 -0.43
CA HIS A 739 10.02 25.18 0.05
C HIS A 739 10.73 24.29 1.09
N LYS A 740 10.00 23.55 1.93
CA LYS A 740 10.60 22.55 2.85
C LYS A 740 11.11 21.32 2.09
N ALA A 741 10.37 20.84 1.09
CA ALA A 741 10.78 19.72 0.23
C ALA A 741 12.04 20.07 -0.58
N THR A 742 12.07 21.23 -1.23
CA THR A 742 13.26 21.70 -1.97
C THR A 742 14.44 22.02 -1.05
N SER A 743 14.22 22.59 0.15
CA SER A 743 15.28 22.81 1.13
C SER A 743 15.90 21.51 1.66
N THR A 744 15.09 20.46 1.90
CA THR A 744 15.59 19.15 2.32
C THR A 744 16.29 18.40 1.18
N GLN A 745 15.79 18.50 -0.05
CA GLN A 745 16.49 18.00 -1.25
C GLN A 745 17.85 18.68 -1.46
N MET A 746 17.91 20.01 -1.37
CA MET A 746 19.15 20.77 -1.50
C MET A 746 20.16 20.44 -0.38
N ARG A 747 19.69 20.16 0.84
CA ARG A 747 20.56 19.69 1.93
C ARG A 747 21.13 18.31 1.65
N LEU A 748 20.30 17.36 1.20
CA LEU A 748 20.77 16.01 0.86
C LEU A 748 21.82 16.04 -0.26
N LEU A 749 21.63 16.91 -1.27
CA LEU A 749 22.62 17.16 -2.32
C LEU A 749 23.91 17.80 -1.79
N ALA A 750 23.82 18.69 -0.78
CA ALA A 750 24.99 19.27 -0.13
C ALA A 750 25.76 18.21 0.70
N GLU A 751 25.07 17.40 1.50
CA GLU A 751 25.66 16.27 2.26
C GLU A 751 26.32 15.24 1.31
N GLN A 752 25.70 14.97 0.16
CA GLN A 752 26.25 14.10 -0.88
C GLN A 752 27.46 14.74 -1.61
N ALA A 753 27.46 16.06 -1.79
CA ALA A 753 28.61 16.80 -2.32
C ALA A 753 29.78 16.81 -1.32
N GLU A 754 29.54 17.12 -0.04
CA GLU A 754 30.54 17.13 1.03
C GLU A 754 31.19 15.76 1.24
N THR A 755 30.41 14.67 1.24
CA THR A 755 30.95 13.31 1.33
C THR A 755 31.79 12.96 0.10
N SER A 756 31.33 13.28 -1.12
CA SER A 756 32.12 13.07 -2.34
C SER A 756 33.42 13.89 -2.33
N LEU A 757 33.38 15.15 -1.89
CA LEU A 757 34.54 16.02 -1.73
C LEU A 757 35.52 15.45 -0.71
N GLY A 758 35.02 14.95 0.43
CA GLY A 758 35.84 14.25 1.43
C GLY A 758 36.56 13.03 0.86
N ASP A 759 35.90 12.23 0.02
CA ASP A 759 36.52 11.08 -0.64
C ASP A 759 37.46 11.47 -1.79
N HIS A 760 37.22 12.60 -2.47
CA HIS A 760 38.19 13.19 -3.39
C HIS A 760 39.43 13.72 -2.64
N GLN A 761 39.26 14.37 -1.50
CA GLN A 761 40.34 14.88 -0.64
C GLN A 761 41.17 13.71 -0.07
N ARG A 762 40.54 12.64 0.41
CA ARG A 762 41.20 11.41 0.87
C ARG A 762 42.04 10.77 -0.24
N ARG A 763 41.46 10.61 -1.43
CA ARG A 763 42.18 10.06 -2.61
C ARG A 763 43.33 10.97 -3.05
N LEU A 764 43.18 12.29 -3.00
CA LEU A 764 44.25 13.23 -3.34
C LEU A 764 45.38 13.21 -2.31
N ASN A 765 45.08 13.17 -1.02
CA ASN A 765 46.06 12.99 0.05
C ASN A 765 46.82 11.66 -0.08
N GLN A 766 46.10 10.56 -0.38
CA GLN A 766 46.72 9.26 -0.65
C GLN A 766 47.67 9.32 -1.85
N ARG A 767 47.22 9.87 -3.00
CA ARG A 767 48.08 10.03 -4.18
C ARG A 767 49.27 10.96 -3.93
N SER A 768 49.13 11.97 -3.07
CA SER A 768 50.24 12.82 -2.66
C SER A 768 51.27 12.07 -1.80
N GLY A 769 50.83 11.18 -0.91
CA GLY A 769 51.73 10.32 -0.12
C GLY A 769 52.40 9.24 -0.98
N GLU A 770 51.67 8.64 -1.92
CA GLU A 770 52.23 7.70 -2.91
C GLU A 770 53.26 8.36 -3.83
N LEU A 771 53.02 9.62 -4.23
CA LEU A 771 53.95 10.44 -5.02
C LEU A 771 55.18 10.80 -4.21
N GLN A 772 55.04 11.35 -2.99
CA GLN A 772 56.17 11.65 -2.12
C GLN A 772 57.02 10.40 -1.86
N ALA A 773 56.39 9.26 -1.57
CA ALA A 773 57.08 7.99 -1.39
C ALA A 773 57.75 7.49 -2.69
N ALA A 774 57.31 7.93 -3.87
CA ALA A 774 57.96 7.65 -5.16
C ALA A 774 59.14 8.61 -5.41
N ASP A 775 59.01 9.89 -5.09
CA ASP A 775 60.08 10.89 -5.17
C ASP A 775 61.22 10.55 -4.21
N GLU A 776 60.91 10.13 -2.98
CA GLU A 776 61.90 9.62 -2.01
C GLU A 776 62.61 8.33 -2.47
N ARG A 777 61.94 7.48 -3.28
CA ARG A 777 62.59 6.34 -3.94
C ARG A 777 63.43 6.77 -5.14
N GLY A 778 62.98 7.77 -5.89
CA GLY A 778 63.73 8.41 -6.97
C GLY A 778 65.06 8.97 -6.47
N ALA A 779 65.03 9.80 -5.43
CA ALA A 779 66.23 10.39 -4.83
C ALA A 779 67.26 9.33 -4.38
N ARG A 780 66.82 8.25 -3.72
CA ARG A 780 67.71 7.13 -3.32
C ARG A 780 68.31 6.38 -4.52
N LEU A 781 67.56 6.26 -5.62
CA LEU A 781 68.06 5.65 -6.85
C LEU A 781 69.02 6.59 -7.58
N GLU A 782 68.78 7.89 -7.60
CA GLU A 782 69.70 8.90 -8.14
C GLU A 782 71.01 8.94 -7.34
N GLU A 783 70.94 8.95 -6.00
CA GLU A 783 72.09 8.84 -5.10
C GLU A 783 72.92 7.57 -5.41
N ARG A 784 72.27 6.40 -5.48
CA ARG A 784 72.93 5.15 -5.84
C ARG A 784 73.50 5.13 -7.26
N ILE A 785 72.87 5.82 -8.21
CA ILE A 785 73.42 6.02 -9.56
C ILE A 785 74.66 6.91 -9.52
N THR A 786 74.70 7.95 -8.67
CA THR A 786 75.90 8.78 -8.50
C THR A 786 77.05 8.00 -7.85
N ASP A 787 76.80 7.19 -6.82
CA ASP A 787 77.80 6.29 -6.21
C ASP A 787 78.41 5.34 -7.25
N LEU A 788 77.55 4.63 -8.01
CA LEU A 788 77.98 3.69 -9.03
C LEU A 788 78.74 4.40 -10.17
N THR A 789 78.38 5.64 -10.49
CA THR A 789 79.11 6.46 -11.48
C THR A 789 80.48 6.86 -10.96
N ILE A 790 80.61 7.26 -9.69
CA ILE A 790 81.88 7.59 -9.04
C ILE A 790 82.80 6.35 -8.99
N SER A 791 82.26 5.21 -8.56
CA SER A 791 82.98 3.93 -8.52
C SER A 791 83.47 3.48 -9.90
N ASN A 792 82.60 3.52 -10.92
CA ASN A 792 82.95 3.14 -12.29
C ASN A 792 83.99 4.09 -12.92
N ASN A 793 83.94 5.39 -12.62
CA ASN A 793 84.98 6.33 -13.01
C ASN A 793 86.33 6.01 -12.33
N GLY A 794 86.32 5.64 -11.04
CA GLY A 794 87.52 5.18 -10.32
C GLY A 794 88.15 3.94 -10.97
N LEU A 795 87.34 2.92 -11.27
CA LEU A 795 87.78 1.71 -11.97
C LEU A 795 88.29 2.02 -13.39
N HIS A 796 87.66 2.95 -14.12
CA HIS A 796 88.15 3.39 -15.43
C HIS A 796 89.50 4.13 -15.36
N ASP A 797 89.75 4.90 -14.29
CA ASP A 797 91.02 5.58 -14.06
C ASP A 797 92.12 4.59 -13.63
N GLU A 798 91.80 3.58 -12.80
CA GLU A 798 92.71 2.48 -12.47
C GLU A 798 93.07 1.66 -13.72
N VAL A 799 92.09 1.26 -14.55
CA VAL A 799 92.33 0.58 -15.83
C VAL A 799 93.18 1.46 -16.78
N ARG A 800 93.07 2.79 -16.73
CA ARG A 800 93.93 3.69 -17.49
C ARG A 800 95.37 3.69 -16.96
N GLN A 801 95.56 3.68 -15.64
CA GLN A 801 96.88 3.56 -15.01
C GLN A 801 97.55 2.22 -15.34
N LEU A 802 96.84 1.10 -15.21
CA LEU A 802 97.34 -0.24 -15.53
C LEU A 802 97.73 -0.39 -17.02
N ARG A 803 96.95 0.19 -17.94
CA ARG A 803 97.34 0.27 -19.37
C ARG A 803 98.61 1.12 -19.57
N GLY A 804 98.78 2.16 -18.75
CA GLY A 804 99.99 2.99 -18.72
C GLY A 804 101.24 2.23 -18.27
N THR A 805 101.13 1.41 -17.20
CA THR A 805 102.27 0.61 -16.70
C THR A 805 102.65 -0.52 -17.65
N ILE A 806 101.67 -1.22 -18.23
CA ILE A 806 101.91 -2.23 -19.30
C ILE A 806 102.67 -1.57 -20.46
N SER A 807 102.22 -0.38 -20.91
CA SER A 807 102.90 0.37 -21.97
C SER A 807 104.32 0.83 -21.61
N SER A 808 104.70 0.89 -20.33
CA SER A 808 106.11 1.12 -19.93
C SER A 808 106.91 -0.17 -20.03
N LEU A 809 106.39 -1.27 -19.47
CA LEU A 809 107.03 -2.58 -19.45
C LEU A 809 107.29 -3.12 -20.86
N ASP A 810 106.38 -2.90 -21.81
CA ASP A 810 106.60 -3.27 -23.22
C ASP A 810 107.79 -2.49 -23.83
N ARG A 811 107.91 -1.18 -23.57
CA ARG A 811 109.05 -0.38 -24.05
C ARG A 811 110.36 -0.77 -23.38
N GLU A 812 110.33 -1.06 -22.08
CA GLU A 812 111.50 -1.52 -21.32
C GLU A 812 111.98 -2.89 -21.84
N LYS A 813 111.05 -3.79 -22.14
CA LYS A 813 111.31 -5.07 -22.80
C LYS A 813 111.92 -4.88 -24.19
N ASP A 814 111.34 -4.02 -25.04
CA ASP A 814 111.88 -3.74 -26.38
C ASP A 814 113.31 -3.18 -26.31
N VAL A 815 113.59 -2.26 -25.37
CA VAL A 815 114.94 -1.73 -25.14
C VAL A 815 115.90 -2.82 -24.66
N LEU A 816 115.47 -3.70 -23.74
CA LEU A 816 116.29 -4.82 -23.26
C LEU A 816 116.55 -5.87 -24.34
N GLN A 817 115.59 -6.12 -25.23
CA GLN A 817 115.74 -7.07 -26.34
C GLN A 817 116.71 -6.53 -27.39
N ASN A 818 116.55 -5.28 -27.84
CA ASN A 818 117.53 -4.61 -28.70
C ASN A 818 118.94 -4.67 -28.07
N ALA A 819 119.07 -4.41 -26.77
CA ALA A 819 120.35 -4.48 -26.04
C ALA A 819 120.89 -5.90 -25.75
N LEU A 820 120.16 -6.96 -26.15
CA LEU A 820 120.60 -8.35 -26.16
C LEU A 820 121.10 -8.74 -27.55
N ASP A 821 120.36 -8.39 -28.59
CA ASP A 821 120.74 -8.61 -30.00
C ASP A 821 122.06 -7.87 -30.31
N ASP A 822 122.14 -6.60 -29.89
CA ASP A 822 123.30 -5.73 -29.99
C ASP A 822 124.56 -6.29 -29.28
N LYS A 823 124.40 -7.17 -28.27
CA LYS A 823 125.51 -7.90 -27.63
C LYS A 823 125.84 -9.20 -28.34
N THR A 824 124.83 -9.88 -28.86
CA THR A 824 124.97 -11.16 -29.57
C THR A 824 125.78 -10.99 -30.85
N GLU A 825 125.53 -9.93 -31.62
CA GLU A 825 126.36 -9.56 -32.78
C GLU A 825 127.82 -9.28 -32.38
N LYS A 826 128.04 -8.55 -31.29
CA LYS A 826 129.39 -8.22 -30.78
C LYS A 826 130.15 -9.46 -30.31
N ILE A 827 129.48 -10.43 -29.69
CA ILE A 827 130.07 -11.73 -29.32
C ILE A 827 130.51 -12.50 -30.57
N ALA A 828 129.64 -12.66 -31.57
CA ALA A 828 129.96 -13.37 -32.81
C ALA A 828 131.13 -12.72 -33.57
N ALA A 829 131.21 -11.38 -33.57
CA ALA A 829 132.34 -10.64 -34.15
C ALA A 829 133.66 -10.93 -33.41
N PHE A 830 133.65 -10.92 -32.06
CA PHE A 830 134.84 -11.26 -31.28
C PHE A 830 135.26 -12.73 -31.42
N GLU A 831 134.33 -13.66 -31.53
CA GLU A 831 134.63 -15.08 -31.78
C GLU A 831 135.35 -15.27 -33.13
N HIS A 832 134.91 -14.57 -34.18
CA HIS A 832 135.58 -14.59 -35.48
C HIS A 832 136.99 -14.00 -35.44
N GLU A 833 137.19 -12.87 -34.75
CA GLU A 833 138.53 -12.32 -34.52
C GLU A 833 139.42 -13.29 -33.75
N LEU A 834 138.91 -13.91 -32.68
CA LEU A 834 139.66 -14.81 -31.82
C LEU A 834 140.09 -16.08 -32.57
N ALA A 835 139.24 -16.62 -33.45
CA ALA A 835 139.61 -17.69 -34.37
C ALA A 835 140.74 -17.29 -35.34
N SER A 836 140.67 -16.09 -35.94
CA SER A 836 141.72 -15.61 -36.86
C SER A 836 143.09 -15.44 -36.17
N ARG A 837 143.09 -14.91 -34.94
CA ARG A 837 144.29 -14.78 -34.10
C ARG A 837 144.79 -16.15 -33.59
N GLY A 838 143.90 -17.12 -33.43
CA GLY A 838 144.26 -18.50 -33.12
C GLY A 838 145.11 -19.17 -34.20
N HIS A 839 144.87 -18.84 -35.47
CA HIS A 839 145.63 -19.38 -36.60
C HIS A 839 147.06 -18.80 -36.66
N THR A 840 147.21 -17.48 -36.55
CA THR A 840 148.54 -16.82 -36.55
C THR A 840 149.36 -17.14 -35.28
N LEU A 841 148.70 -17.47 -34.17
CA LEU A 841 149.33 -18.06 -32.99
C LEU A 841 149.82 -19.49 -33.20
N SER A 842 149.39 -20.20 -34.24
CA SER A 842 149.90 -21.54 -34.58
C SER A 842 151.25 -21.46 -35.31
N ASP A 843 151.35 -20.62 -36.33
CA ASP A 843 152.59 -20.45 -37.11
C ASP A 843 153.75 -19.90 -36.25
N THR A 844 153.41 -19.00 -35.31
CA THR A 844 154.37 -18.44 -34.35
C THR A 844 154.73 -19.39 -33.21
N ARG A 845 153.96 -20.46 -32.96
CA ARG A 845 154.34 -21.54 -32.02
C ARG A 845 155.40 -22.45 -32.62
N ALA A 846 155.27 -22.87 -33.87
CA ALA A 846 156.27 -23.72 -34.53
C ALA A 846 157.67 -23.06 -34.57
N THR A 847 157.73 -21.73 -34.74
CA THR A 847 158.99 -20.96 -34.67
C THR A 847 159.45 -20.65 -33.23
N LEU A 848 158.59 -20.83 -32.24
CA LEU A 848 158.94 -20.79 -30.82
C LEU A 848 159.47 -22.12 -30.32
N GLU A 849 159.01 -23.27 -30.82
CA GLU A 849 159.42 -24.61 -30.34
C GLU A 849 160.94 -24.83 -30.47
N ASP A 850 161.54 -24.46 -31.61
CA ASP A 850 163.01 -24.47 -31.84
C ASP A 850 163.82 -23.59 -30.86
N LEU A 851 163.18 -22.58 -30.27
CA LEU A 851 163.77 -21.69 -29.26
C LEU A 851 163.41 -22.13 -27.83
N GLN A 852 162.25 -22.76 -27.65
CA GLN A 852 161.78 -23.33 -26.40
C GLN A 852 162.65 -24.50 -25.98
N GLU A 853 163.07 -25.38 -26.89
CA GLU A 853 163.95 -26.50 -26.52
C GLU A 853 165.31 -26.02 -25.95
N ARG A 854 165.72 -24.77 -26.24
CA ARG A 854 166.91 -24.11 -25.65
C ARG A 854 166.61 -23.35 -24.36
N LEU A 855 165.38 -22.86 -24.23
CA LEU A 855 164.87 -22.18 -23.03
C LEU A 855 164.47 -23.19 -21.92
N GLU A 856 164.00 -24.39 -22.27
CA GLU A 856 163.51 -25.44 -21.36
C GLU A 856 164.52 -25.77 -20.26
N ARG A 857 165.78 -25.98 -20.66
CA ARG A 857 166.89 -26.27 -19.74
C ARG A 857 167.18 -25.15 -18.73
N ALA A 858 166.64 -23.94 -18.93
CA ALA A 858 166.66 -22.82 -17.98
C ALA A 858 165.29 -22.58 -17.31
N THR A 859 164.18 -22.92 -17.96
CA THR A 859 162.83 -22.79 -17.39
C THR A 859 162.39 -23.96 -16.52
N ASP A 860 163.11 -25.08 -16.45
CA ASP A 860 162.80 -26.12 -15.48
C ASP A 860 163.20 -25.74 -14.05
N GLU A 861 164.36 -25.09 -13.88
CA GLU A 861 164.80 -24.52 -12.59
C GLU A 861 163.86 -23.38 -12.15
N LEU A 862 163.58 -22.43 -13.05
CA LEU A 862 162.60 -21.36 -12.80
C LEU A 862 161.20 -21.94 -12.55
N GLY A 863 160.81 -22.94 -13.34
CA GLY A 863 159.52 -23.61 -13.30
C GLY A 863 159.26 -24.34 -11.99
N SER A 864 160.29 -24.84 -11.30
CA SER A 864 160.12 -25.37 -9.95
C SER A 864 159.59 -24.32 -8.96
N LYS A 865 160.02 -23.06 -9.09
CA LYS A 865 159.54 -21.95 -8.26
C LYS A 865 158.22 -21.36 -8.78
N ASP A 866 158.04 -21.34 -10.10
CA ASP A 866 156.82 -20.79 -10.69
C ASP A 866 155.61 -21.74 -10.54
N ARG A 867 155.82 -23.06 -10.52
CA ARG A 867 154.79 -24.07 -10.16
C ARG A 867 154.25 -23.83 -8.74
N GLU A 868 155.13 -23.53 -7.78
CA GLU A 868 154.79 -23.22 -6.38
C GLU A 868 153.97 -21.93 -6.27
N VAL A 869 154.41 -20.84 -6.91
CA VAL A 869 153.68 -19.55 -6.94
C VAL A 869 152.33 -19.66 -7.66
N ARG A 870 152.26 -20.39 -8.79
CA ARG A 870 151.00 -20.64 -9.51
C ARG A 870 150.01 -21.48 -8.70
N SER A 871 150.49 -22.40 -7.85
CA SER A 871 149.63 -23.18 -6.95
C SER A 871 148.99 -22.28 -5.88
N LEU A 872 149.79 -21.47 -5.19
CA LEU A 872 149.30 -20.55 -4.17
C LEU A 872 148.37 -19.47 -4.74
N ARG A 873 148.63 -18.98 -5.97
CA ARG A 873 147.70 -18.07 -6.66
C ARG A 873 146.38 -18.75 -6.99
N ARG A 874 146.37 -19.96 -7.56
CA ARG A 874 145.13 -20.69 -7.85
C ARG A 874 144.30 -21.00 -6.60
N GLN A 875 144.94 -21.26 -5.46
CA GLN A 875 144.25 -21.42 -4.17
C GLN A 875 143.66 -20.10 -3.66
N LEU A 876 144.40 -18.98 -3.81
CA LEU A 876 143.88 -17.65 -3.47
C LEU A 876 142.71 -17.24 -4.38
N ASP A 877 142.81 -17.54 -5.67
CA ASP A 877 141.79 -17.22 -6.67
C ASP A 877 140.56 -18.12 -6.50
N SER A 878 140.71 -19.43 -6.21
CA SER A 878 139.55 -20.31 -5.93
C SER A 878 138.82 -19.88 -4.66
N SER A 879 139.53 -19.66 -3.54
CA SER A 879 138.91 -19.15 -2.31
C SER A 879 138.33 -17.74 -2.46
N ARG A 880 138.77 -16.96 -3.46
CA ARG A 880 138.16 -15.68 -3.82
C ARG A 880 136.89 -15.86 -4.64
N ASP A 881 136.88 -16.77 -5.61
CA ASP A 881 135.70 -17.08 -6.41
C ASP A 881 134.62 -17.72 -5.54
N GLU A 882 134.97 -18.70 -4.69
CA GLU A 882 134.14 -19.27 -3.61
C GLU A 882 133.54 -18.16 -2.71
N LEU A 883 134.33 -17.15 -2.34
CA LEU A 883 133.85 -16.00 -1.56
C LEU A 883 132.88 -15.11 -2.37
N THR A 884 133.09 -14.91 -3.67
CA THR A 884 132.11 -14.18 -4.50
C THR A 884 130.84 -14.98 -4.75
N GLU A 885 130.92 -16.30 -4.88
CA GLU A 885 129.78 -17.18 -5.09
C GLU A 885 128.94 -17.32 -3.82
N THR A 886 129.56 -17.51 -2.65
CA THR A 886 128.86 -17.49 -1.36
C THR A 886 128.23 -16.12 -1.06
N VAL A 887 128.86 -15.00 -1.45
CA VAL A 887 128.23 -13.67 -1.40
C VAL A 887 127.05 -13.55 -2.36
N ARG A 888 127.17 -14.01 -3.61
CA ARG A 888 126.05 -14.04 -4.59
C ARG A 888 124.88 -14.90 -4.09
N GLY A 889 125.16 -16.07 -3.50
CA GLY A 889 124.17 -16.98 -2.91
C GLY A 889 123.49 -16.40 -1.66
N ARG A 890 124.25 -15.76 -0.77
CA ARG A 890 123.70 -14.97 0.34
C ARG A 890 122.78 -13.85 -0.16
N ASP A 891 123.20 -13.13 -1.20
CA ASP A 891 122.43 -11.99 -1.70
C ASP A 891 121.23 -12.42 -2.55
N ALA A 892 121.26 -13.62 -3.14
CA ALA A 892 120.11 -14.27 -3.77
C ALA A 892 119.08 -14.71 -2.72
N THR A 893 119.51 -15.48 -1.71
CA THR A 893 118.63 -15.92 -0.62
C THR A 893 118.10 -14.75 0.23
N MET A 894 118.84 -13.64 0.37
CA MET A 894 118.32 -12.39 0.96
C MET A 894 117.23 -11.73 0.12
N ARG A 895 117.36 -11.71 -1.21
CA ARG A 895 116.33 -11.19 -2.13
C ARG A 895 115.08 -12.07 -2.11
N GLU A 896 115.26 -13.39 -2.14
CA GLU A 896 114.18 -14.37 -2.00
C GLU A 896 113.47 -14.25 -0.64
N ASN A 897 114.21 -14.10 0.46
CA ASN A 897 113.62 -13.94 1.79
C ASN A 897 112.83 -12.62 1.92
N ARG A 898 113.29 -11.52 1.32
CA ARG A 898 112.52 -10.26 1.23
C ARG A 898 111.25 -10.43 0.41
N ARG A 899 111.35 -11.03 -0.78
CA ARG A 899 110.18 -11.34 -1.60
C ARG A 899 109.17 -12.19 -0.82
N LEU A 900 109.60 -13.24 -0.13
CA LEU A 900 108.71 -14.08 0.68
C LEU A 900 108.09 -13.32 1.87
N GLN A 901 108.76 -12.29 2.42
CA GLN A 901 108.16 -11.40 3.42
C GLN A 901 107.14 -10.42 2.78
N GLU A 902 107.41 -9.92 1.58
CA GLU A 902 106.53 -9.04 0.80
C GLU A 902 105.27 -9.78 0.31
N ASP A 903 105.44 -11.01 -0.19
CA ASP A 903 104.38 -11.95 -0.57
C ASP A 903 103.52 -12.31 0.66
N LEU A 904 104.14 -12.65 1.80
CA LEU A 904 103.44 -12.94 3.07
C LEU A 904 102.66 -11.72 3.60
N ALA A 905 103.27 -10.53 3.56
CA ALA A 905 102.62 -9.30 3.99
C ALA A 905 101.46 -8.90 3.05
N THR A 906 101.51 -9.31 1.78
CA THR A 906 100.44 -9.08 0.80
C THR A 906 99.30 -10.06 1.02
N MET A 907 99.58 -11.36 1.13
CA MET A 907 98.60 -12.39 1.50
C MET A 907 97.91 -12.11 2.85
N THR A 908 98.63 -11.51 3.80
CA THR A 908 98.06 -11.07 5.09
C THR A 908 97.08 -9.90 4.92
N ARG A 909 97.39 -8.92 4.06
CA ARG A 909 96.48 -7.81 3.72
C ARG A 909 95.26 -8.30 2.93
N GLU A 910 95.46 -9.19 1.97
CA GLU A 910 94.38 -9.83 1.21
C GLU A 910 93.45 -10.63 2.13
N ASN A 911 93.98 -11.40 3.08
CA ASN A 911 93.15 -12.06 4.10
C ASN A 911 92.39 -11.05 4.98
N GLN A 912 92.98 -9.90 5.33
CA GLN A 912 92.26 -8.88 6.10
C GLN A 912 91.09 -8.28 5.29
N VAL A 913 91.29 -7.99 4.01
CA VAL A 913 90.23 -7.52 3.10
C VAL A 913 89.14 -8.59 2.95
N VAL A 914 89.49 -9.84 2.64
CA VAL A 914 88.51 -10.93 2.45
C VAL A 914 87.73 -11.26 3.73
N ASN A 915 88.31 -11.06 4.93
CA ASN A 915 87.55 -11.19 6.18
C ASN A 915 86.58 -10.01 6.39
N ILE A 916 86.94 -8.77 5.99
CA ILE A 916 86.03 -7.62 6.04
C ILE A 916 84.88 -7.82 5.03
N GLU A 917 85.18 -8.19 3.78
CA GLU A 917 84.17 -8.54 2.76
C GLU A 917 83.24 -9.67 3.22
N LEU A 918 83.76 -10.63 4.00
CA LEU A 918 82.96 -11.70 4.60
C LEU A 918 82.09 -11.22 5.76
N GLU A 919 82.57 -10.29 6.59
CA GLU A 919 81.80 -9.67 7.67
C GLU A 919 80.69 -8.78 7.09
N GLU A 920 80.99 -7.94 6.10
CA GLU A 920 80.01 -7.15 5.33
C GLU A 920 78.95 -8.04 4.67
N ALA A 921 79.34 -9.12 3.99
CA ALA A 921 78.40 -10.08 3.39
C ALA A 921 77.58 -10.88 4.43
N ILE A 922 78.05 -10.98 5.68
CA ILE A 922 77.27 -11.54 6.80
C ILE A 922 76.24 -10.51 7.29
N GLU A 923 76.62 -9.23 7.43
CA GLU A 923 75.69 -8.17 7.82
C GLU A 923 74.61 -7.92 6.76
N GLU A 924 74.97 -7.89 5.47
CA GLU A 924 73.99 -7.85 4.37
C GLU A 924 73.02 -9.04 4.43
N ARG A 925 73.52 -10.26 4.67
CA ARG A 925 72.67 -11.46 4.79
C ARG A 925 71.70 -11.36 5.96
N GLU A 926 72.14 -10.88 7.12
CA GLU A 926 71.26 -10.73 8.27
C GLU A 926 70.25 -9.59 8.06
N SER A 927 70.64 -8.46 7.46
CA SER A 927 69.70 -7.37 7.11
C SER A 927 68.64 -7.81 6.10
N LEU A 928 69.03 -8.54 5.03
CA LEU A 928 68.08 -9.12 4.08
C LEU A 928 67.14 -10.14 4.74
N LYS A 929 67.62 -10.88 5.75
CA LYS A 929 66.83 -11.84 6.53
C LYS A 929 65.88 -11.15 7.53
N GLU A 930 66.23 -9.98 8.05
CA GLU A 930 65.33 -9.11 8.82
C GLU A 930 64.25 -8.54 7.91
N GLN A 931 64.61 -7.97 6.75
CA GLN A 931 63.65 -7.49 5.75
C GLN A 931 62.68 -8.59 5.29
N VAL A 932 63.16 -9.83 5.06
CA VAL A 932 62.30 -10.98 4.75
C VAL A 932 61.36 -11.33 5.91
N GLN A 933 61.76 -11.19 7.17
CA GLN A 933 60.86 -11.37 8.32
C GLN A 933 59.83 -10.24 8.42
N GLU A 934 60.19 -9.00 8.13
CA GLU A 934 59.25 -7.88 8.04
C GLU A 934 58.22 -8.11 6.91
N TYR A 935 58.66 -8.55 5.73
CA TYR A 935 57.75 -8.92 4.63
C TYR A 935 56.85 -10.11 4.96
N ILE A 936 57.33 -11.11 5.71
CA ILE A 936 56.47 -12.20 6.21
C ILE A 936 55.42 -11.66 7.20
N GLY A 937 55.78 -10.71 8.07
CA GLY A 937 54.84 -10.04 8.97
C GLY A 937 53.82 -9.15 8.25
N GLU A 938 54.24 -8.46 7.19
CA GLU A 938 53.38 -7.68 6.29
C GLU A 938 52.36 -8.60 5.60
N VAL A 939 52.83 -9.69 4.97
CA VAL A 939 51.98 -10.69 4.31
C VAL A 939 50.99 -11.32 5.29
N ALA A 940 51.44 -11.80 6.45
CA ALA A 940 50.55 -12.40 7.46
C ALA A 940 49.46 -11.43 7.94
N ARG A 941 49.78 -10.15 8.11
CA ARG A 941 48.79 -9.11 8.46
C ARG A 941 47.83 -8.78 7.31
N ILE A 942 48.29 -8.86 6.05
CA ILE A 942 47.43 -8.74 4.87
C ILE A 942 46.50 -9.95 4.76
N GLU A 943 46.99 -11.17 5.02
CA GLU A 943 46.19 -12.40 5.08
C GLU A 943 45.12 -12.34 6.19
N ASP A 944 45.47 -11.88 7.40
CA ASP A 944 44.50 -11.65 8.48
C ASP A 944 43.42 -10.61 8.10
N LEU A 945 43.82 -9.53 7.42
CA LEU A 945 42.91 -8.49 6.95
C LEU A 945 41.98 -8.99 5.83
N LEU A 946 42.50 -9.80 4.90
CA LEU A 946 41.72 -10.46 3.87
C LEU A 946 40.75 -11.48 4.50
N ALA A 947 41.21 -12.31 5.43
CA ALA A 947 40.37 -13.25 6.18
C ALA A 947 39.31 -12.55 7.05
N ALA A 948 39.56 -11.30 7.47
CA ALA A 948 38.54 -10.44 8.09
C ALA A 948 37.51 -9.95 7.08
N LYS A 949 37.94 -9.47 5.91
CA LYS A 949 37.03 -9.03 4.84
C LYS A 949 36.21 -10.19 4.25
N GLU A 950 36.77 -11.40 4.15
CA GLU A 950 36.03 -12.60 3.77
C GLU A 950 34.99 -13.01 4.82
N ARG A 951 35.24 -12.77 6.11
CA ARG A 951 34.24 -12.94 7.17
C ARG A 951 33.13 -11.91 7.01
N GLU A 952 33.46 -10.63 6.95
CA GLU A 952 32.50 -9.55 6.70
C GLU A 952 31.64 -9.80 5.45
N HIS A 953 32.23 -10.25 4.34
CA HIS A 953 31.49 -10.58 3.11
C HIS A 953 30.58 -11.81 3.28
N ARG A 954 30.99 -12.84 4.02
CA ARG A 954 30.13 -13.99 4.34
C ARG A 954 28.96 -13.60 5.23
N ASP A 955 29.23 -12.83 6.28
CA ASP A 955 28.23 -12.33 7.22
C ASP A 955 27.23 -11.40 6.48
N LEU A 956 27.71 -10.54 5.58
CA LEU A 956 26.86 -9.69 4.73
C LEU A 956 26.01 -10.51 3.74
N LEU A 957 26.57 -11.55 3.12
CA LEU A 957 25.82 -12.47 2.25
C LEU A 957 24.77 -13.29 3.04
N GLU A 958 25.06 -13.65 4.29
CA GLU A 958 24.09 -14.30 5.16
C GLU A 958 22.97 -13.34 5.57
N ASN A 959 23.29 -12.09 5.91
CA ASN A 959 22.31 -11.02 6.14
C ASN A 959 21.43 -10.74 4.90
N TYR A 960 22.00 -10.76 3.69
CA TYR A 960 21.18 -10.66 2.47
C TYR A 960 20.29 -11.89 2.26
N ARG A 961 20.72 -13.11 2.63
CA ARG A 961 19.88 -14.32 2.56
C ARG A 961 18.75 -14.29 3.59
N THR A 962 19.01 -13.90 4.83
CA THR A 962 17.98 -13.78 5.86
C THR A 962 16.96 -12.71 5.47
N ALA A 963 17.41 -11.50 5.09
CA ALA A 963 16.54 -10.43 4.61
C ALA A 963 15.72 -10.84 3.36
N THR A 964 16.30 -11.59 2.42
CA THR A 964 15.56 -12.14 1.27
C THR A 964 14.50 -13.16 1.71
N SER A 965 14.83 -14.03 2.68
CA SER A 965 13.87 -15.01 3.23
C SER A 965 12.74 -14.34 4.03
N GLU A 966 13.02 -13.22 4.69
CA GLU A 966 12.01 -12.41 5.37
C GLU A 966 11.13 -11.65 4.37
N ALA A 967 11.71 -11.06 3.32
CA ALA A 967 10.96 -10.46 2.23
C ALA A 967 10.02 -11.47 1.56
N GLN A 968 10.50 -12.69 1.29
CA GLN A 968 9.67 -13.79 0.78
C GLN A 968 8.56 -14.20 1.76
N ARG A 969 8.83 -14.25 3.08
CA ARG A 969 7.78 -14.48 4.08
C ARG A 969 6.72 -13.38 4.02
N TRP A 970 7.10 -12.11 4.06
CA TRP A 970 6.17 -10.98 3.96
C TRP A 970 5.39 -10.97 2.64
N GLU A 971 5.99 -11.37 1.52
CA GLU A 971 5.31 -11.54 0.24
C GLU A 971 4.29 -12.69 0.27
N THR A 972 4.62 -13.83 0.88
CA THR A 972 3.66 -14.94 1.06
C THR A 972 2.54 -14.59 2.04
N GLU A 973 2.82 -13.87 3.13
CA GLU A 973 1.79 -13.37 4.06
C GLU A 973 0.89 -12.34 3.37
N ALA A 974 1.45 -11.36 2.64
CA ALA A 974 0.66 -10.39 1.89
C ALA A 974 -0.21 -11.07 0.82
N SER A 975 0.31 -12.10 0.15
CA SER A 975 -0.44 -12.92 -0.81
C SER A 975 -1.55 -13.71 -0.12
N GLN A 976 -1.30 -14.29 1.05
CA GLN A 976 -2.33 -14.96 1.86
C GLN A 976 -3.41 -13.97 2.32
N ARG A 977 -3.03 -12.80 2.85
CA ARG A 977 -3.98 -11.74 3.26
C ARG A 977 -4.81 -11.20 2.08
N SER A 978 -4.22 -11.12 0.89
CA SER A 978 -4.93 -10.80 -0.35
C SER A 978 -5.94 -11.90 -0.71
N GLY A 979 -5.55 -13.17 -0.57
CA GLY A 979 -6.43 -14.33 -0.68
C GLY A 979 -7.61 -14.30 0.31
N GLU A 980 -7.33 -14.12 1.60
CA GLU A 980 -8.32 -13.95 2.67
C GLU A 980 -9.29 -12.79 2.36
N SER A 981 -8.75 -11.62 1.99
CA SER A 981 -9.53 -10.45 1.58
C SER A 981 -10.43 -10.73 0.37
N SER A 982 -9.92 -11.45 -0.64
CA SER A 982 -10.72 -11.87 -1.79
C SER A 982 -11.84 -12.85 -1.40
N SER A 983 -11.58 -13.76 -0.46
CA SER A 983 -12.57 -14.68 0.10
C SER A 983 -13.66 -13.95 0.88
N PHE A 984 -13.28 -13.02 1.77
CA PHE A 984 -14.23 -12.18 2.51
C PHE A 984 -15.05 -11.28 1.57
N LYS A 985 -14.47 -10.79 0.47
CA LYS A 985 -15.19 -10.03 -0.56
C LYS A 985 -16.23 -10.90 -1.28
N VAL A 986 -15.88 -12.14 -1.62
CA VAL A 986 -16.84 -13.11 -2.18
C VAL A 986 -17.94 -13.45 -1.17
N GLU A 987 -17.60 -13.70 0.10
CA GLU A 987 -18.60 -13.93 1.14
C GLU A 987 -19.53 -12.72 1.30
N LEU A 988 -19.00 -11.49 1.38
CA LEU A 988 -19.78 -10.27 1.47
C LEU A 988 -20.75 -10.13 0.28
N MET A 989 -20.29 -10.41 -0.95
CA MET A 989 -21.17 -10.43 -2.13
C MET A 989 -22.27 -11.49 -2.04
N THR A 990 -22.01 -12.66 -1.44
CA THR A 990 -23.09 -13.64 -1.18
C THR A 990 -24.06 -13.17 -0.09
N LYS A 991 -23.57 -12.55 0.99
CA LYS A 991 -24.44 -11.97 2.03
C LYS A 991 -25.29 -10.83 1.49
N ASP A 992 -24.76 -9.97 0.63
CA ASP A 992 -25.53 -8.90 -0.03
C ASP A 992 -26.58 -9.46 -0.99
N ALA A 993 -26.26 -10.52 -1.74
CA ALA A 993 -27.23 -11.22 -2.57
C ALA A 993 -28.37 -11.85 -1.74
N ASP A 994 -28.05 -12.45 -0.59
CA ASP A 994 -29.05 -13.01 0.32
C ASP A 994 -29.84 -11.94 1.07
N MET A 995 -29.21 -10.85 1.51
CA MET A 995 -29.90 -9.67 2.06
C MET A 995 -30.82 -9.02 1.03
N LYS A 996 -30.45 -9.02 -0.26
CA LYS A 996 -31.34 -8.59 -1.34
C LYS A 996 -32.52 -9.56 -1.51
N ARG A 997 -32.29 -10.88 -1.60
CA ARG A 997 -33.36 -11.90 -1.65
C ARG A 997 -34.32 -11.79 -0.46
N LEU A 998 -33.81 -11.54 0.73
CA LEU A 998 -34.61 -11.36 1.95
C LEU A 998 -35.42 -10.06 1.90
N ARG A 999 -34.84 -8.93 1.47
CA ARG A 999 -35.57 -7.67 1.24
C ARG A 999 -36.66 -7.85 0.18
N ASP A 1000 -36.33 -8.46 -0.96
CA ASP A 1000 -37.28 -8.72 -2.05
C ASP A 1000 -38.45 -9.57 -1.53
N LYS A 1001 -38.17 -10.63 -0.75
CA LYS A 1001 -39.19 -11.45 -0.08
C LYS A 1001 -40.03 -10.66 0.93
N VAL A 1002 -39.43 -9.80 1.76
CA VAL A 1002 -40.19 -8.94 2.68
C VAL A 1002 -41.12 -8.03 1.89
N THR A 1003 -40.66 -7.37 0.81
CA THR A 1003 -41.56 -6.54 0.00
C THR A 1003 -42.62 -7.34 -0.77
N LEU A 1004 -42.43 -8.65 -0.97
CA LEU A 1004 -43.49 -9.53 -1.50
C LEU A 1004 -44.54 -9.77 -0.41
N GLN A 1005 -44.12 -10.14 0.79
CA GLN A 1005 -45.00 -10.36 1.94
C GLN A 1005 -45.73 -9.09 2.38
N ASP A 1006 -45.11 -7.91 2.26
CA ASP A 1006 -45.77 -6.61 2.48
C ASP A 1006 -46.86 -6.34 1.43
N ARG A 1007 -46.64 -6.72 0.16
CA ARG A 1007 -47.66 -6.61 -0.90
C ARG A 1007 -48.80 -7.60 -0.69
N GLU A 1008 -48.49 -8.83 -0.28
CA GLU A 1008 -49.49 -9.85 0.09
C GLU A 1008 -50.32 -9.37 1.30
N MET A 1009 -49.67 -8.85 2.34
CA MET A 1009 -50.34 -8.19 3.48
C MET A 1009 -51.21 -7.01 3.04
N GLN A 1010 -50.73 -6.13 2.15
CA GLN A 1010 -51.51 -4.99 1.69
C GLN A 1010 -52.71 -5.42 0.84
N GLN A 1011 -52.58 -6.48 0.04
CA GLN A 1011 -53.71 -7.12 -0.65
C GLN A 1011 -54.70 -7.72 0.35
N HIS A 1012 -54.23 -8.44 1.37
CA HIS A 1012 -55.08 -8.96 2.44
C HIS A 1012 -55.81 -7.84 3.19
N ILE A 1013 -55.13 -6.76 3.57
CA ILE A 1013 -55.73 -5.56 4.19
C ILE A 1013 -56.81 -4.96 3.28
N SER A 1014 -56.54 -4.79 1.98
CA SER A 1014 -57.55 -4.28 1.04
C SER A 1014 -58.76 -5.22 0.88
N SER A 1015 -58.54 -6.54 0.95
CA SER A 1015 -59.63 -7.53 0.94
C SER A 1015 -60.44 -7.51 2.23
N VAL A 1016 -59.79 -7.35 3.39
CA VAL A 1016 -60.46 -7.18 4.69
C VAL A 1016 -61.27 -5.89 4.69
N GLN A 1017 -60.74 -4.77 4.22
CA GLN A 1017 -61.48 -3.51 4.07
C GLN A 1017 -62.70 -3.66 3.13
N ALA A 1018 -62.57 -4.43 2.03
CA ALA A 1018 -63.70 -4.74 1.17
C ALA A 1018 -64.78 -5.59 1.88
N TYR A 1019 -64.37 -6.61 2.67
CA TYR A 1019 -65.29 -7.39 3.49
C TYR A 1019 -65.90 -6.58 4.65
N GLU A 1020 -65.16 -5.66 5.27
CA GLU A 1020 -65.66 -4.74 6.31
C GLU A 1020 -66.69 -3.76 5.73
N LEU A 1021 -66.47 -3.25 4.52
CA LEU A 1021 -67.45 -2.44 3.80
C LEU A 1021 -68.70 -3.25 3.40
N GLN A 1022 -68.53 -4.51 2.99
CA GLN A 1022 -69.63 -5.43 2.70
C GLN A 1022 -70.43 -5.78 3.96
N VAL A 1023 -69.76 -6.09 5.07
CA VAL A 1023 -70.41 -6.30 6.38
C VAL A 1023 -71.10 -5.02 6.81
N SER A 1024 -70.48 -3.85 6.63
CA SER A 1024 -71.10 -2.55 6.95
C SER A 1024 -72.29 -2.19 6.05
N SER A 1025 -72.43 -2.76 4.86
CA SER A 1025 -73.62 -2.61 4.01
C SER A 1025 -74.70 -3.62 4.40
N LEU A 1026 -74.33 -4.88 4.66
CA LEU A 1026 -75.22 -5.94 5.14
C LEU A 1026 -75.79 -5.62 6.53
N THR A 1027 -75.02 -5.07 7.46
CA THR A 1027 -75.47 -4.63 8.79
C THR A 1027 -76.45 -3.45 8.69
N ARG A 1028 -76.25 -2.51 7.75
CA ARG A 1028 -77.23 -1.45 7.47
C ARG A 1028 -78.50 -2.01 6.83
N SER A 1029 -78.38 -2.97 5.93
CA SER A 1029 -79.53 -3.67 5.35
C SER A 1029 -80.29 -4.46 6.42
N LEU A 1030 -79.59 -5.16 7.32
CA LEU A 1030 -80.17 -5.86 8.47
C LEU A 1030 -80.88 -4.89 9.40
N ALA A 1031 -80.26 -3.78 9.80
CA ALA A 1031 -80.92 -2.74 10.61
C ALA A 1031 -82.20 -2.22 9.93
N SER A 1032 -82.20 -1.95 8.62
CA SER A 1032 -83.43 -1.57 7.91
C SER A 1032 -84.49 -2.67 7.82
N LEU A 1033 -84.09 -3.95 7.84
CA LEU A 1033 -85.00 -5.09 7.89
C LEU A 1033 -85.53 -5.32 9.32
N GLU A 1034 -84.70 -5.10 10.35
CA GLU A 1034 -85.10 -5.13 11.75
C GLU A 1034 -86.06 -3.98 12.09
N ASP A 1035 -85.86 -2.79 11.54
CA ASP A 1035 -86.77 -1.65 11.74
C ASP A 1035 -88.08 -1.80 10.95
N THR A 1036 -88.08 -2.41 9.75
CA THR A 1036 -89.34 -2.77 9.08
C THR A 1036 -90.04 -3.94 9.76
N VAL A 1037 -89.31 -4.90 10.34
CA VAL A 1037 -89.88 -5.95 11.21
C VAL A 1037 -90.44 -5.36 12.50
N ARG A 1038 -89.82 -4.33 13.10
CA ARG A 1038 -90.41 -3.55 14.20
C ARG A 1038 -91.70 -2.87 13.77
N GLN A 1039 -91.71 -2.14 12.66
CA GLN A 1039 -92.91 -1.47 12.16
C GLN A 1039 -94.05 -2.48 11.93
N LEU A 1040 -93.77 -3.64 11.33
CA LEU A 1040 -94.74 -4.73 11.17
C LEU A 1040 -95.14 -5.40 12.50
N GLN A 1041 -94.31 -5.33 13.54
CA GLN A 1041 -94.63 -5.77 14.90
C GLN A 1041 -95.50 -4.74 15.64
N ASP A 1042 -95.21 -3.45 15.51
CA ASP A 1042 -96.02 -2.36 16.06
C ASP A 1042 -97.41 -2.30 15.39
N GLU A 1043 -97.47 -2.46 14.06
CA GLU A 1043 -98.73 -2.60 13.29
C GLU A 1043 -99.50 -3.86 13.72
N LYS A 1044 -98.81 -4.99 13.90
CA LYS A 1044 -99.42 -6.23 14.42
C LYS A 1044 -99.93 -6.04 15.85
N GLU A 1045 -99.22 -5.32 16.71
CA GLU A 1045 -99.67 -5.04 18.08
C GLU A 1045 -100.85 -4.08 18.09
N SER A 1046 -100.90 -3.08 17.20
CA SER A 1046 -102.10 -2.27 16.95
C SER A 1046 -103.27 -3.14 16.49
N LEU A 1047 -103.09 -4.00 15.49
CA LEU A 1047 -104.14 -4.92 15.00
C LEU A 1047 -104.57 -5.95 16.05
N VAL A 1048 -103.69 -6.35 16.97
CA VAL A 1048 -104.02 -7.18 18.14
C VAL A 1048 -104.80 -6.38 19.19
N GLN A 1049 -104.49 -5.10 19.40
CA GLN A 1049 -105.28 -4.20 20.23
C GLN A 1049 -106.67 -3.96 19.61
N ASP A 1050 -106.78 -3.71 18.30
CA ASP A 1050 -108.04 -3.59 17.57
C ASP A 1050 -108.86 -4.88 17.66
N LEU A 1051 -108.24 -6.05 17.44
CA LEU A 1051 -108.88 -7.35 17.66
C LEU A 1051 -109.26 -7.58 19.13
N SER A 1052 -108.57 -6.99 20.10
CA SER A 1052 -108.98 -7.03 21.50
C SER A 1052 -110.17 -6.11 21.77
N ALA A 1053 -110.21 -4.91 21.19
CA ALA A 1053 -111.33 -3.98 21.28
C ALA A 1053 -112.59 -4.53 20.59
N VAL A 1054 -112.43 -5.22 19.45
CA VAL A 1054 -113.51 -5.96 18.77
C VAL A 1054 -113.96 -7.16 19.60
N ARG A 1055 -113.06 -7.92 20.24
CA ARG A 1055 -113.46 -8.98 21.19
C ARG A 1055 -114.19 -8.44 22.40
N ASP A 1056 -113.74 -7.31 22.96
CA ASP A 1056 -114.42 -6.59 24.04
C ASP A 1056 -115.80 -6.08 23.59
N LEU A 1057 -115.95 -5.66 22.34
CA LEU A 1057 -117.24 -5.28 21.75
C LEU A 1057 -118.15 -6.50 21.56
N CYS A 1058 -117.61 -7.64 21.12
CA CYS A 1058 -118.33 -8.92 21.07
C CYS A 1058 -118.76 -9.36 22.47
N VAL A 1059 -117.88 -9.30 23.48
CA VAL A 1059 -118.21 -9.61 24.88
C VAL A 1059 -119.26 -8.63 25.43
N LYS A 1060 -119.23 -7.35 25.06
CA LYS A 1060 -120.30 -6.38 25.41
C LYS A 1060 -121.62 -6.73 24.71
N LEU A 1061 -121.59 -7.15 23.44
CA LEU A 1061 -122.76 -7.63 22.69
C LEU A 1061 -123.29 -8.98 23.21
N GLU A 1062 -122.43 -9.84 23.73
CA GLU A 1062 -122.81 -11.11 24.37
C GLU A 1062 -123.39 -10.85 25.77
N ASN A 1063 -122.86 -9.88 26.52
CA ASN A 1063 -123.47 -9.42 27.77
C ASN A 1063 -124.84 -8.74 27.54
N THR A 1064 -125.04 -7.97 26.46
CA THR A 1064 -126.38 -7.43 26.16
C THR A 1064 -127.32 -8.50 25.60
N LYS A 1065 -126.83 -9.43 24.77
CA LYS A 1065 -127.57 -10.64 24.36
C LYS A 1065 -127.99 -11.49 25.57
N GLU A 1066 -127.11 -11.68 26.55
CA GLU A 1066 -127.42 -12.36 27.80
C GLU A 1066 -128.40 -11.56 28.66
N ALA A 1067 -128.26 -10.23 28.77
CA ALA A 1067 -129.23 -9.40 29.49
C ALA A 1067 -130.63 -9.48 28.85
N MET A 1068 -130.71 -9.41 27.52
CA MET A 1068 -131.96 -9.59 26.76
C MET A 1068 -132.48 -11.02 26.89
N SER A 1069 -131.62 -12.03 26.85
CA SER A 1069 -131.99 -13.44 27.05
C SER A 1069 -132.48 -13.70 28.47
N ARG A 1070 -131.91 -13.03 29.49
CA ARG A 1070 -132.36 -13.10 30.88
C ARG A 1070 -133.74 -12.45 31.03
N GLN A 1071 -133.96 -11.27 30.43
CA GLN A 1071 -135.28 -10.65 30.34
C GLN A 1071 -136.30 -11.54 29.62
N LEU A 1072 -135.89 -12.22 28.55
CA LEU A 1072 -136.71 -13.22 27.85
C LEU A 1072 -137.02 -14.41 28.77
N THR A 1073 -136.06 -14.95 29.53
CA THR A 1073 -136.35 -16.02 30.51
C THR A 1073 -137.24 -15.54 31.65
N THR A 1074 -137.13 -14.29 32.11
CA THR A 1074 -138.09 -13.73 33.08
C THR A 1074 -139.48 -13.65 32.47
N ARG A 1075 -139.61 -13.22 31.20
CA ARG A 1075 -140.91 -13.18 30.51
C ARG A 1075 -141.47 -14.56 30.15
N ASN A 1076 -140.62 -15.55 29.92
CA ASN A 1076 -141.03 -16.94 29.81
C ASN A 1076 -141.54 -17.45 31.17
N ILE A 1077 -140.86 -17.15 32.28
CA ILE A 1077 -141.34 -17.50 33.62
C ILE A 1077 -142.65 -16.75 33.96
N ASP A 1078 -142.80 -15.47 33.58
CA ASP A 1078 -144.04 -14.70 33.72
C ASP A 1078 -145.18 -15.37 32.92
N THR A 1079 -144.90 -15.86 31.70
CA THR A 1079 -145.89 -16.56 30.86
C THR A 1079 -146.18 -17.98 31.31
N GLU A 1080 -145.19 -18.75 31.78
CA GLU A 1080 -145.37 -20.08 32.38
C GLU A 1080 -146.17 -19.99 33.70
N GLN A 1081 -146.02 -18.91 34.48
CA GLN A 1081 -146.86 -18.64 35.65
C GLN A 1081 -148.29 -18.26 35.23
N LEU A 1082 -148.47 -17.41 34.22
CA LEU A 1082 -149.80 -17.09 33.68
C LEU A 1082 -150.47 -18.35 33.09
N GLU A 1083 -149.74 -19.17 32.34
CA GLU A 1083 -150.19 -20.45 31.81
C GLU A 1083 -150.53 -21.41 32.96
N SER A 1084 -149.76 -21.48 34.04
CA SER A 1084 -150.13 -22.25 35.24
C SER A 1084 -151.45 -21.76 35.84
N THR A 1085 -151.65 -20.45 35.99
CA THR A 1085 -152.94 -19.92 36.50
C THR A 1085 -154.10 -20.19 35.54
N ILE A 1086 -153.85 -20.20 34.23
CA ILE A 1086 -154.85 -20.60 33.21
C ILE A 1086 -155.12 -22.11 33.31
N GLU A 1087 -154.11 -22.94 33.56
CA GLU A 1087 -154.24 -24.40 33.73
C GLU A 1087 -154.95 -24.76 35.04
N ASP A 1088 -154.74 -23.97 36.11
CA ASP A 1088 -155.44 -24.12 37.39
C ASP A 1088 -156.89 -23.62 37.32
N LEU A 1089 -157.15 -22.49 36.65
CA LEU A 1089 -158.52 -22.07 36.32
C LEU A 1089 -159.22 -23.07 35.37
N ARG A 1090 -158.48 -23.69 34.44
CA ARG A 1090 -159.00 -24.81 33.62
C ARG A 1090 -159.29 -26.04 34.47
N ARG A 1091 -158.44 -26.41 35.43
CA ARG A 1091 -158.69 -27.51 36.39
C ARG A 1091 -159.90 -27.22 37.27
N GLU A 1092 -160.09 -25.97 37.70
CA GLU A 1092 -161.29 -25.54 38.44
C GLU A 1092 -162.55 -25.62 37.58
N ILE A 1093 -162.50 -25.12 36.33
CA ILE A 1093 -163.58 -25.28 35.34
C ILE A 1093 -163.87 -26.76 35.05
N GLU A 1094 -162.84 -27.61 34.98
CA GLU A 1094 -162.99 -29.04 34.72
C GLU A 1094 -163.51 -29.79 35.95
N MET A 1095 -163.18 -29.37 37.19
CA MET A 1095 -163.81 -29.87 38.41
C MET A 1095 -165.28 -29.44 38.50
N LEU A 1096 -165.61 -28.19 38.16
CA LEU A 1096 -167.00 -27.71 38.10
C LEU A 1096 -167.81 -28.43 37.00
N ARG A 1097 -167.21 -28.69 35.84
CA ARG A 1097 -167.80 -29.54 34.79
C ARG A 1097 -167.98 -30.97 35.27
N ASN A 1098 -167.00 -31.56 35.95
CA ASN A 1098 -167.14 -32.90 36.51
C ASN A 1098 -168.20 -32.95 37.62
N GLN A 1099 -168.36 -31.91 38.44
CA GLN A 1099 -169.50 -31.79 39.37
C GLN A 1099 -170.83 -31.76 38.60
N VAL A 1100 -170.97 -30.91 37.58
CA VAL A 1100 -172.19 -30.86 36.72
C VAL A 1100 -172.44 -32.17 35.97
N VAL A 1101 -171.39 -32.92 35.61
CA VAL A 1101 -171.51 -34.27 35.04
C VAL A 1101 -171.94 -35.26 36.12
N THR A 1102 -171.39 -35.23 37.33
CA THR A 1102 -171.83 -36.10 38.43
C THR A 1102 -173.28 -35.85 38.81
N GLU A 1103 -173.72 -34.60 38.89
CA GLU A 1103 -175.12 -34.18 39.05
C GLU A 1103 -176.01 -34.73 37.91
N ARG A 1104 -175.56 -34.62 36.65
CA ARG A 1104 -176.29 -35.17 35.50
C ARG A 1104 -176.30 -36.70 35.46
N THR A 1105 -175.32 -37.37 36.07
CA THR A 1105 -175.35 -38.83 36.27
C THR A 1105 -176.15 -39.26 37.50
N SER A 1106 -176.21 -38.47 38.58
CA SER A 1106 -177.08 -38.77 39.73
C SER A 1106 -178.54 -38.64 39.34
N VAL A 1107 -178.89 -37.59 38.57
CA VAL A 1107 -180.20 -37.45 37.92
C VAL A 1107 -180.48 -38.64 37.00
N ARG A 1108 -179.57 -39.01 36.08
CA ARG A 1108 -179.76 -40.21 35.22
C ARG A 1108 -179.87 -41.52 36.00
N ASN A 1109 -179.19 -41.66 37.13
CA ASN A 1109 -179.27 -42.84 37.98
C ASN A 1109 -180.61 -42.88 38.73
N LEU A 1110 -181.17 -41.74 39.12
CA LEU A 1110 -182.52 -41.65 39.68
C LEU A 1110 -183.60 -41.86 38.60
N GLU A 1111 -183.42 -41.32 37.39
CA GLU A 1111 -184.29 -41.54 36.24
C GLU A 1111 -184.29 -43.01 35.80
N THR A 1112 -183.13 -43.67 35.78
CA THR A 1112 -183.04 -45.11 35.49
C THR A 1112 -183.52 -45.97 36.67
N LEU A 1113 -183.42 -45.55 37.94
CA LEU A 1113 -184.06 -46.24 39.07
C LEU A 1113 -185.59 -46.08 39.04
N LEU A 1114 -186.12 -44.97 38.54
CA LEU A 1114 -187.54 -44.76 38.29
C LEU A 1114 -188.02 -45.53 37.04
N SER A 1115 -187.21 -45.60 35.99
CA SER A 1115 -187.46 -46.46 34.83
C SER A 1115 -187.50 -47.93 35.25
N ASN A 1116 -186.48 -48.42 35.95
CA ASN A 1116 -186.43 -49.78 36.49
C ASN A 1116 -187.51 -50.08 37.54
N ASN A 1117 -188.12 -49.07 38.18
CA ASN A 1117 -189.33 -49.25 38.99
C ASN A 1117 -190.55 -49.42 38.10
N ARG A 1118 -190.80 -48.49 37.18
CA ARG A 1118 -191.93 -48.55 36.25
C ARG A 1118 -191.89 -49.78 35.36
N GLU A 1119 -190.72 -50.22 34.93
CA GLU A 1119 -190.50 -51.41 34.12
C GLU A 1119 -190.75 -52.69 34.94
N LYS A 1120 -190.45 -52.68 36.25
CA LYS A 1120 -190.86 -53.76 37.17
C LYS A 1120 -192.35 -53.72 37.52
N GLU A 1121 -192.96 -52.55 37.63
CA GLU A 1121 -194.42 -52.43 37.77
C GLU A 1121 -195.15 -52.85 36.49
N PHE A 1122 -194.60 -52.55 35.31
CA PHE A 1122 -195.17 -52.94 34.02
C PHE A 1122 -194.98 -54.44 33.77
N GLN A 1123 -193.82 -55.01 34.13
CA GLN A 1123 -193.61 -56.45 34.10
C GLN A 1123 -194.54 -57.16 35.10
N ALA A 1124 -194.67 -56.66 36.33
CA ALA A 1124 -195.65 -57.17 37.30
C ALA A 1124 -197.11 -56.97 36.85
N GLN A 1125 -197.40 -55.97 35.99
CA GLN A 1125 -198.70 -55.83 35.33
C GLN A 1125 -198.90 -56.85 34.20
N LEU A 1126 -197.86 -57.19 33.42
CA LEU A 1126 -197.91 -58.31 32.47
C LEU A 1126 -198.10 -59.63 33.21
N ASP A 1127 -197.27 -59.95 34.20
CA ASP A 1127 -197.39 -61.15 35.03
C ASP A 1127 -198.77 -61.23 35.69
N SER A 1128 -199.32 -60.09 36.16
CA SER A 1128 -200.68 -60.01 36.71
C SER A 1128 -201.77 -60.08 35.63
N GLN A 1129 -201.50 -59.69 34.38
CA GLN A 1129 -202.43 -59.82 33.25
C GLN A 1129 -202.45 -61.25 32.71
N GLU A 1130 -201.32 -61.96 32.73
CA GLU A 1130 -201.21 -63.39 32.45
C GLU A 1130 -201.87 -64.21 33.57
N GLN A 1131 -201.59 -63.91 34.84
CA GLN A 1131 -202.35 -64.51 35.95
C GLN A 1131 -203.86 -64.19 35.90
N ARG A 1132 -204.27 -63.04 35.32
CA ARG A 1132 -205.68 -62.72 35.07
C ARG A 1132 -206.27 -63.44 33.86
N SER A 1133 -205.49 -63.75 32.83
CA SER A 1133 -205.96 -64.53 31.68
C SER A 1133 -206.00 -66.03 32.02
N GLU A 1134 -205.07 -66.53 32.82
CA GLU A 1134 -205.16 -67.85 33.47
C GLU A 1134 -206.36 -67.92 34.43
N LEU A 1135 -206.57 -66.91 35.29
CA LEU A 1135 -207.78 -66.83 36.11
C LEU A 1135 -209.05 -66.68 35.28
N GLN A 1136 -209.01 -66.11 34.07
CA GLN A 1136 -210.16 -66.08 33.17
C GLN A 1136 -210.41 -67.45 32.55
N LEU A 1137 -209.37 -68.15 32.07
CA LEU A 1137 -209.49 -69.54 31.63
C LEU A 1137 -209.98 -70.47 32.74
N ILE A 1138 -209.55 -70.25 33.98
CA ILE A 1138 -210.01 -70.99 35.17
C ILE A 1138 -211.44 -70.59 35.52
N LYS A 1139 -211.85 -69.31 35.38
CA LYS A 1139 -213.26 -68.89 35.52
C LYS A 1139 -214.15 -69.48 34.45
N ASP A 1140 -213.69 -69.60 33.21
CA ASP A 1140 -214.47 -70.20 32.12
C ASP A 1140 -214.58 -71.73 32.33
N ARG A 1141 -213.51 -72.36 32.84
CA ARG A 1141 -213.51 -73.77 33.28
C ARG A 1141 -214.40 -73.98 34.51
N LEU A 1142 -214.47 -73.00 35.41
CA LEU A 1142 -215.37 -72.98 36.58
C LEU A 1142 -216.81 -72.71 36.16
N ALA A 1143 -217.08 -71.86 35.17
CA ALA A 1143 -218.42 -71.65 34.60
C ALA A 1143 -218.92 -72.91 33.87
N LEU A 1144 -218.02 -73.68 33.25
CA LEU A 1144 -218.33 -74.99 32.69
C LEU A 1144 -218.57 -76.05 33.79
N ALA A 1145 -217.88 -75.94 34.93
CA ALA A 1145 -218.15 -76.75 36.12
C ALA A 1145 -219.47 -76.35 36.79
N ASP A 1146 -219.78 -75.06 36.95
CA ASP A 1146 -221.02 -74.54 37.54
C ASP A 1146 -222.22 -74.68 36.61
N SER A 1147 -222.04 -74.72 35.29
CA SER A 1147 -223.06 -75.20 34.36
C SER A 1147 -223.42 -76.66 34.67
N LYS A 1148 -222.42 -77.48 34.97
CA LYS A 1148 -222.58 -78.89 35.36
C LYS A 1148 -223.12 -79.07 36.78
N VAL A 1149 -222.73 -78.21 37.73
CA VAL A 1149 -223.29 -78.18 39.10
C VAL A 1149 -224.69 -77.57 39.09
N GLN A 1150 -225.05 -76.67 38.18
CA GLN A 1150 -226.44 -76.24 37.98
C GLN A 1150 -227.28 -77.31 37.29
N SER A 1151 -226.73 -78.12 36.37
CA SER A 1151 -227.46 -79.28 35.86
C SER A 1151 -227.66 -80.33 36.95
N GLN A 1152 -226.60 -80.68 37.69
CA GLN A 1152 -226.67 -81.60 38.84
C GLN A 1152 -227.45 -81.03 40.03
N SER A 1153 -227.57 -79.71 40.18
CA SER A 1153 -228.40 -79.09 41.22
C SER A 1153 -229.86 -79.06 40.81
N ARG A 1154 -230.19 -78.92 39.52
CA ARG A 1154 -231.55 -79.20 38.99
C ARG A 1154 -231.90 -80.70 39.11
N GLU A 1155 -230.90 -81.57 38.98
CA GLU A 1155 -231.01 -83.01 39.26
C GLU A 1155 -231.21 -83.28 40.77
N VAL A 1156 -230.49 -82.59 41.66
CA VAL A 1156 -230.73 -82.61 43.11
C VAL A 1156 -232.05 -81.94 43.49
N GLN A 1157 -232.56 -80.98 42.71
CA GLN A 1157 -233.86 -80.33 42.93
C GLN A 1157 -235.02 -81.24 42.50
N THR A 1158 -234.81 -82.10 41.49
CA THR A 1158 -235.75 -83.17 41.12
C THR A 1158 -235.62 -84.42 42.01
N LEU A 1159 -234.43 -84.71 42.54
CA LEU A 1159 -234.26 -85.72 43.60
C LEU A 1159 -234.77 -85.23 44.96
N ARG A 1160 -234.76 -83.91 45.24
CA ARG A 1160 -235.37 -83.32 46.44
C ARG A 1160 -236.89 -83.13 46.31
N SER A 1161 -237.45 -82.90 45.12
CA SER A 1161 -238.90 -83.05 44.95
C SER A 1161 -239.33 -84.52 45.06
N ARG A 1162 -238.47 -85.46 44.69
CA ARG A 1162 -238.67 -86.90 44.97
C ARG A 1162 -238.43 -87.28 46.43
N ALA A 1163 -237.58 -86.55 47.17
CA ALA A 1163 -237.46 -86.65 48.62
C ALA A 1163 -238.69 -86.07 49.33
N ALA A 1164 -239.27 -84.97 48.85
CA ALA A 1164 -240.56 -84.47 49.31
C ALA A 1164 -241.70 -85.48 49.09
N GLN A 1165 -241.56 -86.40 48.13
CA GLN A 1165 -242.46 -87.55 47.95
C GLN A 1165 -242.18 -88.68 48.96
N LEU A 1166 -240.91 -88.97 49.27
CA LEU A 1166 -240.51 -90.10 50.14
C LEU A 1166 -240.50 -89.76 51.64
N GLU A 1167 -240.28 -88.51 52.03
CA GLU A 1167 -240.43 -88.07 53.43
C GLU A 1167 -241.91 -87.89 53.79
N ALA A 1168 -242.79 -87.61 52.82
CA ALA A 1168 -244.23 -87.79 52.98
C ALA A 1168 -244.65 -89.26 53.23
N ASP A 1169 -243.79 -90.23 52.86
CA ASP A 1169 -243.95 -91.64 53.24
C ASP A 1169 -243.15 -92.03 54.51
N LEU A 1170 -242.17 -91.23 54.97
CA LEU A 1170 -241.58 -91.39 56.31
C LEU A 1170 -242.42 -90.74 57.42
N GLU A 1171 -243.23 -89.74 57.11
CA GLU A 1171 -244.34 -89.26 57.94
C GLU A 1171 -245.40 -90.37 58.18
N LYS A 1172 -245.36 -91.45 57.38
CA LYS A 1172 -246.03 -92.75 57.64
C LYS A 1172 -245.12 -93.78 58.32
N VAL A 1173 -243.91 -94.05 57.80
CA VAL A 1173 -243.06 -95.20 58.21
C VAL A 1173 -242.08 -94.89 59.36
N ARG A 1174 -241.86 -93.64 59.77
CA ARG A 1174 -241.12 -93.28 61.00
C ARG A 1174 -241.95 -92.60 62.08
N ARG A 1175 -243.28 -92.66 61.89
CA ARG A 1175 -244.16 -93.18 62.94
C ARG A 1175 -243.94 -94.71 63.19
N GLN A 1176 -242.84 -95.31 62.66
CA GLN A 1176 -242.33 -96.71 62.82
C GLN A 1176 -240.70 -97.06 62.88
N LEU A 1177 -239.50 -96.27 62.76
CA LEU A 1177 -237.90 -96.64 62.75
C LEU A 1177 -236.51 -95.57 62.66
N THR A 1178 -235.06 -95.74 62.22
CA THR A 1178 -233.55 -94.88 61.97
C THR A 1178 -232.13 -95.02 60.83
N SER A 1179 -230.79 -94.31 60.62
CA SER A 1179 -229.38 -94.42 59.60
C SER A 1179 -227.76 -93.58 59.44
N GLU A 1180 -226.68 -93.57 58.38
CA GLU A 1180 -224.96 -93.39 58.18
C GLU A 1180 -223.77 -92.46 57.16
N ARG A 1181 -222.27 -92.54 56.90
CA ARG A 1181 -220.98 -91.61 56.16
C ARG A 1181 -219.24 -91.89 55.68
N PHE A 1182 -218.20 -91.19 54.80
CA PHE A 1182 -216.46 -91.04 54.59
C PHE A 1182 -215.27 -90.56 53.28
N ASP A 1183 -213.80 -90.17 53.32
CA ASP A 1183 -212.23 -90.05 52.54
C ASP A 1183 -211.30 -89.20 51.22
N LYS A 1184 -209.92 -88.94 50.60
CA LYS A 1184 -208.18 -88.80 50.48
C LYS A 1184 -207.15 -88.27 49.09
N GLU A 1185 -205.74 -88.00 48.56
CA GLU A 1185 -204.06 -87.58 48.59
C GLU A 1185 -202.74 -87.52 47.32
N ARG A 1186 -201.43 -86.77 47.06
CA ARG A 1186 -199.93 -86.92 46.14
C ARG A 1186 -198.52 -85.87 45.69
N ILE A 1187 -197.25 -86.04 44.84
CA ILE A 1187 -195.77 -85.18 44.50
C ILE A 1187 -194.41 -85.34 43.29
N SER A 1188 -193.16 -84.52 42.91
CA SER A 1188 -191.77 -84.62 41.86
C SER A 1188 -190.29 -83.62 41.54
N GLN A 1189 -189.02 -83.77 40.70
CA GLN A 1189 -187.59 -82.87 40.30
C GLN A 1189 -186.09 -83.15 39.29
N GLU A 1190 -185.03 -82.27 38.63
CA GLU A 1190 -183.39 -82.38 38.04
C GLU A 1190 -182.25 -81.40 37.02
N LEU A 1191 -180.75 -81.44 36.86
CA LEU A 1191 -179.39 -81.27 35.79
C LEU A 1191 -178.16 -80.10 35.14
N ARG A 1192 -176.71 -80.27 34.74
CA ARG A 1192 -175.50 -79.64 33.66
C ARG A 1192 -173.73 -79.34 33.55
N ARG A 1193 -172.82 -78.63 32.58
CA ARG A 1193 -171.14 -78.66 32.15
C ARG A 1193 -170.03 -77.57 31.24
N SER A 1194 -168.55 -77.57 30.97
CA SER A 1194 -167.35 -76.52 30.30
C SER A 1194 -165.77 -76.71 29.47
N THR A 1195 -164.68 -75.76 29.09
CA THR A 1195 -163.26 -75.75 28.11
C THR A 1195 -161.82 -74.72 28.22
N LEU A 1196 -160.52 -74.32 27.57
CA LEU A 1196 -159.33 -74.25 26.35
C LEU A 1196 -157.62 -73.74 26.42
N SER A 1197 -156.63 -73.24 25.42
CA SER A 1197 -154.96 -72.91 25.31
C SER A 1197 -154.10 -71.97 24.11
N PRO A 1198 -152.71 -71.58 23.60
CA PRO A 1198 -151.01 -71.64 23.56
C PRO A 1198 -149.87 -70.31 23.26
N THR A 1199 -148.51 -69.93 22.76
CA THR A 1199 -146.99 -70.15 22.04
C THR A 1199 -145.67 -68.99 22.14
N THR A 1200 -144.32 -68.58 21.63
CA THR A 1200 -142.93 -68.63 20.65
C THR A 1200 -141.43 -67.80 21.00
N VAL A 1201 -140.11 -67.32 20.48
CA VAL A 1201 -138.92 -67.00 19.31
C VAL A 1201 -137.18 -66.73 19.50
N GLU A 1202 -136.18 -65.92 18.75
CA GLU A 1202 -134.53 -65.96 18.38
C GLU A 1202 -133.27 -64.72 18.22
N ASN A 1203 -131.84 -64.75 17.76
CA ASN A 1203 -130.58 -63.70 17.57
C ASN A 1203 -128.98 -64.07 17.91
N THR A 1204 -127.97 -63.23 18.38
CA THR A 1204 -126.81 -63.59 19.34
C THR A 1204 -126.10 -62.42 20.10
N SER A 1205 -125.82 -62.46 21.42
CA SER A 1205 -125.99 -63.56 22.40
C SER A 1205 -126.08 -63.14 23.89
N TYR A 1206 -127.17 -63.58 24.57
CA TYR A 1206 -127.31 -64.00 26.00
C TYR A 1206 -127.07 -62.96 27.15
N THR A 1207 -127.67 -62.99 28.38
CA THR A 1207 -128.76 -63.73 29.12
C THR A 1207 -129.00 -63.05 30.51
N ARG A 1208 -130.04 -63.26 31.36
CA ARG A 1208 -131.48 -63.61 31.25
C ARG A 1208 -132.15 -63.77 32.67
N THR A 1209 -133.37 -63.25 32.91
CA THR A 1209 -134.38 -63.62 33.97
C THR A 1209 -134.10 -63.42 35.50
N SER A 1210 -135.05 -63.50 36.48
CA SER A 1210 -136.44 -62.94 36.69
C SER A 1210 -137.21 -63.52 37.94
N LEU A 1211 -137.99 -62.67 38.69
CA LEU A 1211 -139.10 -62.98 39.69
C LEU A 1211 -138.72 -63.71 41.03
N THR A 1212 -139.49 -63.85 42.16
CA THR A 1212 -140.60 -63.17 42.94
C THR A 1212 -140.54 -63.68 44.43
N ASN A 1213 -141.50 -63.77 45.41
CA ASN A 1213 -142.98 -63.61 45.58
C ASN A 1213 -143.45 -63.56 47.10
N HIS A 1214 -144.77 -63.47 47.34
CA HIS A 1214 -145.55 -63.77 48.59
C HIS A 1214 -145.52 -62.78 49.81
N SER A 1215 -146.20 -63.11 50.95
CA SER A 1215 -147.13 -62.17 51.66
C SER A 1215 -147.17 -62.16 53.22
N SER A 1216 -147.57 -61.01 53.83
CA SER A 1216 -148.40 -60.80 55.06
C SER A 1216 -147.88 -60.00 56.30
N ARG A 1217 -148.83 -59.26 56.92
CA ARG A 1217 -148.97 -58.80 58.35
C ARG A 1217 -147.97 -57.78 59.00
N LYS A 1218 -148.19 -57.52 60.30
CA LYS A 1218 -147.77 -56.34 61.10
C LYS A 1218 -146.25 -56.21 61.31
N SER A 1219 -145.79 -54.95 61.25
CA SER A 1219 -144.63 -54.32 61.95
C SER A 1219 -143.25 -55.01 61.91
N THR A 1220 -142.22 -54.18 61.69
CA THR A 1220 -140.78 -54.48 61.77
C THR A 1220 -140.25 -55.57 60.85
N SER A 1221 -139.49 -55.11 59.85
CA SER A 1221 -138.21 -55.70 59.41
C SER A 1221 -138.22 -57.18 58.98
N PRO A 1222 -138.12 -57.41 57.66
CA PRO A 1222 -136.77 -57.60 57.13
C PRO A 1222 -136.02 -56.27 56.96
N LEU A 1223 -134.85 -56.06 57.57
CA LEU A 1223 -133.60 -56.74 57.18
C LEU A 1223 -133.34 -56.41 55.70
N ARG A 1224 -133.01 -55.16 55.36
CA ARG A 1224 -131.94 -54.29 55.90
C ARG A 1224 -130.56 -54.93 55.71
N SER A 1225 -129.72 -54.20 54.98
CA SER A 1225 -128.24 -54.23 55.01
C SER A 1225 -127.53 -55.49 54.50
N ALA A 1226 -126.32 -55.38 53.93
CA ALA A 1226 -125.48 -54.19 53.75
C ALA A 1226 -126.01 -53.27 52.62
N SER A 1227 -126.08 -51.93 52.74
CA SER A 1227 -125.54 -51.00 53.75
C SER A 1227 -124.03 -51.15 53.99
N PRO A 1228 -123.54 -50.78 55.19
CA PRO A 1228 -122.62 -49.66 55.36
C PRO A 1228 -121.27 -49.93 54.68
N THR A 1229 -120.53 -48.91 54.25
CA THR A 1229 -119.84 -47.93 55.11
C THR A 1229 -119.38 -46.74 54.26
N LEU A 1230 -119.05 -45.55 54.76
CA LEU A 1230 -119.11 -44.85 56.05
C LEU A 1230 -118.64 -43.41 55.73
N ARG A 1231 -119.06 -42.40 56.52
CA ARG A 1231 -118.34 -41.12 56.75
C ARG A 1231 -118.12 -40.21 55.51
N SER A 1232 -118.28 -38.88 55.55
CA SER A 1232 -118.20 -37.85 56.60
C SER A 1232 -116.79 -37.52 57.11
N LEU A 1233 -116.63 -36.26 57.54
CA LEU A 1233 -115.49 -35.73 58.30
C LEU A 1233 -114.13 -35.59 57.58
N SER A 1234 -113.96 -34.39 57.01
CA SER A 1234 -112.88 -33.45 57.40
C SER A 1234 -111.43 -33.72 56.95
N PRO A 1235 -110.51 -32.75 57.15
CA PRO A 1235 -110.67 -31.30 57.35
C PRO A 1235 -110.82 -30.56 56.00
N GLY A 1236 -110.86 -29.24 55.84
CA GLY A 1236 -110.63 -28.08 56.71
C GLY A 1236 -110.27 -26.90 55.78
N ARG A 1237 -110.97 -25.77 55.81
CA ARG A 1237 -110.71 -24.59 56.68
C ARG A 1237 -109.35 -23.93 56.39
N SER A 1238 -109.38 -22.67 55.92
CA SER A 1238 -108.32 -21.62 56.00
C SER A 1238 -106.85 -22.02 55.76
N GLY A 1239 -106.10 -21.52 54.77
CA GLY A 1239 -106.11 -20.17 54.20
C GLY A 1239 -105.05 -19.26 54.85
N ARG A 1240 -104.54 -18.27 54.10
CA ARG A 1240 -103.60 -17.18 54.49
C ARG A 1240 -102.12 -17.52 54.81
N ARG A 1241 -101.25 -16.67 54.21
CA ARG A 1241 -99.92 -16.17 54.68
C ARG A 1241 -98.70 -17.13 54.67
N SER A 1242 -97.65 -16.69 53.98
CA SER A 1242 -96.38 -16.11 54.50
C SER A 1242 -96.00 -16.31 56.00
N PRO A 1243 -94.72 -16.16 56.44
CA PRO A 1243 -93.59 -15.53 55.72
C PRO A 1243 -92.16 -16.15 55.94
N GLU A 1244 -91.16 -15.52 55.31
CA GLU A 1244 -89.79 -15.18 55.81
C GLU A 1244 -88.80 -16.16 56.50
N ARG A 1245 -87.52 -16.00 56.08
CA ARG A 1245 -86.27 -15.91 56.89
C ARG A 1245 -85.53 -17.13 57.48
N SER A 1246 -84.60 -17.67 56.67
CA SER A 1246 -83.13 -17.40 56.72
C SER A 1246 -82.16 -17.97 57.80
N ILE A 1247 -80.91 -18.21 57.33
CA ILE A 1247 -79.57 -18.31 57.99
C ILE A 1247 -79.21 -19.56 58.86
N LEU A 1248 -78.16 -20.33 58.46
CA LEU A 1248 -76.84 -20.44 59.17
C LEU A 1248 -75.94 -21.65 58.78
N ARG A 1249 -74.64 -21.36 58.54
CA ARG A 1249 -73.42 -22.19 58.85
C ARG A 1249 -73.21 -23.54 58.10
N SER A 1250 -71.97 -24.07 57.96
CA SER A 1250 -70.60 -23.56 58.25
C SER A 1250 -69.48 -24.33 57.49
N SER A 1251 -68.27 -23.74 57.47
CA SER A 1251 -67.05 -24.15 56.75
C SER A 1251 -66.24 -25.33 57.33
N PRO A 1252 -65.25 -25.83 56.55
CA PRO A 1252 -63.86 -26.10 56.95
C PRO A 1252 -62.86 -25.04 56.38
N ALA A 1253 -61.53 -25.26 56.44
CA ALA A 1253 -60.49 -24.32 55.96
C ALA A 1253 -59.12 -25.00 55.63
N TYR A 1254 -58.03 -24.21 55.55
CA TYR A 1254 -56.59 -24.53 55.28
C TYR A 1254 -56.20 -24.73 53.80
N ARG A 1255 -54.97 -24.45 53.31
CA ARG A 1255 -53.79 -23.53 53.57
C ARG A 1255 -52.70 -23.96 52.52
N SER A 1256 -51.63 -23.25 52.11
CA SER A 1256 -51.17 -21.85 52.21
C SER A 1256 -49.91 -21.60 51.34
N SER A 1257 -49.74 -20.39 50.81
CA SER A 1257 -48.46 -19.63 50.59
C SER A 1257 -47.24 -20.20 49.80
N SER A 1258 -46.86 -19.50 48.70
CA SER A 1258 -45.56 -18.80 48.45
C SER A 1258 -44.20 -19.58 48.41
N PRO A 1259 -43.06 -18.99 47.93
CA PRO A 1259 -42.79 -17.90 46.94
C PRO A 1259 -41.57 -18.20 45.98
N GLU A 1260 -41.00 -17.14 45.37
CA GLU A 1260 -39.60 -16.97 44.88
C GLU A 1260 -39.17 -17.63 43.55
N ARG A 1261 -38.76 -16.83 42.53
CA ARG A 1261 -37.43 -16.18 42.24
C ARG A 1261 -36.36 -17.11 41.66
N ARG A 1262 -36.20 -17.08 40.32
CA ARG A 1262 -35.16 -16.23 39.69
C ARG A 1262 -35.54 -15.91 38.25
#